data_AF-A0A2V3WG40-F1
#
_entry.id   AF-A0A2V3WG40-F1
#
_cell.length_a   1.000
_cell.length_b   1.000
_cell.length_c   1.000
_cell.angle_alpha   90.00
_cell.angle_beta   90.00
_cell.angle_gamma   90.00
#
_symmetry.space_group_name_H-M   'P 1'
#
loop_
_entity.id
_entity.type
_entity.pdbx_description
1 polymer ?
#
loop_
_entity_poly.entity_id
_entity_poly.type
_entity_poly.pdbx_seq_one_letter_code
_entity_poly.pdbx_strand_id
1 'polypeptide(L)'
;MKNMMKYLASIMVALIILTMVPTMNIAVSAQEETLYMSNPNASLYTKELFAYLKGVGSDQILFGQQHASDEGLTLTEAGNRVGSTTSEVENAVGSHPAVFGWDTNSLDGRERPGNAIDDVSLTQSERIENLVTSMKTAHALGGIITLSMHPNNFVTGGSYGDTEGDVVKAILPGGQAHTAFNAWLDQLVALSHQVVDQNGEAIPIIFRPFHEQTGSWFWWGESSTTPEAYQAIFRYTVEYLHAHGNNNFLIGYSPGAGPSGDKARYFKTYPGDDYVDILGIDSYDNKENAGSKAWIDSVAEDLDMLAKGAKGRGKVSAFTEFGYSATGMNQSGNNLSWWTDVLDGIMNHETFTEASETSYMLTWANFGFPNNMYVPYRDINDDLGGDHELLADFQAFHDDQRTVFAASAEIFNQGLSYQTIEHEPLMYVVSPTEGQTITEAPVRLRARVVNGSTERVTYQIEGGAEQEMLAKEGYYLADWQPDANDNGAGVDVTYRYYEQGDLVTEQTHRYYLALDEVAVKMFTFDENIQGIKNNGTYSAQETEVTLDLSHHPFNGGALELIVGNMDESQWWQELKLELTDLEAADLMAVNSVSYDVYVPVSAGEKQLSNIVMLPPDWETKYEQTIELADQPVVTIDAKAYYHAEVKVNLPTTTVREGLAISLVGKQMQMNEPIYIDNIRLLNQMEKETVDPWVIDTFESYLGEDALLDRAYSSNGDPIQLALSESEKVEGSYGLKYEYMLGAQGYAGRQKSLAGVDWTGANGIEFYLKHPPQVDRHLTVQIQIGGVSFETNVDLDETFDGTVSLPFSAFKPAHWETNQAAIIDQDRIQRVTQFALYMGGEQGEGKLHFDDFRAAELEGEADVPMVEAPSEGPVKPIVYRFDESDEGFSGADFTLNEGALVVNVDLAGKTEVKRSGMDLTKYNYLVGRVKLVADTTLPQNILQGKLFVKTGDDWTWHDSGATALVQDGYVDVVFDLTSINQKDTVRELGFEFSGSGEGVAEVMIDQVSIVESLEDLEEAEVPEETPEPDQNGQGNEKEDNEESTEEGPESIIQVDESTTLINKEATTQVLAVEEVGSAFVFTEAFLNAQDKAHWIEVTDGSIDVRLPVRLLTGHGEVTFIIDDITARVKEKYDNWLSRFYDFHLTDGDGAVIDFDGERVGLVFRANQAEEIDIDDLVVAYLDDHLAIAETLTALDYDETNGHVYVEVNHFSSYGVLGVTGEVDEERDQVTGQQLPDTASMTYQLLWVGISLLTVGALLFIIRKRLE
;
A
#
# COMPACT_ATOMS: atom_id res chain seq x y z
N MET A 1 -97.19 -0.93 24.17
CA MET A 1 -96.60 -2.23 24.60
C MET A 1 -96.76 -3.41 23.62
N LYS A 2 -97.59 -3.36 22.55
CA LYS A 2 -97.64 -4.46 21.55
C LYS A 2 -96.69 -4.33 20.34
N ASN A 3 -96.04 -3.17 20.16
CA ASN A 3 -95.04 -2.97 19.09
C ASN A 3 -93.58 -3.15 19.56
N MET A 4 -93.35 -3.35 20.86
CA MET A 4 -91.99 -3.56 21.40
C MET A 4 -91.58 -5.04 21.42
N MET A 5 -92.53 -5.98 21.34
CA MET A 5 -92.24 -7.43 21.29
C MET A 5 -91.94 -7.96 19.89
N LYS A 6 -92.16 -7.19 18.81
CA LYS A 6 -91.78 -7.61 17.44
C LYS A 6 -90.32 -7.29 17.10
N TYR A 7 -89.70 -6.31 17.75
CA TYR A 7 -88.28 -5.99 17.56
C TYR A 7 -87.34 -6.90 18.38
N LEU A 8 -87.82 -7.42 19.51
CA LEU A 8 -87.04 -8.35 20.35
C LEU A 8 -86.90 -9.76 19.75
N ALA A 9 -87.88 -10.23 18.95
CA ALA A 9 -87.78 -11.53 18.29
C ALA A 9 -86.81 -11.52 17.08
N SER A 10 -86.69 -10.39 16.37
CA SER A 10 -85.77 -10.25 15.23
C SER A 10 -84.31 -10.10 15.66
N ILE A 11 -84.05 -9.50 16.82
CA ILE A 11 -82.68 -9.35 17.35
C ILE A 11 -82.16 -10.66 17.95
N MET A 12 -83.02 -11.50 18.53
CA MET A 12 -82.60 -12.80 19.08
C MET A 12 -82.30 -13.86 18.02
N VAL A 13 -82.93 -13.81 16.84
CA VAL A 13 -82.60 -14.72 15.73
C VAL A 13 -81.32 -14.27 15.00
N ALA A 14 -81.02 -12.96 14.97
CA ALA A 14 -79.76 -12.46 14.46
C ALA A 14 -78.56 -12.79 15.39
N LEU A 15 -78.77 -12.82 16.72
CA LEU A 15 -77.70 -13.17 17.66
C LEU A 15 -77.36 -14.68 17.69
N ILE A 16 -78.30 -15.58 17.35
CA ILE A 16 -78.05 -17.03 17.36
C ILE A 16 -77.36 -17.51 16.07
N ILE A 17 -77.48 -16.77 14.95
CA ILE A 17 -76.76 -17.09 13.70
C ILE A 17 -75.30 -16.58 13.74
N LEU A 18 -74.96 -15.65 14.64
CA LEU A 18 -73.58 -15.15 14.78
C LEU A 18 -72.69 -15.98 15.73
N THR A 19 -73.24 -16.98 16.43
CA THR A 19 -72.47 -17.82 17.38
C THR A 19 -72.23 -19.26 16.91
N MET A 20 -72.49 -19.56 15.63
CA MET A 20 -72.22 -20.89 15.03
C MET A 20 -71.60 -20.80 13.63
N VAL A 21 -70.65 -19.89 13.44
CA VAL A 21 -69.60 -20.12 12.44
C VAL A 21 -68.49 -20.85 13.20
N PRO A 22 -68.09 -22.07 12.81
CA PRO A 22 -66.88 -22.65 13.38
C PRO A 22 -65.76 -21.64 13.11
N THR A 23 -65.06 -21.20 14.15
CA THR A 23 -63.74 -20.62 13.97
C THR A 23 -62.90 -21.70 13.31
N MET A 24 -62.91 -21.69 11.98
CA MET A 24 -61.89 -22.31 11.19
C MET A 24 -60.65 -21.49 11.56
N ASN A 25 -59.89 -21.97 12.55
CA ASN A 25 -58.48 -21.64 12.63
C ASN A 25 -57.90 -22.18 11.33
N ILE A 26 -58.01 -21.38 10.27
CA ILE A 26 -57.01 -21.40 9.23
C ILE A 26 -55.80 -20.85 9.97
N ALA A 27 -54.98 -21.75 10.51
CA ALA A 27 -53.57 -21.46 10.58
C ALA A 27 -53.21 -21.12 9.14
N VAL A 28 -53.10 -19.82 8.86
CA VAL A 28 -52.31 -19.38 7.71
C VAL A 28 -50.94 -19.93 8.07
N SER A 29 -50.59 -21.05 7.44
CA SER A 29 -49.20 -21.44 7.35
C SER A 29 -48.53 -20.23 6.75
N ALA A 30 -47.78 -19.46 7.55
CA ALA A 30 -46.80 -18.56 6.97
C ALA A 30 -46.01 -19.42 5.99
N GLN A 31 -46.00 -19.02 4.72
CA GLN A 31 -45.17 -19.68 3.75
C GLN A 31 -43.76 -19.22 4.10
N GLU A 32 -43.04 -20.03 4.89
CA GLU A 32 -41.67 -19.75 5.29
C GLU A 32 -40.80 -19.80 4.03
N GLU A 33 -40.26 -18.67 3.62
CA GLU A 33 -39.31 -18.59 2.52
C GLU A 33 -37.90 -18.90 3.05
N THR A 34 -37.20 -19.82 2.39
CA THR A 34 -35.83 -20.20 2.74
C THR A 34 -34.84 -19.38 1.93
N LEU A 35 -33.93 -18.68 2.62
CA LEU A 35 -32.92 -17.80 2.05
C LEU A 35 -31.52 -18.41 2.18
N TYR A 36 -30.76 -18.42 1.09
CA TYR A 36 -29.39 -18.92 1.02
C TYR A 36 -28.41 -17.75 1.13
N MET A 37 -28.19 -17.27 2.36
CA MET A 37 -27.42 -16.03 2.62
C MET A 37 -26.01 -16.33 3.13
N SER A 38 -25.10 -15.38 2.93
CA SER A 38 -23.74 -15.39 3.50
C SER A 38 -23.74 -15.25 5.02
N ASN A 39 -24.79 -14.69 5.59
CA ASN A 39 -24.98 -14.58 7.04
C ASN A 39 -26.30 -15.25 7.46
N PRO A 40 -26.26 -16.47 7.99
CA PRO A 40 -27.45 -17.13 8.51
C PRO A 40 -28.12 -16.35 9.66
N ASN A 41 -27.36 -15.52 10.37
CA ASN A 41 -27.82 -14.69 11.48
C ASN A 41 -28.17 -13.24 11.08
N ALA A 42 -28.31 -12.96 9.77
CA ALA A 42 -28.68 -11.63 9.26
C ALA A 42 -29.94 -11.06 9.96
N SER A 43 -29.96 -9.74 10.10
CA SER A 43 -31.08 -8.97 10.65
C SER A 43 -32.36 -9.16 9.82
N LEU A 44 -33.52 -8.80 10.37
CA LEU A 44 -34.78 -8.91 9.64
C LEU A 44 -34.79 -8.07 8.36
N TYR A 45 -34.39 -6.79 8.44
CA TYR A 45 -34.36 -5.91 7.28
C TYR A 45 -33.37 -6.42 6.21
N THR A 46 -32.26 -7.04 6.61
CA THR A 46 -31.29 -7.61 5.66
C THR A 46 -31.86 -8.81 4.93
N LYS A 47 -32.64 -9.66 5.61
CA LYS A 47 -33.39 -10.76 4.99
C LYS A 47 -34.48 -10.26 4.04
N GLU A 48 -35.20 -9.21 4.44
CA GLU A 48 -36.22 -8.55 3.62
C GLU A 48 -35.61 -7.91 2.36
N LEU A 49 -34.48 -7.22 2.48
CA LEU A 49 -33.77 -6.65 1.33
C LEU A 49 -33.29 -7.75 0.37
N PHE A 50 -32.69 -8.82 0.90
CA PHE A 50 -32.25 -9.94 0.06
C PHE A 50 -33.41 -10.60 -0.69
N ALA A 51 -34.53 -10.84 -0.01
CA ALA A 51 -35.73 -11.39 -0.63
C ALA A 51 -36.33 -10.42 -1.67
N TYR A 52 -36.34 -9.12 -1.38
CA TYR A 52 -36.77 -8.08 -2.31
C TYR A 52 -35.92 -8.09 -3.58
N LEU A 53 -34.59 -8.02 -3.45
CA LEU A 53 -33.66 -8.02 -4.59
C LEU A 53 -33.81 -9.28 -5.43
N LYS A 54 -33.98 -10.46 -4.82
CA LYS A 54 -34.26 -11.71 -5.56
C LYS A 54 -35.57 -11.68 -6.34
N GLY A 55 -36.54 -10.88 -5.90
CA GLY A 55 -37.81 -10.67 -6.58
C GLY A 55 -37.78 -9.55 -7.62
N VAL A 56 -36.72 -8.73 -7.64
CA VAL A 56 -36.48 -7.69 -8.64
C VAL A 56 -35.74 -8.31 -9.82
N GLY A 57 -36.30 -8.13 -11.01
CA GLY A 57 -35.83 -8.72 -12.25
C GLY A 57 -37.02 -9.04 -13.17
N SER A 58 -36.73 -9.56 -14.36
CA SER A 58 -37.63 -9.84 -15.49
C SER A 58 -38.27 -8.59 -16.12
N ASP A 59 -38.99 -7.80 -15.33
CA ASP A 59 -39.77 -6.65 -15.79
C ASP A 59 -39.18 -5.30 -15.31
N GLN A 60 -38.32 -5.32 -14.28
CA GLN A 60 -37.79 -4.11 -13.65
C GLN A 60 -36.33 -4.24 -13.21
N ILE A 61 -35.60 -3.13 -13.25
CA ILE A 61 -34.22 -2.98 -12.76
C ILE A 61 -34.11 -1.70 -11.92
N LEU A 62 -33.50 -1.80 -10.73
CA LEU A 62 -33.25 -0.66 -9.86
C LEU A 62 -32.06 0.16 -10.38
N PHE A 63 -32.23 1.48 -10.50
CA PHE A 63 -31.14 2.38 -10.86
C PHE A 63 -30.40 2.87 -9.61
N GLY A 64 -29.07 2.81 -9.65
CA GLY A 64 -28.18 3.28 -8.60
C GLY A 64 -27.18 4.33 -9.05
N GLN A 65 -26.71 5.14 -8.11
CA GLN A 65 -25.60 6.07 -8.34
C GLN A 65 -24.66 6.10 -7.12
N GLN A 66 -23.36 6.01 -7.35
CA GLN A 66 -22.30 6.27 -6.37
C GLN A 66 -22.27 7.77 -6.01
N HIS A 67 -22.06 8.11 -4.74
CA HIS A 67 -22.04 9.49 -4.23
C HIS A 67 -23.25 10.34 -4.63
N ALA A 68 -24.43 9.70 -4.70
CA ALA A 68 -25.63 10.30 -5.27
C ALA A 68 -26.04 11.62 -4.64
N SER A 69 -25.75 11.82 -3.35
CA SER A 69 -26.17 12.98 -2.55
C SER A 69 -25.06 13.94 -2.15
N ASP A 70 -23.80 13.57 -2.36
CA ASP A 70 -22.65 14.37 -1.93
C ASP A 70 -21.68 14.72 -3.07
N GLU A 71 -21.82 14.15 -4.26
CA GLU A 71 -21.08 14.56 -5.47
C GLU A 71 -22.03 14.84 -6.64
N GLY A 72 -21.82 15.98 -7.31
CA GLY A 72 -22.68 16.45 -8.39
C GLY A 72 -22.45 17.93 -8.69
N LEU A 73 -22.49 18.30 -9.96
CA LEU A 73 -22.24 19.68 -10.42
C LEU A 73 -23.37 20.63 -10.02
N THR A 74 -24.58 20.11 -9.79
CA THR A 74 -25.76 20.93 -9.45
C THR A 74 -25.97 21.08 -7.94
N LEU A 75 -25.18 20.37 -7.13
CA LEU A 75 -25.27 20.43 -5.66
C LEU A 75 -24.58 21.69 -5.13
N THR A 76 -25.28 22.45 -4.30
CA THR A 76 -24.80 23.76 -3.79
C THR A 76 -24.46 23.78 -2.30
N GLU A 77 -24.75 22.68 -1.60
CA GLU A 77 -24.39 22.51 -0.19
C GLU A 77 -22.86 22.49 -0.04
N ALA A 78 -22.34 23.28 0.90
CA ALA A 78 -20.91 23.42 1.16
C ALA A 78 -20.37 22.29 2.06
N GLY A 79 -19.04 22.12 2.08
CA GLY A 79 -18.35 21.17 2.95
C GLY A 79 -18.58 19.71 2.59
N ASN A 80 -18.66 18.85 3.61
CA ASN A 80 -18.75 17.40 3.48
C ASN A 80 -20.15 16.87 3.10
N ARG A 81 -21.16 17.75 2.99
CA ARG A 81 -22.54 17.38 2.58
C ARG A 81 -23.13 16.22 3.40
N VAL A 82 -22.76 16.17 4.69
CA VAL A 82 -23.20 15.15 5.65
C VAL A 82 -24.72 15.14 5.75
N GLY A 83 -25.35 14.01 5.43
CA GLY A 83 -26.81 13.91 5.48
C GLY A 83 -27.54 14.79 4.47
N SER A 84 -26.91 15.11 3.33
CA SER A 84 -27.57 15.81 2.23
C SER A 84 -28.82 15.06 1.77
N THR A 85 -29.89 15.82 1.51
CA THR A 85 -31.13 15.30 0.93
C THR A 85 -31.29 15.66 -0.54
N THR A 86 -30.28 16.30 -1.15
CA THR A 86 -30.28 16.67 -2.57
C THR A 86 -29.45 15.66 -3.35
N SER A 87 -29.71 15.53 -4.66
CA SER A 87 -28.96 14.59 -5.52
C SER A 87 -28.91 15.10 -6.96
N GLU A 88 -27.83 14.81 -7.69
CA GLU A 88 -27.72 15.13 -9.11
C GLU A 88 -28.86 14.50 -9.92
N VAL A 89 -29.21 13.25 -9.61
CA VAL A 89 -30.31 12.52 -10.25
C VAL A 89 -31.65 13.19 -9.94
N GLU A 90 -31.87 13.59 -8.68
CA GLU A 90 -33.10 14.32 -8.31
C GLU A 90 -33.21 15.64 -9.08
N ASN A 91 -32.13 16.39 -9.20
CA ASN A 91 -32.11 17.63 -9.96
C ASN A 91 -32.33 17.40 -11.48
N ALA A 92 -31.83 16.29 -12.02
CA ALA A 92 -31.99 15.93 -13.43
C ALA A 92 -33.42 15.48 -13.79
N VAL A 93 -34.02 14.60 -12.99
CA VAL A 93 -35.25 13.86 -13.33
C VAL A 93 -36.38 13.92 -12.29
N GLY A 94 -36.13 14.50 -11.11
CA GLY A 94 -37.14 14.72 -10.07
C GLY A 94 -37.36 13.56 -9.09
N SER A 95 -36.49 12.55 -9.11
CA SER A 95 -36.49 11.40 -8.19
C SER A 95 -35.07 11.05 -7.78
N HIS A 96 -34.83 10.54 -6.58
CA HIS A 96 -33.53 9.99 -6.19
C HIS A 96 -33.26 8.62 -6.84
N PRO A 97 -31.99 8.16 -6.97
CA PRO A 97 -31.73 6.77 -7.37
C PRO A 97 -32.28 5.79 -6.33
N ALA A 98 -32.66 4.59 -6.74
CA ALA A 98 -33.12 3.55 -5.81
C ALA A 98 -31.98 2.99 -4.95
N VAL A 99 -30.76 2.96 -5.49
CA VAL A 99 -29.55 2.50 -4.79
C VAL A 99 -28.59 3.68 -4.64
N PHE A 100 -28.18 3.96 -3.40
CA PHE A 100 -27.19 4.98 -3.05
C PHE A 100 -25.86 4.30 -2.72
N GLY A 101 -24.82 4.63 -3.47
CA GLY A 101 -23.48 4.08 -3.29
C GLY A 101 -22.54 5.03 -2.54
N TRP A 102 -21.69 4.46 -1.69
CA TRP A 102 -20.53 5.10 -1.07
C TRP A 102 -19.34 4.14 -1.12
N ASP A 103 -18.17 4.65 -0.74
CA ASP A 103 -16.96 3.86 -0.58
C ASP A 103 -16.38 3.94 0.84
N THR A 104 -15.57 2.96 1.22
CA THR A 104 -14.75 3.03 2.45
C THR A 104 -13.75 4.18 2.43
N ASN A 105 -13.43 4.78 1.28
CA ASN A 105 -12.72 6.06 1.21
C ASN A 105 -13.39 7.18 2.03
N SER A 106 -14.70 7.10 2.28
CA SER A 106 -15.37 7.98 3.25
C SER A 106 -14.91 7.73 4.70
N LEU A 107 -14.57 6.50 5.06
CA LEU A 107 -14.00 6.16 6.37
C LEU A 107 -12.51 6.52 6.45
N ASP A 108 -11.79 6.43 5.33
CA ASP A 108 -10.37 6.74 5.23
C ASP A 108 -10.10 8.26 5.05
N GLY A 109 -11.16 9.04 4.84
CA GLY A 109 -11.14 10.50 4.69
C GLY A 109 -10.64 11.00 3.33
N ARG A 110 -10.83 10.17 2.30
CA ARG A 110 -10.48 10.43 0.89
C ARG A 110 -11.71 10.80 0.05
N GLU A 111 -12.91 10.36 0.45
CA GLU A 111 -14.18 10.82 -0.14
C GLU A 111 -15.17 11.46 0.85
N ARG A 112 -16.03 12.35 0.34
CA ARG A 112 -17.18 12.87 1.11
C ARG A 112 -18.08 11.70 1.53
N PRO A 113 -18.63 11.71 2.75
CA PRO A 113 -18.68 12.83 3.69
C PRO A 113 -17.55 12.85 4.73
N GLY A 114 -16.45 12.11 4.50
CA GLY A 114 -15.35 11.97 5.46
C GLY A 114 -14.10 12.81 5.15
N ASN A 115 -14.13 13.65 4.12
CA ASN A 115 -12.97 14.40 3.65
C ASN A 115 -12.52 15.49 4.60
N ALA A 116 -11.21 15.74 4.58
CA ALA A 116 -10.70 17.03 5.01
C ALA A 116 -11.17 18.10 4.01
N ILE A 117 -11.92 19.09 4.48
CA ILE A 117 -12.39 20.23 3.70
C ILE A 117 -12.10 21.49 4.50
N ASP A 118 -11.62 22.54 3.84
CA ASP A 118 -11.28 23.84 4.43
C ASP A 118 -10.27 23.73 5.61
N ASP A 119 -9.22 22.92 5.43
CA ASP A 119 -8.15 22.64 6.43
C ASP A 119 -8.65 22.00 7.75
N VAL A 120 -9.88 21.50 7.78
CA VAL A 120 -10.43 20.78 8.93
C VAL A 120 -10.28 19.27 8.71
N SER A 121 -9.31 18.67 9.40
CA SER A 121 -9.17 17.22 9.49
C SER A 121 -10.22 16.62 10.43
N LEU A 122 -10.84 15.52 10.02
CA LEU A 122 -11.81 14.77 10.83
C LEU A 122 -11.13 13.58 11.51
N THR A 123 -11.48 13.34 12.77
CA THR A 123 -11.10 12.10 13.46
C THR A 123 -11.79 10.89 12.84
N GLN A 124 -11.24 9.68 13.05
CA GLN A 124 -11.86 8.44 12.56
C GLN A 124 -13.33 8.28 13.02
N SER A 125 -13.64 8.68 14.26
CA SER A 125 -15.00 8.59 14.79
C SER A 125 -15.95 9.57 14.11
N GLU A 126 -15.51 10.79 13.81
CA GLU A 126 -16.32 11.77 13.07
C GLU A 126 -16.55 11.34 11.62
N ARG A 127 -15.56 10.74 10.96
CA ARG A 127 -15.73 10.17 9.61
C ARG A 127 -16.79 9.07 9.60
N ILE A 128 -16.75 8.17 10.58
CA ILE A 128 -17.79 7.13 10.76
C ILE A 128 -19.15 7.79 11.00
N GLU A 129 -19.26 8.76 11.92
CA GLU A 129 -20.53 9.44 12.23
C GLU A 129 -21.12 10.18 11.01
N ASN A 130 -20.27 10.81 10.20
CA ASN A 130 -20.68 11.48 8.98
C ASN A 130 -21.28 10.48 7.98
N LEU A 131 -20.59 9.36 7.73
CA LEU A 131 -21.09 8.32 6.83
C LEU A 131 -22.37 7.69 7.36
N VAL A 132 -22.45 7.39 8.67
CA VAL A 132 -23.65 6.90 9.35
C VAL A 132 -24.84 7.84 9.11
N THR A 133 -24.61 9.16 9.22
CA THR A 133 -25.65 10.18 9.05
C THR A 133 -26.15 10.24 7.61
N SER A 134 -25.25 10.21 6.63
CA SER A 134 -25.61 10.17 5.20
C SER A 134 -26.38 8.89 4.84
N MET A 135 -25.93 7.73 5.32
CA MET A 135 -26.59 6.44 5.11
C MET A 135 -28.01 6.40 5.71
N LYS A 136 -28.21 6.90 6.94
CA LYS A 136 -29.54 7.02 7.55
C LYS A 136 -30.46 7.95 6.77
N THR A 137 -29.90 9.00 6.18
CA THR A 137 -30.64 9.96 5.35
C THR A 137 -31.11 9.30 4.06
N ALA A 138 -30.24 8.61 3.34
CA ALA A 138 -30.62 7.84 2.15
C ALA A 138 -31.68 6.77 2.45
N HIS A 139 -31.54 6.04 3.56
CA HIS A 139 -32.56 5.09 4.01
C HIS A 139 -33.92 5.76 4.26
N ALA A 140 -33.93 6.95 4.90
CA ALA A 140 -35.15 7.71 5.13
C ALA A 140 -35.81 8.22 3.83
N LEU A 141 -35.02 8.43 2.77
CA LEU A 141 -35.48 8.75 1.42
C LEU A 141 -36.00 7.51 0.65
N GLY A 142 -35.92 6.31 1.25
CA GLY A 142 -36.33 5.05 0.63
C GLY A 142 -35.23 4.36 -0.18
N GLY A 143 -33.97 4.81 -0.03
CA GLY A 143 -32.83 4.25 -0.73
C GLY A 143 -32.32 2.92 -0.14
N ILE A 144 -31.83 2.06 -1.02
CA ILE A 144 -30.98 0.91 -0.68
C ILE A 144 -29.53 1.40 -0.62
N ILE A 145 -28.77 0.96 0.38
CA ILE A 145 -27.39 1.40 0.58
C ILE A 145 -26.44 0.34 0.02
N THR A 146 -25.44 0.77 -0.73
CA THR A 146 -24.29 -0.06 -1.11
C THR A 146 -22.98 0.64 -0.75
N LEU A 147 -21.98 -0.15 -0.38
CA LEU A 147 -20.66 0.28 0.08
C LEU A 147 -19.59 -0.53 -0.66
N SER A 148 -18.90 0.10 -1.60
CA SER A 148 -17.66 -0.41 -2.19
C SER A 148 -16.48 -0.18 -1.25
N MET A 149 -15.30 -0.66 -1.63
CA MET A 149 -14.09 -0.36 -0.86
C MET A 149 -12.88 -0.12 -1.76
N HIS A 150 -12.12 0.90 -1.40
CA HIS A 150 -10.84 1.26 -1.99
C HIS A 150 -9.77 1.58 -0.93
N PRO A 151 -9.46 0.65 -0.01
CA PRO A 151 -8.48 0.87 1.04
C PRO A 151 -7.09 1.19 0.49
N ASN A 152 -6.36 2.05 1.20
CA ASN A 152 -4.92 2.26 0.99
C ASN A 152 -4.15 0.94 1.06
N ASN A 153 -2.98 0.91 0.42
CA ASN A 153 -2.05 -0.20 0.51
C ASN A 153 -1.49 -0.28 1.94
N PHE A 154 -1.75 -1.39 2.65
CA PHE A 154 -1.35 -1.60 4.04
C PHE A 154 0.15 -1.84 4.26
N VAL A 155 0.92 -2.03 3.18
CA VAL A 155 2.37 -2.27 3.23
C VAL A 155 3.13 -0.99 2.92
N THR A 156 2.75 -0.27 1.87
CA THR A 156 3.46 0.92 1.39
C THR A 156 2.85 2.24 1.89
N GLY A 157 1.60 2.24 2.35
CA GLY A 157 0.83 3.45 2.66
C GLY A 157 0.26 4.16 1.42
N GLY A 158 0.54 3.66 0.21
CA GLY A 158 0.03 4.20 -1.05
C GLY A 158 -1.48 4.04 -1.22
N SER A 159 -2.02 4.53 -2.35
CA SER A 159 -3.44 4.37 -2.66
C SER A 159 -3.79 2.91 -2.99
N TYR A 160 -5.08 2.62 -3.16
CA TYR A 160 -5.57 1.31 -3.64
C TYR A 160 -4.91 0.85 -4.95
N GLY A 161 -4.38 1.77 -5.76
CA GLY A 161 -3.71 1.48 -7.03
C GLY A 161 -2.21 1.25 -6.95
N ASP A 162 -1.61 1.47 -5.78
CA ASP A 162 -0.24 1.03 -5.50
C ASP A 162 -0.26 -0.48 -5.26
N THR A 163 0.21 -1.27 -6.25
CA THR A 163 0.14 -2.73 -6.23
C THR A 163 1.37 -3.41 -5.64
N GLU A 164 2.31 -2.63 -5.10
CA GLU A 164 3.56 -3.14 -4.55
C GLU A 164 3.38 -3.80 -3.16
N GLY A 165 4.35 -4.64 -2.78
CA GLY A 165 4.48 -5.15 -1.41
C GLY A 165 3.71 -6.44 -1.07
N ASP A 166 3.12 -7.14 -2.05
CA ASP A 166 2.38 -8.40 -1.84
C ASP A 166 1.34 -8.27 -0.70
N VAL A 167 0.48 -7.25 -0.84
CA VAL A 167 -0.39 -6.77 0.24
C VAL A 167 -1.29 -7.87 0.78
N VAL A 168 -1.89 -8.70 -0.08
CA VAL A 168 -2.80 -9.79 0.35
C VAL A 168 -2.07 -10.79 1.25
N LYS A 169 -0.84 -11.20 0.91
CA LYS A 169 -0.01 -12.03 1.79
C LYS A 169 0.26 -11.32 3.12
N ALA A 170 0.58 -10.02 3.07
CA ALA A 170 0.92 -9.24 4.26
C ALA A 170 -0.27 -9.03 5.22
N ILE A 171 -1.50 -8.95 4.72
CA ILE A 171 -2.71 -8.72 5.55
C ILE A 171 -3.44 -10.00 5.97
N LEU A 172 -3.17 -11.15 5.34
CA LEU A 172 -3.72 -12.43 5.78
C LEU A 172 -3.17 -12.83 7.17
N PRO A 173 -3.89 -13.66 7.95
CA PRO A 173 -3.44 -14.10 9.27
C PRO A 173 -2.00 -14.62 9.27
N GLY A 174 -1.14 -13.98 10.07
CA GLY A 174 0.29 -14.26 10.18
C GLY A 174 1.20 -13.40 9.30
N GLY A 175 0.65 -12.57 8.43
CA GLY A 175 1.39 -11.54 7.71
C GLY A 175 1.67 -10.30 8.56
N GLN A 176 2.66 -9.51 8.15
CA GLN A 176 3.16 -8.34 8.90
C GLN A 176 2.15 -7.20 9.05
N ALA A 177 1.24 -7.03 8.09
CA ALA A 177 0.23 -5.96 8.06
C ALA A 177 -1.16 -6.43 8.56
N HIS A 178 -1.26 -7.67 9.06
CA HIS A 178 -2.52 -8.26 9.51
C HIS A 178 -3.25 -7.44 10.59
N THR A 179 -2.51 -6.91 11.55
CA THR A 179 -3.07 -6.08 12.63
C THR A 179 -3.64 -4.77 12.10
N ALA A 180 -2.96 -4.14 11.13
CA ALA A 180 -3.43 -2.90 10.50
C ALA A 180 -4.73 -3.16 9.71
N PHE A 181 -4.80 -4.27 8.99
CA PHE A 181 -6.02 -4.66 8.28
C PHE A 181 -7.19 -4.94 9.24
N ASN A 182 -6.96 -5.63 10.36
CA ASN A 182 -8.01 -5.84 11.37
C ASN A 182 -8.51 -4.51 11.98
N ALA A 183 -7.60 -3.58 12.29
CA ALA A 183 -7.98 -2.26 12.78
C ALA A 183 -8.81 -1.46 11.76
N TRP A 184 -8.56 -1.66 10.46
CA TRP A 184 -9.40 -1.10 9.40
C TRP A 184 -10.76 -1.80 9.31
N LEU A 185 -10.81 -3.13 9.41
CA LEU A 185 -12.08 -3.88 9.47
C LEU A 185 -12.94 -3.50 10.69
N ASP A 186 -12.31 -3.14 11.82
CA ASP A 186 -13.03 -2.65 13.00
C ASP A 186 -13.83 -1.36 12.73
N GLN A 187 -13.40 -0.54 11.76
CA GLN A 187 -14.14 0.64 11.33
C GLN A 187 -15.44 0.25 10.60
N LEU A 188 -15.41 -0.80 9.78
CA LEU A 188 -16.60 -1.36 9.13
C LEU A 188 -17.55 -2.00 10.15
N VAL A 189 -17.02 -2.66 11.18
CA VAL A 189 -17.82 -3.16 12.32
C VAL A 189 -18.49 -2.00 13.05
N ALA A 190 -17.75 -0.94 13.35
CA ALA A 190 -18.27 0.25 14.02
C ALA A 190 -19.35 0.97 13.19
N LEU A 191 -19.17 1.06 11.87
CA LEU A 191 -20.17 1.57 10.94
C LEU A 191 -21.45 0.70 10.99
N SER A 192 -21.29 -0.62 10.81
CA SER A 192 -22.39 -1.60 10.82
C SER A 192 -23.28 -1.47 12.06
N HIS A 193 -22.69 -1.35 13.25
CA HIS A 193 -23.44 -1.24 14.51
C HIS A 193 -24.17 0.10 14.68
N GLN A 194 -23.73 1.16 14.01
CA GLN A 194 -24.29 2.51 14.15
C GLN A 194 -25.36 2.86 13.09
N VAL A 195 -25.33 2.19 11.93
CA VAL A 195 -26.30 2.35 10.83
C VAL A 195 -27.62 1.63 11.17
N VAL A 196 -28.36 2.23 12.11
CA VAL A 196 -29.69 1.79 12.58
C VAL A 196 -30.77 2.84 12.30
N ASP A 197 -31.99 2.40 12.04
CA ASP A 197 -33.15 3.28 11.84
C ASP A 197 -33.59 3.95 13.16
N GLN A 198 -34.60 4.81 13.08
CA GLN A 198 -35.18 5.52 14.24
C GLN A 198 -35.77 4.60 15.32
N ASN A 199 -36.04 3.33 15.01
CA ASN A 199 -36.54 2.31 15.94
C ASN A 199 -35.40 1.45 16.51
N GLY A 200 -34.16 1.65 16.05
CA GLY A 200 -33.00 0.83 16.41
C GLY A 200 -32.86 -0.45 15.61
N GLU A 201 -33.62 -0.62 14.52
CA GLU A 201 -33.45 -1.76 13.60
C GLU A 201 -32.25 -1.50 12.69
N ALA A 202 -31.42 -2.52 12.45
CA ALA A 202 -30.22 -2.38 11.64
C ALA A 202 -30.58 -2.13 10.17
N ILE A 203 -30.08 -1.04 9.58
CA ILE A 203 -30.31 -0.71 8.17
C ILE A 203 -29.35 -1.57 7.33
N PRO A 204 -29.86 -2.28 6.29
CA PRO A 204 -29.01 -3.13 5.47
C PRO A 204 -28.06 -2.35 4.57
N ILE A 205 -26.85 -2.87 4.39
CA ILE A 205 -25.83 -2.34 3.48
C ILE A 205 -25.39 -3.48 2.55
N ILE A 206 -25.37 -3.25 1.24
CA ILE A 206 -24.69 -4.15 0.30
C ILE A 206 -23.19 -3.82 0.36
N PHE A 207 -22.37 -4.68 0.96
CA PHE A 207 -20.92 -4.48 1.04
C PHE A 207 -20.22 -5.29 -0.05
N ARG A 208 -19.32 -4.66 -0.81
CA ARG A 208 -18.70 -5.24 -2.01
C ARG A 208 -17.17 -5.23 -1.91
N PRO A 209 -16.58 -6.20 -1.19
CA PRO A 209 -15.14 -6.23 -0.97
C PRO A 209 -14.35 -6.70 -2.19
N PHE A 210 -13.16 -6.10 -2.37
CA PHE A 210 -12.12 -6.50 -3.34
C PHE A 210 -12.66 -6.67 -4.78
N HIS A 211 -13.47 -5.73 -5.25
CA HIS A 211 -14.04 -5.71 -6.59
C HIS A 211 -12.99 -5.57 -7.71
N GLU A 212 -13.38 -5.91 -8.94
CA GLU A 212 -12.53 -5.84 -10.15
C GLU A 212 -11.19 -6.59 -10.07
N GLN A 213 -11.06 -7.58 -9.19
CA GLN A 213 -9.81 -8.31 -8.97
C GLN A 213 -9.25 -9.03 -10.21
N THR A 214 -10.04 -9.20 -11.26
CA THR A 214 -9.57 -9.72 -12.57
C THR A 214 -8.69 -8.74 -13.33
N GLY A 215 -8.63 -7.48 -12.91
CA GLY A 215 -7.67 -6.48 -13.39
C GLY A 215 -6.37 -6.49 -12.58
N SER A 216 -5.49 -5.56 -12.90
CA SER A 216 -4.17 -5.40 -12.25
C SER A 216 -3.91 -3.97 -11.77
N TRP A 217 -4.96 -3.16 -11.65
CA TRP A 217 -4.91 -1.77 -11.19
C TRP A 217 -5.18 -1.61 -9.70
N PHE A 218 -5.50 -2.69 -8.99
CA PHE A 218 -5.65 -2.72 -7.53
C PHE A 218 -4.67 -3.70 -6.91
N TRP A 219 -4.22 -3.43 -5.68
CA TRP A 219 -3.25 -4.31 -5.00
C TRP A 219 -3.79 -5.71 -4.70
N TRP A 220 -5.11 -5.92 -4.75
CA TRP A 220 -5.77 -7.23 -4.66
C TRP A 220 -6.04 -7.89 -6.03
N GLY A 221 -5.53 -7.30 -7.12
CA GLY A 221 -5.73 -7.75 -8.50
C GLY A 221 -4.92 -9.00 -8.88
N GLU A 222 -5.21 -9.54 -10.07
CA GLU A 222 -4.69 -10.83 -10.55
C GLU A 222 -3.16 -10.88 -10.72
N SER A 223 -2.50 -9.73 -10.91
CA SER A 223 -1.04 -9.65 -11.04
C SER A 223 -0.30 -9.82 -9.71
N SER A 224 -0.90 -9.39 -8.61
CA SER A 224 -0.30 -9.41 -7.27
C SER A 224 -0.89 -10.50 -6.37
N THR A 225 -2.05 -11.07 -6.73
CA THR A 225 -2.82 -11.95 -5.86
C THR A 225 -3.22 -13.24 -6.56
N THR A 226 -2.89 -14.40 -5.98
CA THR A 226 -3.34 -15.70 -6.51
C THR A 226 -4.83 -15.91 -6.27
N PRO A 227 -5.53 -16.72 -7.08
CA PRO A 227 -6.96 -17.01 -6.87
C PRO A 227 -7.30 -17.47 -5.46
N GLU A 228 -6.50 -18.36 -4.88
CA GLU A 228 -6.69 -18.87 -3.54
C GLU A 228 -6.37 -17.82 -2.47
N ALA A 229 -5.40 -16.93 -2.70
CA ALA A 229 -5.14 -15.79 -1.82
C ALA A 229 -6.32 -14.81 -1.81
N TYR A 230 -6.88 -14.49 -2.98
CA TYR A 230 -8.10 -13.68 -3.10
C TYR A 230 -9.28 -14.33 -2.36
N GLN A 231 -9.52 -15.62 -2.60
CA GLN A 231 -10.58 -16.35 -1.91
C GLN A 231 -10.35 -16.35 -0.39
N ALA A 232 -9.12 -16.54 0.08
CA ALA A 232 -8.78 -16.55 1.50
C ALA A 232 -9.03 -15.19 2.17
N ILE A 233 -8.61 -14.08 1.53
CA ILE A 233 -8.82 -12.74 2.10
C ILE A 233 -10.29 -12.33 2.06
N PHE A 234 -11.02 -12.67 0.99
CA PHE A 234 -12.46 -12.44 0.92
C PHE A 234 -13.20 -13.19 2.04
N ARG A 235 -12.92 -14.49 2.21
CA ARG A 235 -13.50 -15.30 3.29
C ARG A 235 -13.16 -14.73 4.66
N TYR A 236 -11.89 -14.38 4.87
CA TYR A 236 -11.43 -13.80 6.13
C TYR A 236 -12.18 -12.50 6.47
N THR A 237 -12.36 -11.58 5.51
CA THR A 237 -13.11 -10.34 5.71
C THR A 237 -14.55 -10.61 6.13
N VAL A 238 -15.27 -11.48 5.42
CA VAL A 238 -16.66 -11.83 5.75
C VAL A 238 -16.78 -12.48 7.13
N GLU A 239 -15.88 -13.42 7.44
CA GLU A 239 -15.85 -14.09 8.74
C GLU A 239 -15.52 -13.13 9.87
N TYR A 240 -14.56 -12.23 9.67
CA TYR A 240 -14.19 -11.22 10.67
C TYR A 240 -15.38 -10.34 10.99
N LEU A 241 -16.06 -9.81 9.97
CA LEU A 241 -17.26 -8.98 10.16
C LEU A 241 -18.35 -9.73 10.93
N HIS A 242 -18.66 -10.97 10.54
CA HIS A 242 -19.68 -11.79 11.21
C HIS A 242 -19.30 -12.15 12.65
N ALA A 243 -18.04 -12.50 12.91
CA ALA A 243 -17.53 -12.81 14.24
C ALA A 243 -17.61 -11.61 15.20
N HIS A 244 -17.51 -10.39 14.66
CA HIS A 244 -17.65 -9.13 15.40
C HIS A 244 -19.08 -8.57 15.39
N GLY A 245 -20.07 -9.42 15.08
CA GLY A 245 -21.49 -9.11 15.28
C GLY A 245 -22.13 -8.30 14.15
N ASN A 246 -21.48 -8.15 13.00
CA ASN A 246 -22.15 -7.64 11.80
C ASN A 246 -23.32 -8.58 11.43
N ASN A 247 -24.51 -8.01 11.29
CA ASN A 247 -25.71 -8.72 10.85
C ASN A 247 -26.51 -7.96 9.81
N ASN A 248 -26.00 -6.82 9.33
CA ASN A 248 -26.71 -5.97 8.38
C ASN A 248 -26.07 -5.90 6.99
N PHE A 249 -24.97 -6.61 6.73
CA PHE A 249 -24.37 -6.64 5.40
C PHE A 249 -24.97 -7.75 4.50
N LEU A 250 -25.17 -7.43 3.23
CA LEU A 250 -25.24 -8.39 2.13
C LEU A 250 -23.94 -8.33 1.35
N ILE A 251 -23.34 -9.47 1.04
CA ILE A 251 -22.00 -9.51 0.45
C ILE A 251 -22.07 -9.61 -1.08
N GLY A 252 -21.53 -8.61 -1.77
CA GLY A 252 -21.39 -8.58 -3.22
C GLY A 252 -20.01 -9.06 -3.69
N TYR A 253 -19.98 -9.89 -4.73
CA TYR A 253 -18.77 -10.32 -5.42
C TYR A 253 -18.84 -9.88 -6.88
N SER A 254 -17.94 -8.99 -7.31
CA SER A 254 -17.98 -8.36 -8.62
C SER A 254 -16.61 -8.31 -9.31
N PRO A 255 -16.22 -9.39 -10.02
CA PRO A 255 -15.15 -9.35 -11.00
C PRO A 255 -15.36 -8.26 -12.06
N GLY A 256 -14.27 -7.76 -12.64
CA GLY A 256 -14.35 -6.86 -13.79
C GLY A 256 -14.68 -7.62 -15.07
N ALA A 257 -15.26 -6.92 -16.04
CA ALA A 257 -15.57 -7.49 -17.34
C ALA A 257 -14.33 -8.07 -18.05
N GLY A 258 -14.57 -9.03 -18.93
CA GLY A 258 -13.54 -9.70 -19.74
C GLY A 258 -14.17 -10.29 -20.99
N PRO A 259 -13.66 -11.41 -21.53
CA PRO A 259 -14.38 -12.15 -22.55
C PRO A 259 -15.78 -12.52 -22.04
N SER A 260 -16.83 -12.02 -22.72
CA SER A 260 -18.20 -12.14 -22.22
C SER A 260 -18.66 -13.59 -22.14
N GLY A 261 -19.41 -13.91 -21.09
CA GLY A 261 -19.94 -15.24 -20.84
C GLY A 261 -18.91 -16.28 -20.40
N ASP A 262 -17.66 -15.87 -20.13
CA ASP A 262 -16.63 -16.78 -19.61
C ASP A 262 -16.87 -17.10 -18.12
N LYS A 263 -17.66 -18.15 -17.92
CA LYS A 263 -17.97 -18.68 -16.60
C LYS A 263 -16.72 -19.17 -15.85
N ALA A 264 -15.73 -19.73 -16.54
CA ALA A 264 -14.56 -20.28 -15.87
C ALA A 264 -13.73 -19.14 -15.28
N ARG A 265 -13.52 -18.06 -16.03
CA ARG A 265 -12.87 -16.84 -15.56
C ARG A 265 -13.64 -16.22 -14.39
N TYR A 266 -14.96 -16.02 -14.53
CA TYR A 266 -15.77 -15.36 -13.51
C TYR A 266 -15.71 -16.08 -12.15
N PHE A 267 -15.73 -17.42 -12.15
CA PHE A 267 -15.72 -18.22 -10.92
C PHE A 267 -14.32 -18.61 -10.43
N LYS A 268 -13.24 -18.21 -11.12
CA LYS A 268 -11.84 -18.54 -10.75
C LYS A 268 -11.50 -18.13 -9.31
N THR A 269 -11.92 -16.94 -8.91
CA THR A 269 -11.64 -16.35 -7.58
C THR A 269 -12.88 -16.32 -6.68
N TYR A 270 -13.94 -17.04 -7.06
CA TYR A 270 -15.18 -17.06 -6.30
C TYR A 270 -14.98 -17.69 -4.91
N PRO A 271 -15.27 -16.96 -3.82
CA PRO A 271 -14.97 -17.42 -2.46
C PRO A 271 -15.90 -18.54 -1.98
N GLY A 272 -17.04 -18.76 -2.65
CA GLY A 272 -17.98 -19.84 -2.36
C GLY A 272 -19.39 -19.36 -2.02
N ASP A 273 -20.36 -20.27 -2.13
CA ASP A 273 -21.80 -19.97 -1.99
C ASP A 273 -22.19 -19.46 -0.58
N ASP A 274 -21.36 -19.73 0.43
CA ASP A 274 -21.56 -19.33 1.84
C ASP A 274 -20.98 -17.94 2.16
N TYR A 275 -20.30 -17.31 1.21
CA TYR A 275 -19.63 -16.01 1.40
C TYR A 275 -20.22 -14.88 0.55
N VAL A 276 -21.12 -15.18 -0.38
CA VAL A 276 -21.62 -14.21 -1.37
C VAL A 276 -23.14 -14.25 -1.44
N ASP A 277 -23.78 -13.09 -1.32
CA ASP A 277 -25.22 -12.92 -1.51
C ASP A 277 -25.57 -12.47 -2.94
N ILE A 278 -24.70 -11.65 -3.54
CA ILE A 278 -24.92 -10.98 -4.84
C ILE A 278 -23.76 -11.27 -5.79
N LEU A 279 -24.07 -11.83 -6.95
CA LEU A 279 -23.15 -11.96 -8.08
C LEU A 279 -23.22 -10.70 -8.94
N GLY A 280 -22.15 -9.91 -8.92
CA GLY A 280 -21.99 -8.68 -9.68
C GLY A 280 -20.99 -8.80 -10.82
N ILE A 281 -20.97 -7.81 -11.70
CA ILE A 281 -19.90 -7.57 -12.66
C ILE A 281 -19.80 -6.06 -12.91
N ASP A 282 -18.58 -5.60 -13.14
CA ASP A 282 -18.29 -4.20 -13.41
C ASP A 282 -17.86 -4.05 -14.88
N SER A 283 -18.55 -3.20 -15.64
CA SER A 283 -18.31 -3.03 -17.08
C SER A 283 -18.61 -1.63 -17.56
N TYR A 284 -17.60 -0.98 -18.12
CA TYR A 284 -17.69 0.36 -18.69
C TYR A 284 -17.55 0.31 -20.22
N ASP A 285 -18.25 1.20 -20.91
CA ASP A 285 -18.20 1.31 -22.37
C ASP A 285 -16.97 2.13 -22.83
N ASN A 286 -16.83 2.34 -24.14
CA ASN A 286 -15.74 3.10 -24.73
C ASN A 286 -16.15 4.57 -24.96
N LYS A 287 -15.40 5.52 -24.37
CA LYS A 287 -15.74 6.97 -24.43
C LYS A 287 -15.88 7.52 -25.84
N GLU A 288 -15.10 7.02 -26.79
CA GLU A 288 -15.07 7.48 -28.19
C GLU A 288 -16.14 6.80 -29.07
N ASN A 289 -16.64 5.63 -28.67
CA ASN A 289 -17.58 4.83 -29.46
C ASN A 289 -18.67 4.18 -28.61
N ALA A 290 -19.20 4.92 -27.64
CA ALA A 290 -20.19 4.42 -26.69
C ALA A 290 -21.51 4.05 -27.39
N GLY A 291 -22.20 3.04 -26.85
CA GLY A 291 -23.46 2.49 -27.32
C GLY A 291 -23.28 1.56 -28.52
N SER A 292 -22.07 1.01 -28.70
CA SER A 292 -21.84 0.03 -29.75
C SER A 292 -22.64 -1.26 -29.47
N LYS A 293 -23.24 -1.83 -30.52
CA LYS A 293 -23.97 -3.10 -30.38
C LYS A 293 -23.09 -4.22 -29.81
N ALA A 294 -21.80 -4.24 -30.17
CA ALA A 294 -20.87 -5.26 -29.69
C ALA A 294 -20.72 -5.23 -28.16
N TRP A 295 -20.53 -4.03 -27.59
CA TRP A 295 -20.42 -3.88 -26.13
C TRP A 295 -21.75 -4.16 -25.41
N ILE A 296 -22.88 -3.69 -25.97
CA ILE A 296 -24.20 -3.98 -25.40
C ILE A 296 -24.48 -5.49 -25.41
N ASP A 297 -24.17 -6.19 -26.50
CA ASP A 297 -24.36 -7.64 -26.61
C ASP A 297 -23.44 -8.39 -25.62
N SER A 298 -22.20 -7.93 -25.39
CA SER A 298 -21.29 -8.53 -24.40
C SER A 298 -21.78 -8.33 -22.97
N VAL A 299 -22.27 -7.14 -22.63
CA VAL A 299 -22.89 -6.87 -21.32
C VAL A 299 -24.10 -7.78 -21.10
N ALA A 300 -24.98 -7.91 -22.10
CA ALA A 300 -26.14 -8.78 -22.00
C ALA A 300 -25.75 -10.25 -21.82
N GLU A 301 -24.69 -10.72 -22.50
CA GLU A 301 -24.16 -12.08 -22.33
C GLU A 301 -23.62 -12.33 -20.92
N ASP A 302 -22.87 -11.39 -20.36
CA ASP A 302 -22.37 -11.48 -18.99
C ASP A 302 -23.51 -11.49 -17.98
N LEU A 303 -24.48 -10.57 -18.08
CA LEU A 303 -25.61 -10.51 -17.16
C LEU A 303 -26.49 -11.77 -17.24
N ASP A 304 -26.68 -12.35 -18.43
CA ASP A 304 -27.38 -13.62 -18.60
C ASP A 304 -26.62 -14.80 -17.95
N MET A 305 -25.29 -14.82 -18.05
CA MET A 305 -24.46 -15.78 -17.32
C MET A 305 -24.63 -15.63 -15.80
N LEU A 306 -24.58 -14.40 -15.28
CA LEU A 306 -24.73 -14.11 -13.85
C LEU A 306 -26.11 -14.50 -13.34
N ALA A 307 -27.18 -14.09 -14.03
CA ALA A 307 -28.55 -14.42 -13.66
C ALA A 307 -28.76 -15.93 -13.56
N LYS A 308 -28.28 -16.69 -14.55
CA LYS A 308 -28.32 -18.16 -14.51
C LYS A 308 -27.51 -18.73 -13.35
N GLY A 309 -26.34 -18.17 -13.08
CA GLY A 309 -25.48 -18.53 -11.94
C GLY A 309 -26.17 -18.29 -10.60
N ALA A 310 -26.74 -17.10 -10.42
CA ALA A 310 -27.40 -16.64 -9.20
C ALA A 310 -28.66 -17.47 -8.90
N LYS A 311 -29.52 -17.66 -9.91
CA LYS A 311 -30.74 -18.49 -9.82
C LYS A 311 -30.44 -19.93 -9.43
N GLY A 312 -29.38 -20.51 -9.98
CA GLY A 312 -28.94 -21.87 -9.62
C GLY A 312 -28.47 -22.03 -8.17
N ARG A 313 -28.09 -20.91 -7.52
CA ARG A 313 -27.52 -20.85 -6.16
C ARG A 313 -28.45 -20.18 -5.15
N GLY A 314 -29.63 -19.74 -5.58
CA GLY A 314 -30.57 -18.97 -4.76
C GLY A 314 -30.08 -17.58 -4.37
N LYS A 315 -29.16 -16.99 -5.16
CA LYS A 315 -28.49 -15.69 -4.97
C LYS A 315 -29.12 -14.60 -5.85
N VAL A 316 -28.65 -13.36 -5.71
CA VAL A 316 -29.03 -12.19 -6.53
C VAL A 316 -27.99 -11.99 -7.64
N SER A 317 -28.41 -11.47 -8.80
CA SER A 317 -27.51 -10.96 -9.85
C SER A 317 -27.66 -9.45 -10.02
N ALA A 318 -26.56 -8.73 -10.21
CA ALA A 318 -26.56 -7.29 -10.37
C ALA A 318 -25.52 -6.81 -11.39
N PHE A 319 -25.77 -5.65 -12.00
CA PHE A 319 -24.76 -4.90 -12.74
C PHE A 319 -24.14 -3.89 -11.77
N THR A 320 -23.15 -4.36 -11.01
CA THR A 320 -22.64 -3.67 -9.81
C THR A 320 -21.98 -2.34 -10.12
N GLU A 321 -21.37 -2.21 -11.31
CA GLU A 321 -20.94 -0.94 -11.87
C GLU A 321 -21.11 -0.90 -13.39
N PHE A 322 -21.64 0.20 -13.90
CA PHE A 322 -21.68 0.49 -15.33
C PHE A 322 -21.55 1.99 -15.62
N GLY A 323 -21.11 2.32 -16.83
CA GLY A 323 -21.04 3.72 -17.23
C GLY A 323 -20.66 3.93 -18.68
N TYR A 324 -20.83 5.18 -19.13
CA TYR A 324 -20.52 5.62 -20.49
C TYR A 324 -19.05 5.34 -20.88
N SER A 325 -18.14 5.45 -19.91
CA SER A 325 -16.80 4.89 -19.97
C SER A 325 -16.16 4.86 -18.58
N ALA A 326 -15.00 4.23 -18.45
CA ALA A 326 -14.21 4.25 -17.21
C ALA A 326 -13.80 5.68 -16.78
N THR A 327 -13.80 6.65 -17.71
CA THR A 327 -13.55 8.07 -17.44
C THR A 327 -14.78 8.94 -17.70
N GLY A 328 -15.97 8.37 -17.48
CA GLY A 328 -17.25 9.07 -17.61
C GLY A 328 -17.62 9.44 -19.05
N MET A 329 -18.62 10.31 -19.17
CA MET A 329 -19.14 10.83 -20.44
C MET A 329 -18.31 12.00 -20.97
N ASN A 330 -18.47 12.33 -22.26
CA ASN A 330 -17.89 13.53 -22.85
C ASN A 330 -18.70 14.76 -22.42
N GLN A 331 -18.06 15.93 -22.38
CA GLN A 331 -18.79 17.18 -22.16
C GLN A 331 -19.73 17.53 -23.33
N SER A 332 -19.42 17.06 -24.54
CA SER A 332 -20.27 17.13 -25.73
C SER A 332 -19.85 16.10 -26.78
N GLY A 333 -20.72 15.77 -27.73
CA GLY A 333 -20.44 14.81 -28.81
C GLY A 333 -20.71 13.34 -28.43
N ASN A 334 -21.51 13.09 -27.41
CA ASN A 334 -21.89 11.77 -26.93
C ASN A 334 -22.88 11.05 -27.86
N ASN A 335 -23.00 9.75 -27.69
CA ASN A 335 -24.11 8.97 -28.21
C ASN A 335 -25.42 9.31 -27.46
N LEU A 336 -26.30 10.07 -28.11
CA LEU A 336 -27.51 10.64 -27.51
C LEU A 336 -28.64 9.64 -27.21
N SER A 337 -28.45 8.34 -27.44
CA SER A 337 -29.40 7.28 -27.06
C SER A 337 -28.80 6.25 -26.11
N TRP A 338 -27.60 6.51 -25.55
CA TRP A 338 -26.83 5.54 -24.80
C TRP A 338 -27.61 4.88 -23.64
N TRP A 339 -28.33 5.65 -22.82
CA TRP A 339 -29.07 5.13 -21.67
C TRP A 339 -30.21 4.20 -22.08
N THR A 340 -31.00 4.62 -23.06
CA THR A 340 -32.14 3.82 -23.53
C THR A 340 -31.68 2.60 -24.33
N ASP A 341 -30.61 2.71 -25.11
CA ASP A 341 -30.02 1.60 -25.86
C ASP A 341 -29.44 0.53 -24.92
N VAL A 342 -28.78 0.92 -23.82
CA VAL A 342 -28.30 -0.01 -22.79
C VAL A 342 -29.46 -0.71 -22.10
N LEU A 343 -30.48 0.05 -21.66
CA LEU A 343 -31.66 -0.53 -21.02
C LEU A 343 -32.37 -1.54 -21.94
N ASP A 344 -32.57 -1.20 -23.21
CA ASP A 344 -33.18 -2.11 -24.19
C ASP A 344 -32.28 -3.32 -24.48
N GLY A 345 -30.97 -3.10 -24.54
CA GLY A 345 -29.96 -4.13 -24.70
C GLY A 345 -29.94 -5.17 -23.59
N ILE A 346 -30.33 -4.80 -22.37
CA ILE A 346 -30.44 -5.71 -21.23
C ILE A 346 -31.84 -6.32 -21.14
N MET A 347 -32.88 -5.48 -21.15
CA MET A 347 -34.25 -5.89 -20.81
C MET A 347 -34.99 -6.59 -21.96
N ASN A 348 -34.59 -6.36 -23.22
CA ASN A 348 -35.27 -6.90 -24.40
C ASN A 348 -34.33 -7.74 -25.29
N HIS A 349 -33.20 -8.21 -24.77
CA HIS A 349 -32.21 -8.92 -25.59
C HIS A 349 -32.78 -10.22 -26.19
N GLU A 350 -32.62 -10.43 -27.50
CA GLU A 350 -33.22 -11.57 -28.21
C GLU A 350 -32.56 -12.92 -27.86
N THR A 351 -31.25 -12.92 -27.62
CA THR A 351 -30.45 -14.13 -27.32
C THR A 351 -30.24 -14.36 -25.83
N PHE A 352 -29.67 -13.38 -25.13
CA PHE A 352 -29.34 -13.41 -23.70
C PHE A 352 -30.53 -12.95 -22.83
N THR A 353 -31.62 -13.72 -22.86
CA THR A 353 -32.89 -13.30 -22.28
C THR A 353 -32.89 -13.18 -20.76
N GLU A 354 -32.05 -13.93 -20.05
CA GLU A 354 -32.00 -13.86 -18.57
C GLU A 354 -31.21 -12.64 -18.08
N ALA A 355 -30.60 -11.83 -18.97
CA ALA A 355 -30.00 -10.54 -18.59
C ALA A 355 -31.02 -9.61 -17.90
N SER A 356 -32.30 -9.71 -18.29
CA SER A 356 -33.42 -8.99 -17.66
C SER A 356 -33.68 -9.37 -16.20
N GLU A 357 -33.11 -10.47 -15.69
CA GLU A 357 -33.21 -10.88 -14.28
C GLU A 357 -32.20 -10.14 -13.38
N THR A 358 -31.46 -9.18 -13.92
CA THR A 358 -30.55 -8.32 -13.16
C THR A 358 -31.34 -7.39 -12.23
N SER A 359 -31.05 -7.45 -10.93
CA SER A 359 -31.86 -6.75 -9.91
C SER A 359 -31.60 -5.25 -9.86
N TYR A 360 -30.34 -4.83 -9.98
CA TYR A 360 -29.97 -3.41 -10.01
C TYR A 360 -28.80 -3.15 -10.96
N MET A 361 -28.70 -1.90 -11.42
CA MET A 361 -27.58 -1.35 -12.16
C MET A 361 -27.12 -0.04 -11.51
N LEU A 362 -25.86 0.06 -11.13
CA LEU A 362 -25.31 1.25 -10.46
C LEU A 362 -24.27 1.93 -11.32
N THR A 363 -24.41 3.24 -11.54
CA THR A 363 -23.40 4.06 -12.21
C THR A 363 -22.53 4.83 -11.21
N TRP A 364 -21.40 5.36 -11.70
CA TRP A 364 -20.38 5.96 -10.83
C TRP A 364 -20.66 7.42 -10.45
N ALA A 365 -19.73 8.01 -9.69
CA ALA A 365 -19.88 9.30 -9.03
C ALA A 365 -19.61 10.50 -9.95
N ASN A 366 -20.39 11.58 -9.77
CA ASN A 366 -20.21 12.84 -10.50
C ASN A 366 -19.19 13.78 -9.80
N PHE A 367 -17.92 13.36 -9.68
CA PHE A 367 -16.87 14.23 -9.12
C PHE A 367 -16.56 15.45 -10.01
N GLY A 368 -16.75 15.32 -11.34
CA GLY A 368 -16.60 16.42 -12.29
C GLY A 368 -15.85 16.05 -13.59
N PHE A 369 -15.89 16.96 -14.57
CA PHE A 369 -15.10 16.84 -15.79
C PHE A 369 -13.59 17.05 -15.51
N PRO A 370 -12.68 16.50 -16.34
CA PRO A 370 -12.94 15.80 -17.61
C PRO A 370 -13.29 14.31 -17.51
N ASN A 371 -13.10 13.69 -16.33
CA ASN A 371 -13.01 12.23 -16.24
C ASN A 371 -14.03 11.56 -15.30
N ASN A 372 -14.87 12.31 -14.58
CA ASN A 372 -15.75 11.76 -13.55
C ASN A 372 -17.17 12.34 -13.62
N MET A 373 -17.82 12.18 -14.78
CA MET A 373 -19.22 12.54 -14.99
C MET A 373 -19.98 11.34 -15.55
N TYR A 374 -20.95 10.82 -14.81
CA TYR A 374 -21.67 9.59 -15.17
C TYR A 374 -23.17 9.79 -15.28
N VAL A 375 -23.78 10.66 -14.47
CA VAL A 375 -25.18 11.09 -14.64
C VAL A 375 -25.24 12.47 -15.31
N PRO A 376 -26.05 12.67 -16.37
CA PRO A 376 -26.16 13.98 -17.01
C PRO A 376 -26.93 14.98 -16.13
N TYR A 377 -26.44 16.20 -16.05
CA TYR A 377 -27.03 17.25 -15.21
C TYR A 377 -28.11 18.07 -15.95
N ARG A 378 -29.03 18.61 -15.15
CA ARG A 378 -29.89 19.75 -15.51
C ARG A 378 -29.28 21.01 -14.92
N ASP A 379 -29.09 22.06 -15.71
CA ASP A 379 -28.50 23.32 -15.24
C ASP A 379 -29.52 24.15 -14.45
N ILE A 380 -29.84 23.68 -13.23
CA ILE A 380 -30.84 24.32 -12.35
C ILE A 380 -30.33 25.60 -11.70
N ASN A 381 -29.01 25.82 -11.71
CA ASN A 381 -28.34 26.97 -11.09
C ASN A 381 -28.00 28.06 -12.12
N ASP A 382 -28.23 27.82 -13.41
CA ASP A 382 -27.92 28.72 -14.54
C ASP A 382 -26.42 29.10 -14.64
N ASP A 383 -25.51 28.20 -14.24
CA ASP A 383 -24.06 28.43 -14.16
C ASP A 383 -23.20 27.41 -14.95
N LEU A 384 -23.81 26.36 -15.51
CA LEU A 384 -23.11 25.31 -16.28
C LEU A 384 -23.17 25.52 -17.80
N GLY A 385 -23.92 26.52 -18.27
CA GLY A 385 -24.02 26.85 -19.70
C GLY A 385 -25.12 26.10 -20.44
N GLY A 386 -26.11 25.59 -19.70
CA GLY A 386 -27.26 24.81 -20.20
C GLY A 386 -27.22 23.35 -19.80
N ASP A 387 -28.35 22.67 -19.97
CA ASP A 387 -28.52 21.23 -19.69
C ASP A 387 -27.50 20.38 -20.48
N HIS A 388 -26.98 19.31 -19.85
CA HIS A 388 -26.12 18.35 -20.55
C HIS A 388 -26.87 17.67 -21.70
N GLU A 389 -26.20 17.38 -22.81
CA GLU A 389 -26.86 16.88 -24.03
C GLU A 389 -27.50 15.48 -23.88
N LEU A 390 -27.00 14.65 -22.96
CA LEU A 390 -27.58 13.34 -22.62
C LEU A 390 -28.80 13.42 -21.68
N LEU A 391 -29.13 14.60 -21.13
CA LEU A 391 -30.21 14.74 -20.15
C LEU A 391 -31.55 14.22 -20.68
N ALA A 392 -31.84 14.47 -21.96
CA ALA A 392 -33.11 14.05 -22.57
C ALA A 392 -33.23 12.52 -22.66
N ASP A 393 -32.13 11.82 -22.90
CA ASP A 393 -32.10 10.35 -22.97
C ASP A 393 -32.15 9.73 -21.58
N PHE A 394 -31.45 10.31 -20.61
CA PHE A 394 -31.56 9.90 -19.21
C PHE A 394 -32.98 10.11 -18.64
N GLN A 395 -33.67 11.17 -19.05
CA GLN A 395 -35.09 11.36 -18.74
C GLN A 395 -35.97 10.27 -19.37
N ALA A 396 -35.69 9.86 -20.60
CA ALA A 396 -36.40 8.76 -21.23
C ALA A 396 -36.13 7.41 -20.52
N PHE A 397 -34.89 7.18 -20.07
CA PHE A 397 -34.51 6.05 -19.23
C PHE A 397 -35.25 6.07 -17.89
N HIS A 398 -35.36 7.22 -17.22
CA HIS A 398 -36.11 7.39 -15.98
C HIS A 398 -37.62 7.16 -16.15
N ASP A 399 -38.20 7.65 -17.25
CA ASP A 399 -39.65 7.54 -17.49
C ASP A 399 -40.07 6.13 -17.97
N ASP A 400 -39.11 5.27 -18.31
CA ASP A 400 -39.37 3.88 -18.69
C ASP A 400 -39.89 3.07 -17.48
N GLN A 401 -40.95 2.29 -17.67
CA GLN A 401 -41.57 1.53 -16.58
C GLN A 401 -40.70 0.37 -16.07
N ARG A 402 -39.66 0.01 -16.82
CA ARG A 402 -38.68 -1.01 -16.46
C ARG A 402 -37.60 -0.50 -15.52
N THR A 403 -37.40 0.81 -15.40
CA THR A 403 -36.44 1.34 -14.42
C THR A 403 -37.15 1.72 -13.13
N VAL A 404 -36.48 1.49 -12.00
CA VAL A 404 -37.00 1.81 -10.67
C VAL A 404 -36.02 2.75 -9.98
N PHE A 405 -36.51 3.94 -9.68
CA PHE A 405 -35.85 4.96 -8.86
C PHE A 405 -36.38 4.88 -7.43
N ALA A 406 -35.86 5.70 -6.50
CA ALA A 406 -36.34 5.71 -5.12
C ALA A 406 -37.86 5.92 -5.11
N ALA A 407 -38.59 4.88 -4.73
CA ALA A 407 -40.04 4.88 -4.64
C ALA A 407 -40.44 4.62 -3.18
N SER A 408 -41.59 5.16 -2.78
CA SER A 408 -42.17 4.95 -1.44
C SER A 408 -42.70 3.53 -1.19
N ALA A 409 -42.20 2.52 -1.91
CA ALA A 409 -42.58 1.13 -1.72
C ALA A 409 -42.00 0.64 -0.38
N GLU A 410 -42.85 0.06 0.47
CA GLU A 410 -42.38 -0.57 1.69
C GLU A 410 -41.54 -1.80 1.30
N ILE A 411 -40.21 -1.71 1.35
CA ILE A 411 -39.28 -2.86 1.27
C ILE A 411 -39.29 -3.60 2.62
N PHE A 412 -39.23 -2.82 3.70
CA PHE A 412 -39.07 -3.32 5.06
C PHE A 412 -40.40 -3.45 5.80
N ASN A 413 -40.41 -4.27 6.86
CA ASN A 413 -41.58 -4.54 7.70
C ASN A 413 -42.75 -5.24 6.97
N GLN A 414 -42.45 -6.23 6.12
CA GLN A 414 -43.45 -6.98 5.37
C GLN A 414 -44.33 -7.89 6.24
N GLY A 415 -43.91 -8.14 7.49
CA GLY A 415 -44.56 -9.10 8.39
C GLY A 415 -44.41 -10.56 7.93
N LEU A 416 -43.41 -10.83 7.08
CA LEU A 416 -43.03 -12.15 6.61
C LEU A 416 -42.00 -12.78 7.57
N SER A 417 -41.90 -14.12 7.54
CA SER A 417 -40.93 -14.88 8.31
C SER A 417 -39.99 -15.62 7.37
N TYR A 418 -38.69 -15.44 7.56
CA TYR A 418 -37.65 -16.04 6.73
C TYR A 418 -36.86 -17.08 7.54
N GLN A 419 -36.48 -18.17 6.89
CA GLN A 419 -35.51 -19.12 7.42
C GLN A 419 -34.24 -19.06 6.59
N THR A 420 -33.08 -19.09 7.25
CA THR A 420 -31.77 -19.20 6.61
C THR A 420 -31.27 -20.63 6.73
N ILE A 421 -30.36 -21.01 5.84
CA ILE A 421 -29.71 -22.32 5.86
C ILE A 421 -28.38 -22.21 6.60
N GLU A 422 -28.10 -23.17 7.48
CA GLU A 422 -26.78 -23.30 8.10
C GLU A 422 -25.75 -23.72 7.05
N HIS A 423 -24.56 -23.15 7.15
CA HIS A 423 -23.45 -23.46 6.26
C HIS A 423 -22.83 -24.81 6.57
N GLU A 424 -22.32 -25.49 5.54
CA GLU A 424 -21.64 -26.78 5.70
C GLU A 424 -20.19 -26.56 6.21
N PRO A 425 -19.59 -27.57 6.87
CA PRO A 425 -18.18 -27.52 7.25
C PRO A 425 -17.26 -27.24 6.05
N LEU A 426 -16.38 -26.26 6.19
CA LEU A 426 -15.39 -25.90 5.17
C LEU A 426 -14.01 -25.82 5.79
N MET A 427 -13.04 -26.46 5.14
CA MET A 427 -11.62 -26.27 5.41
C MET A 427 -10.96 -25.54 4.24
N TYR A 428 -10.12 -24.57 4.56
CA TYR A 428 -9.29 -23.88 3.58
C TYR A 428 -7.94 -23.47 4.18
N VAL A 429 -6.93 -23.35 3.33
CA VAL A 429 -5.58 -22.90 3.72
C VAL A 429 -5.53 -21.37 3.71
N VAL A 430 -4.97 -20.80 4.78
CA VAL A 430 -4.88 -19.36 5.00
C VAL A 430 -3.50 -18.84 4.62
N SER A 431 -2.44 -19.57 4.98
CA SER A 431 -1.07 -19.23 4.65
C SER A 431 -0.14 -20.45 4.80
N PRO A 432 0.81 -20.71 3.89
CA PRO A 432 0.90 -20.11 2.56
C PRO A 432 -0.26 -20.55 1.66
N THR A 433 -0.71 -19.66 0.78
CA THR A 433 -1.80 -19.92 -0.18
C THR A 433 -1.27 -20.64 -1.43
N GLU A 434 -2.17 -21.21 -2.23
CA GLU A 434 -1.78 -21.96 -3.43
C GLU A 434 -0.91 -21.13 -4.37
N GLY A 435 0.11 -21.80 -4.94
CA GLY A 435 1.04 -21.21 -5.89
C GLY A 435 1.99 -20.18 -5.30
N GLN A 436 2.06 -20.03 -3.98
CA GLN A 436 2.96 -19.07 -3.35
C GLN A 436 4.42 -19.51 -3.43
N THR A 437 5.31 -18.54 -3.68
CA THR A 437 6.76 -18.74 -3.58
C THR A 437 7.21 -18.60 -2.12
N ILE A 438 7.90 -19.60 -1.62
CA ILE A 438 8.42 -19.71 -0.27
C ILE A 438 9.90 -19.36 -0.30
N THR A 439 10.25 -18.25 0.35
CA THR A 439 11.61 -17.71 0.40
C THR A 439 12.25 -17.85 1.78
N GLU A 440 11.48 -18.27 2.78
CA GLU A 440 11.90 -18.43 4.16
C GLU A 440 11.47 -19.79 4.75
N ALA A 441 12.29 -20.33 5.65
CA ALA A 441 12.02 -21.55 6.38
C ALA A 441 12.41 -21.41 7.87
N PRO A 442 11.72 -22.10 8.81
CA PRO A 442 10.61 -23.04 8.59
C PRO A 442 9.32 -22.35 8.12
N VAL A 443 8.56 -23.04 7.28
CA VAL A 443 7.29 -22.57 6.71
C VAL A 443 6.16 -22.81 7.71
N ARG A 444 5.50 -21.74 8.15
CA ARG A 444 4.30 -21.82 8.99
C ARG A 444 3.08 -22.14 8.14
N LEU A 445 2.63 -23.39 8.16
CA LEU A 445 1.37 -23.82 7.55
C LEU A 445 0.19 -23.46 8.47
N ARG A 446 -0.84 -22.81 7.91
CA ARG A 446 -2.04 -22.37 8.62
C ARG A 446 -3.27 -22.73 7.80
N ALA A 447 -4.11 -23.60 8.36
CA ALA A 447 -5.42 -23.92 7.82
C ALA A 447 -6.52 -23.46 8.78
N ARG A 448 -7.71 -23.25 8.24
CA ARG A 448 -8.89 -22.89 9.00
C ARG A 448 -10.03 -23.85 8.69
N VAL A 449 -10.81 -24.17 9.72
CA VAL A 449 -12.05 -24.93 9.59
C VAL A 449 -13.16 -24.07 10.16
N VAL A 450 -14.20 -23.82 9.35
CA VAL A 450 -15.42 -23.13 9.76
C VAL A 450 -16.61 -24.08 9.67
N ASN A 451 -17.64 -23.84 10.47
CA ASN A 451 -18.90 -24.59 10.54
C ASN A 451 -18.77 -26.11 10.86
N GLY A 452 -17.55 -26.63 11.03
CA GLY A 452 -17.27 -28.01 11.44
C GLY A 452 -16.93 -28.15 12.92
N SER A 453 -16.88 -29.39 13.42
CA SER A 453 -16.34 -29.69 14.74
C SER A 453 -14.80 -29.61 14.78
N THR A 454 -14.23 -29.29 15.94
CA THR A 454 -12.78 -29.04 16.12
C THR A 454 -11.96 -30.32 16.20
N GLU A 455 -12.15 -31.28 15.30
CA GLU A 455 -11.68 -32.66 15.55
C GLU A 455 -10.26 -32.94 15.07
N ARG A 456 -9.93 -32.79 13.78
CA ARG A 456 -8.57 -33.09 13.30
C ARG A 456 -8.28 -32.52 11.90
N VAL A 457 -7.18 -31.79 11.78
CA VAL A 457 -6.60 -31.37 10.49
C VAL A 457 -5.18 -31.89 10.38
N THR A 458 -4.81 -32.36 9.19
CA THR A 458 -3.47 -32.90 8.91
C THR A 458 -2.90 -32.30 7.63
N TYR A 459 -1.58 -32.31 7.51
CA TYR A 459 -0.87 -32.01 6.27
C TYR A 459 0.06 -33.17 5.88
N GLN A 460 0.41 -33.25 4.60
CA GLN A 460 1.35 -34.23 4.06
C GLN A 460 2.15 -33.58 2.93
N ILE A 461 3.48 -33.57 3.09
CA ILE A 461 4.40 -33.18 2.01
C ILE A 461 4.51 -34.36 1.03
N GLU A 462 4.63 -34.08 -0.26
CA GLU A 462 4.71 -35.08 -1.34
C GLU A 462 5.56 -36.30 -0.98
N GLY A 463 4.98 -37.51 -1.08
CA GLY A 463 5.66 -38.77 -0.75
C GLY A 463 5.95 -39.01 0.74
N GLY A 464 5.74 -38.02 1.60
CA GLY A 464 5.94 -38.06 3.05
C GLY A 464 4.82 -38.71 3.85
N ALA A 465 4.95 -38.72 5.17
CA ALA A 465 3.91 -39.19 6.09
C ALA A 465 2.90 -38.08 6.40
N GLU A 466 1.64 -38.45 6.60
CA GLU A 466 0.59 -37.54 7.10
C GLU A 466 0.91 -37.13 8.55
N GLN A 467 0.87 -35.83 8.82
CA GLN A 467 1.19 -35.22 10.11
C GLN A 467 0.03 -34.36 10.60
N GLU A 468 -0.23 -34.38 11.91
CA GLU A 468 -1.32 -33.61 12.51
C GLU A 468 -0.93 -32.16 12.74
N MET A 469 -1.86 -31.24 12.49
CA MET A 469 -1.69 -29.82 12.74
C MET A 469 -2.23 -29.44 14.12
N LEU A 470 -1.55 -28.52 14.81
CA LEU A 470 -1.93 -28.05 16.13
C LEU A 470 -3.07 -27.02 16.05
N ALA A 471 -4.21 -27.32 16.68
CA ALA A 471 -5.30 -26.36 16.83
C ALA A 471 -4.91 -25.24 17.84
N LYS A 472 -4.89 -23.99 17.39
CA LYS A 472 -4.61 -22.79 18.20
C LYS A 472 -5.39 -21.59 17.66
N GLU A 473 -6.09 -20.88 18.54
CA GLU A 473 -6.76 -19.59 18.22
C GLU A 473 -7.68 -19.63 16.99
N GLY A 474 -8.41 -20.74 16.80
CA GLY A 474 -9.32 -20.91 15.66
C GLY A 474 -8.65 -21.30 14.34
N TYR A 475 -7.35 -21.63 14.37
CA TYR A 475 -6.57 -22.14 13.24
C TYR A 475 -5.93 -23.48 13.58
N TYR A 476 -5.48 -24.18 12.54
CA TYR A 476 -4.63 -25.37 12.62
C TYR A 476 -3.26 -25.02 12.07
N LEU A 477 -2.22 -25.20 12.87
CA LEU A 477 -0.86 -24.72 12.61
C LEU A 477 0.13 -25.89 12.53
N ALA A 478 1.08 -25.83 11.62
CA ALA A 478 2.26 -26.69 11.59
C ALA A 478 3.48 -25.92 11.10
N ASP A 479 4.68 -26.34 11.52
CA ASP A 479 5.94 -25.81 11.01
C ASP A 479 6.58 -26.88 10.12
N TRP A 480 6.73 -26.57 8.84
CA TRP A 480 7.36 -27.43 7.86
C TRP A 480 8.75 -26.90 7.52
N GLN A 481 9.78 -27.72 7.71
CA GLN A 481 11.12 -27.47 7.20
C GLN A 481 11.25 -28.15 5.84
N PRO A 482 11.38 -27.39 4.72
CA PRO A 482 11.57 -27.99 3.41
C PRO A 482 12.91 -28.72 3.30
N ASP A 483 12.94 -29.79 2.49
CA ASP A 483 14.17 -30.53 2.20
C ASP A 483 15.03 -29.74 1.23
N ALA A 484 16.35 -29.81 1.38
CA ALA A 484 17.30 -29.12 0.51
C ALA A 484 17.22 -29.58 -0.96
N ASN A 485 16.78 -30.82 -1.21
CA ASN A 485 16.57 -31.35 -2.56
C ASN A 485 15.35 -30.74 -3.28
N ASP A 486 14.43 -30.15 -2.53
CA ASP A 486 13.21 -29.55 -3.08
C ASP A 486 13.41 -28.05 -3.37
N ASN A 487 14.51 -27.45 -2.91
CA ASN A 487 14.80 -26.04 -3.15
C ASN A 487 15.03 -25.77 -4.65
N GLY A 488 14.35 -24.77 -5.20
CA GLY A 488 14.32 -24.49 -6.64
C GLY A 488 13.27 -25.27 -7.43
N ALA A 489 12.30 -25.90 -6.76
CA ALA A 489 11.23 -26.67 -7.41
C ALA A 489 9.84 -26.43 -6.76
N GLY A 490 8.79 -26.88 -7.45
CA GLY A 490 7.43 -26.94 -6.91
C GLY A 490 7.17 -28.21 -6.08
N VAL A 491 6.63 -28.03 -4.86
CA VAL A 491 6.32 -29.10 -3.90
C VAL A 491 4.83 -29.12 -3.59
N ASP A 492 4.22 -30.31 -3.66
CA ASP A 492 2.83 -30.50 -3.28
C ASP A 492 2.68 -30.76 -1.77
N VAL A 493 1.74 -30.07 -1.15
CA VAL A 493 1.34 -30.23 0.26
C VAL A 493 -0.17 -30.48 0.33
N THR A 494 -0.54 -31.67 0.79
CA THR A 494 -1.95 -32.06 0.93
C THR A 494 -2.47 -31.85 2.35
N TYR A 495 -3.51 -31.03 2.48
CA TYR A 495 -4.27 -30.77 3.70
C TYR A 495 -5.53 -31.62 3.74
N ARG A 496 -5.85 -32.16 4.92
CA ARG A 496 -7.05 -32.97 5.14
C ARG A 496 -7.75 -32.57 6.42
N TYR A 497 -9.08 -32.46 6.36
CA TYR A 497 -9.95 -32.27 7.50
C TYR A 497 -10.80 -33.51 7.72
N TYR A 498 -10.82 -33.98 8.97
CA TYR A 498 -11.60 -35.13 9.40
C TYR A 498 -12.62 -34.74 10.46
N GLU A 499 -13.81 -35.33 10.36
CA GLU A 499 -14.88 -35.23 11.34
C GLU A 499 -15.36 -36.64 11.69
N GLN A 500 -15.38 -36.95 12.99
CA GLN A 500 -15.70 -38.24 13.57
C GLN A 500 -14.87 -39.41 13.00
N GLY A 501 -13.67 -39.10 12.50
CA GLY A 501 -12.76 -40.04 11.86
C GLY A 501 -13.00 -40.25 10.36
N ASP A 502 -14.03 -39.62 9.78
CA ASP A 502 -14.30 -39.63 8.34
C ASP A 502 -13.64 -38.41 7.68
N LEU A 503 -13.07 -38.60 6.48
CA LEU A 503 -12.49 -37.51 5.69
C LEU A 503 -13.62 -36.63 5.13
N VAL A 504 -13.61 -35.35 5.49
CA VAL A 504 -14.61 -34.36 5.04
C VAL A 504 -14.09 -33.58 3.83
N THR A 505 -12.85 -33.09 3.90
CA THR A 505 -12.23 -32.30 2.84
C THR A 505 -10.76 -32.66 2.68
N GLU A 506 -10.30 -32.69 1.44
CA GLU A 506 -8.89 -32.83 1.05
C GLU A 506 -8.58 -31.74 0.02
N GLN A 507 -7.48 -31.03 0.21
CA GLN A 507 -6.96 -30.00 -0.71
C GLN A 507 -5.46 -30.20 -0.85
N THR A 508 -4.94 -30.22 -2.08
CA THR A 508 -3.50 -30.23 -2.35
C THR A 508 -3.11 -28.87 -2.87
N HIS A 509 -2.09 -28.28 -2.24
CA HIS A 509 -1.50 -27.02 -2.67
C HIS A 509 -0.09 -27.25 -3.20
N ARG A 510 0.26 -26.64 -4.33
CA ARG A 510 1.62 -26.58 -4.87
C ARG A 510 2.29 -25.27 -4.44
N TYR A 511 3.42 -25.40 -3.73
CA TYR A 511 4.26 -24.28 -3.30
C TYR A 511 5.57 -24.28 -4.08
N TYR A 512 6.14 -23.10 -4.34
CA TYR A 512 7.40 -22.97 -5.07
C TYR A 512 8.52 -22.61 -4.11
N LEU A 513 9.53 -23.45 -3.96
CA LEU A 513 10.61 -23.20 -3.02
C LEU A 513 11.73 -22.41 -3.69
N ALA A 514 12.04 -21.24 -3.14
CA ALA A 514 13.15 -20.38 -3.55
C ALA A 514 13.86 -19.84 -2.30
N LEU A 515 14.28 -20.76 -1.43
CA LEU A 515 14.92 -20.45 -0.16
C LEU A 515 16.37 -20.00 -0.41
N ASP A 516 16.75 -18.88 0.20
CA ASP A 516 18.11 -18.35 0.10
C ASP A 516 19.16 -19.38 0.53
N GLU A 517 18.93 -20.05 1.66
CA GLU A 517 19.74 -21.20 2.07
C GLU A 517 18.91 -22.24 2.84
N VAL A 518 19.19 -23.52 2.56
CA VAL A 518 18.63 -24.66 3.28
C VAL A 518 19.78 -25.49 3.84
N ALA A 519 19.77 -25.68 5.16
CA ALA A 519 20.76 -26.52 5.83
C ALA A 519 20.49 -28.00 5.53
N VAL A 520 21.44 -28.63 4.83
CA VAL A 520 21.48 -30.09 4.67
C VAL A 520 21.98 -30.74 5.98
N LYS A 521 23.00 -30.13 6.59
CA LYS A 521 23.56 -30.56 7.88
C LYS A 521 24.34 -29.43 8.54
N MET A 522 24.34 -29.38 9.87
CA MET A 522 25.12 -28.42 10.65
C MET A 522 25.99 -29.11 11.70
N PHE A 523 27.16 -28.53 11.98
CA PHE A 523 28.04 -28.91 13.09
C PHE A 523 28.30 -27.66 13.95
N THR A 524 27.62 -27.57 15.09
CA THR A 524 27.70 -26.44 16.05
C THR A 524 28.69 -26.69 17.19
N PHE A 525 29.13 -27.93 17.39
CA PHE A 525 30.05 -28.31 18.47
C PHE A 525 29.62 -27.91 19.89
N ASP A 526 28.33 -27.67 20.15
CA ASP A 526 27.82 -27.24 21.47
C ASP A 526 28.24 -28.18 22.60
N GLU A 527 28.12 -29.49 22.39
CA GLU A 527 28.42 -30.50 23.42
C GLU A 527 29.82 -31.11 23.31
N ASN A 528 30.35 -31.29 22.10
CA ASN A 528 31.61 -31.98 21.82
C ASN A 528 32.04 -31.83 20.34
N ILE A 529 33.21 -32.37 19.98
CA ILE A 529 33.77 -32.33 18.61
C ILE A 529 33.47 -33.58 17.75
N GLN A 530 32.41 -34.34 18.05
CA GLN A 530 32.05 -35.47 17.17
C GLN A 530 31.70 -34.98 15.76
N GLY A 531 31.93 -35.85 14.78
CA GLY A 531 31.66 -35.53 13.38
C GLY A 531 32.82 -34.86 12.65
N ILE A 532 33.93 -34.52 13.32
CA ILE A 532 35.14 -34.00 12.67
C ILE A 532 36.41 -34.69 13.18
N LYS A 533 37.43 -34.82 12.32
CA LYS A 533 38.76 -35.30 12.70
C LYS A 533 39.87 -34.46 12.07
N ASN A 534 41.04 -34.47 12.71
CA ASN A 534 42.27 -33.99 12.11
C ASN A 534 42.67 -34.91 10.95
N ASN A 535 42.91 -34.34 9.76
CA ASN A 535 43.29 -35.05 8.54
C ASN A 535 44.68 -34.63 8.02
N GLY A 536 45.52 -34.08 8.89
CA GLY A 536 46.93 -33.76 8.64
C GLY A 536 47.22 -32.27 8.54
N THR A 537 48.50 -31.96 8.38
CA THR A 537 49.05 -30.62 8.20
C THR A 537 50.10 -30.67 7.10
N TYR A 538 50.30 -29.55 6.40
CA TYR A 538 51.35 -29.41 5.39
C TYR A 538 52.08 -28.07 5.55
N SER A 539 53.38 -28.06 5.28
CA SER A 539 54.24 -26.88 5.36
C SER A 539 55.33 -26.88 4.29
N ALA A 540 55.83 -25.70 3.93
CA ALA A 540 56.84 -25.52 2.89
C ALA A 540 58.28 -25.93 3.28
N GLN A 541 58.55 -26.24 4.56
CA GLN A 541 59.87 -26.64 5.07
C GLN A 541 59.77 -27.94 5.89
N GLU A 542 60.89 -28.59 6.21
CA GLU A 542 60.92 -29.83 7.03
C GLU A 542 60.51 -29.64 8.51
N THR A 543 60.01 -28.47 8.92
CA THR A 543 59.41 -28.26 10.25
C THR A 543 57.99 -28.81 10.30
N GLU A 544 57.79 -29.81 11.15
CA GLU A 544 56.53 -30.55 11.33
C GLU A 544 55.52 -29.72 12.13
N VAL A 545 54.58 -29.08 11.43
CA VAL A 545 53.41 -28.39 12.03
C VAL A 545 52.51 -29.44 12.67
N THR A 546 52.07 -29.23 13.91
CA THR A 546 51.16 -30.14 14.62
C THR A 546 49.78 -29.51 14.79
N LEU A 547 48.74 -30.32 14.73
CA LEU A 547 47.34 -29.91 14.94
C LEU A 547 46.67 -30.91 15.90
N ASP A 548 46.16 -30.42 17.02
CA ASP A 548 45.27 -31.17 17.91
C ASP A 548 43.90 -30.50 17.96
N LEU A 549 42.84 -31.27 18.12
CA LEU A 549 41.45 -30.77 18.17
C LEU A 549 40.86 -30.97 19.56
N SER A 550 40.21 -29.93 20.09
CA SER A 550 39.48 -29.96 21.36
C SER A 550 38.15 -29.23 21.25
N HIS A 551 37.26 -29.49 22.22
CA HIS A 551 36.03 -28.71 22.42
C HIS A 551 36.35 -27.50 23.31
N HIS A 552 35.81 -26.34 22.96
CA HIS A 552 35.90 -25.12 23.76
C HIS A 552 34.49 -24.56 24.02
N PRO A 553 34.16 -24.09 25.24
CA PRO A 553 32.79 -23.63 25.57
C PRO A 553 32.46 -22.22 25.07
N PHE A 554 33.30 -21.63 24.23
CA PHE A 554 33.05 -20.31 23.65
C PHE A 554 31.85 -20.37 22.70
N ASN A 555 30.98 -19.35 22.76
CA ASN A 555 29.79 -19.22 21.91
C ASN A 555 28.78 -20.39 21.97
N GLY A 556 28.65 -21.07 23.11
CA GLY A 556 27.79 -22.27 23.24
C GLY A 556 28.54 -23.57 22.98
N GLY A 557 29.58 -23.53 22.16
CA GLY A 557 30.58 -24.57 21.95
C GLY A 557 31.29 -24.35 20.62
N ALA A 558 32.59 -24.61 20.53
CA ALA A 558 33.37 -24.42 19.31
C ALA A 558 34.45 -25.48 19.16
N LEU A 559 34.87 -25.73 17.92
CA LEU A 559 36.03 -26.56 17.61
C LEU A 559 37.31 -25.73 17.81
N GLU A 560 38.11 -26.11 18.79
CA GLU A 560 39.41 -25.51 19.06
C GLU A 560 40.52 -26.26 18.31
N LEU A 561 41.27 -25.54 17.48
CA LEU A 561 42.43 -26.03 16.74
C LEU A 561 43.69 -25.58 17.49
N ILE A 562 44.31 -26.51 18.21
CA ILE A 562 45.58 -26.27 18.91
C ILE A 562 46.72 -26.52 17.93
N VAL A 563 47.30 -25.43 17.43
CA VAL A 563 48.37 -25.46 16.41
C VAL A 563 49.75 -25.31 17.05
N GLY A 564 50.70 -26.14 16.64
CA GLY A 564 52.09 -26.09 17.08
C GLY A 564 53.08 -26.00 15.93
N ASN A 565 54.22 -25.33 16.16
CA ASN A 565 55.32 -25.17 15.21
C ASN A 565 54.97 -24.44 13.89
N MET A 566 53.98 -23.56 13.91
CA MET A 566 53.63 -22.70 12.77
C MET A 566 54.51 -21.42 12.79
N ASP A 567 55.39 -21.29 11.79
CA ASP A 567 56.47 -20.29 11.71
C ASP A 567 56.21 -19.27 10.58
N GLU A 568 56.32 -17.97 10.89
CA GLU A 568 56.08 -16.88 9.93
C GLU A 568 57.04 -16.82 8.73
N SER A 569 58.21 -17.45 8.81
CA SER A 569 59.16 -17.52 7.70
C SER A 569 58.69 -18.44 6.56
N GLN A 570 57.66 -19.26 6.80
CA GLN A 570 57.09 -20.14 5.79
C GLN A 570 56.03 -19.41 4.96
N TRP A 571 56.18 -19.47 3.63
CA TRP A 571 55.30 -18.73 2.72
C TRP A 571 53.89 -19.32 2.58
N TRP A 572 53.66 -20.58 2.98
CA TRP A 572 52.33 -21.18 3.22
C TRP A 572 52.40 -22.34 4.21
N GLN A 573 51.30 -22.54 4.96
CA GLN A 573 51.03 -23.67 5.85
C GLN A 573 49.54 -24.05 5.78
N GLU A 574 49.22 -25.34 5.91
CA GLU A 574 47.86 -25.87 5.80
C GLU A 574 47.48 -26.70 7.03
N LEU A 575 46.28 -26.44 7.57
CA LEU A 575 45.61 -27.21 8.61
C LEU A 575 44.41 -27.91 7.98
N LYS A 576 44.36 -29.25 7.99
CA LYS A 576 43.33 -30.01 7.28
C LYS A 576 42.40 -30.76 8.23
N LEU A 577 41.11 -30.56 8.03
CA LEU A 577 40.00 -31.17 8.76
C LEU A 577 39.18 -32.04 7.81
N GLU A 578 38.64 -33.14 8.30
CA GLU A 578 37.71 -34.00 7.54
C GLU A 578 36.44 -34.20 8.36
N LEU A 579 35.29 -33.93 7.73
CA LEU A 579 33.99 -34.23 8.31
C LEU A 579 33.72 -35.74 8.17
N THR A 580 33.29 -36.37 9.26
CA THR A 580 33.19 -37.83 9.39
C THR A 580 31.78 -38.33 9.64
N ASP A 581 30.87 -37.47 10.10
CA ASP A 581 29.46 -37.82 10.29
C ASP A 581 28.63 -37.25 9.13
N LEU A 582 28.69 -37.90 7.96
CA LEU A 582 27.98 -37.47 6.76
C LEU A 582 26.98 -38.51 6.21
N GLU A 583 26.87 -39.69 6.84
CA GLU A 583 26.09 -40.81 6.30
C GLU A 583 24.59 -40.52 6.11
N ALA A 584 24.03 -39.60 6.91
CA ALA A 584 22.63 -39.18 6.82
C ALA A 584 22.42 -37.89 5.99
N ALA A 585 23.48 -37.25 5.50
CA ALA A 585 23.39 -36.04 4.70
C ALA A 585 23.42 -36.36 3.20
N ASP A 586 22.50 -35.78 2.43
CA ASP A 586 22.59 -35.83 0.98
C ASP A 586 23.62 -34.82 0.49
N LEU A 587 24.86 -35.28 0.34
CA LEU A 587 25.94 -34.41 -0.10
C LEU A 587 25.77 -33.92 -1.53
N MET A 588 24.93 -34.54 -2.35
CA MET A 588 24.66 -34.05 -3.71
C MET A 588 23.82 -32.76 -3.69
N ALA A 589 23.02 -32.56 -2.64
CA ALA A 589 22.25 -31.32 -2.44
C ALA A 589 23.13 -30.14 -1.98
N VAL A 590 24.34 -30.39 -1.49
CA VAL A 590 25.24 -29.36 -0.94
C VAL A 590 25.93 -28.61 -2.07
N ASN A 591 25.62 -27.33 -2.25
CA ASN A 591 26.28 -26.45 -3.21
C ASN A 591 27.03 -25.28 -2.53
N SER A 592 26.97 -25.18 -1.20
CA SER A 592 27.74 -24.21 -0.43
C SER A 592 28.13 -24.78 0.93
N VAL A 593 29.28 -24.35 1.44
CA VAL A 593 29.73 -24.65 2.80
C VAL A 593 30.05 -23.34 3.47
N SER A 594 29.42 -23.08 4.62
CA SER A 594 29.78 -21.94 5.45
C SER A 594 30.21 -22.35 6.85
N TYR A 595 31.02 -21.51 7.49
CA TYR A 595 31.45 -21.67 8.87
C TYR A 595 32.03 -20.38 9.42
N ASP A 596 31.95 -20.21 10.74
CA ASP A 596 32.66 -19.16 11.44
C ASP A 596 34.10 -19.58 11.68
N VAL A 597 35.04 -18.66 11.44
CA VAL A 597 36.45 -18.84 11.80
C VAL A 597 36.94 -17.69 12.66
N TYR A 598 37.55 -18.02 13.78
CA TYR A 598 38.12 -17.08 14.74
C TYR A 598 39.63 -17.25 14.78
N VAL A 599 40.35 -16.26 14.28
CA VAL A 599 41.80 -16.29 14.13
C VAL A 599 42.44 -15.31 15.12
N PRO A 600 43.40 -15.71 15.96
CA PRO A 600 43.97 -14.81 16.94
C PRO A 600 44.68 -13.64 16.26
N VAL A 601 44.46 -12.41 16.74
CA VAL A 601 45.10 -11.19 16.18
C VAL A 601 46.63 -11.28 16.24
N SER A 602 47.16 -12.09 17.16
CA SER A 602 48.59 -12.40 17.25
C SER A 602 49.16 -13.10 16.01
N ALA A 603 48.33 -13.62 15.10
CA ALA A 603 48.74 -14.18 13.81
C ALA A 603 49.26 -13.11 12.81
N GLY A 604 48.88 -11.84 13.00
CA GLY A 604 49.22 -10.69 12.16
C GLY A 604 48.26 -10.46 10.97
N GLU A 605 48.38 -9.29 10.32
CA GLU A 605 47.58 -8.85 9.15
C GLU A 605 47.92 -9.69 7.89
N LYS A 606 47.23 -10.83 7.70
CA LYS A 606 47.53 -11.81 6.63
C LYS A 606 46.26 -12.34 5.98
N GLN A 607 46.42 -12.89 4.77
CA GLN A 607 45.39 -13.66 4.08
C GLN A 607 45.23 -15.04 4.70
N LEU A 608 43.98 -15.46 4.89
CA LEU A 608 43.60 -16.85 5.16
C LEU A 608 42.81 -17.40 3.98
N SER A 609 43.34 -18.41 3.30
CA SER A 609 42.62 -19.13 2.26
C SER A 609 41.87 -20.30 2.89
N ASN A 610 40.54 -20.26 2.79
CA ASN A 610 39.61 -21.24 3.31
C ASN A 610 39.21 -22.17 2.16
N ILE A 611 39.61 -23.43 2.24
CA ILE A 611 39.52 -24.37 1.12
C ILE A 611 38.59 -25.52 1.47
N VAL A 612 37.64 -25.82 0.60
CA VAL A 612 36.82 -27.04 0.65
C VAL A 612 37.29 -28.02 -0.43
N MET A 613 37.37 -29.30 -0.06
CA MET A 613 37.68 -30.42 -0.94
C MET A 613 36.60 -31.49 -0.84
N LEU A 614 36.35 -32.20 -1.94
CA LEU A 614 35.29 -33.18 -2.09
C LEU A 614 35.84 -34.59 -2.37
N PRO A 615 36.26 -35.34 -1.33
CA PRO A 615 36.70 -36.73 -1.48
C PRO A 615 35.70 -37.60 -2.28
N PRO A 616 36.20 -38.51 -3.15
CA PRO A 616 37.61 -38.94 -3.26
C PRO A 616 38.52 -38.01 -4.08
N ASP A 617 38.01 -36.92 -4.65
CA ASP A 617 38.87 -35.92 -5.29
C ASP A 617 39.48 -34.99 -4.23
N TRP A 618 40.80 -35.11 -4.07
CA TRP A 618 41.59 -34.29 -3.15
C TRP A 618 42.41 -33.21 -3.87
N GLU A 619 42.36 -33.17 -5.19
CA GLU A 619 43.16 -32.27 -6.02
C GLU A 619 42.37 -31.00 -6.37
N THR A 620 41.07 -31.13 -6.61
CA THR A 620 40.19 -29.97 -6.81
C THR A 620 39.95 -29.23 -5.51
N LYS A 621 40.23 -27.92 -5.54
CA LYS A 621 40.11 -27.02 -4.39
C LYS A 621 39.12 -25.92 -4.71
N TYR A 622 38.10 -25.78 -3.87
CA TYR A 622 37.18 -24.65 -3.89
C TYR A 622 37.60 -23.72 -2.76
N GLU A 623 37.82 -22.44 -3.03
CA GLU A 623 38.43 -21.55 -2.05
C GLU A 623 37.72 -20.21 -1.93
N GLN A 624 37.71 -19.68 -0.71
CA GLN A 624 37.46 -18.28 -0.42
C GLN A 624 38.66 -17.76 0.38
N THR A 625 39.30 -16.70 -0.10
CA THR A 625 40.38 -16.05 0.65
C THR A 625 39.84 -14.83 1.36
N ILE A 626 40.07 -14.74 2.67
CA ILE A 626 39.70 -13.58 3.49
C ILE A 626 40.96 -12.80 3.88
N GLU A 627 40.84 -11.48 3.94
CA GLU A 627 41.85 -10.59 4.51
C GLU A 627 41.53 -10.40 5.99
N LEU A 628 42.37 -10.95 6.87
CA LEU A 628 42.09 -10.95 8.31
C LEU A 628 42.00 -9.53 8.90
N ALA A 629 42.77 -8.59 8.36
CA ALA A 629 42.78 -7.20 8.83
C ALA A 629 41.45 -6.47 8.60
N ASP A 630 40.66 -6.90 7.62
CA ASP A 630 39.38 -6.31 7.26
C ASP A 630 38.22 -6.93 8.05
N GLN A 631 38.50 -7.92 8.92
CA GLN A 631 37.50 -8.65 9.67
C GLN A 631 37.25 -8.03 11.04
N PRO A 632 36.01 -8.07 11.56
CA PRO A 632 35.71 -7.61 12.90
C PRO A 632 36.52 -8.37 13.95
N VAL A 633 36.88 -7.68 15.04
CA VAL A 633 37.65 -8.27 16.15
C VAL A 633 36.75 -8.53 17.34
N VAL A 634 36.71 -9.79 17.79
CA VAL A 634 36.00 -10.24 18.99
C VAL A 634 36.99 -10.64 20.08
N THR A 635 36.49 -10.79 21.32
CA THR A 635 37.32 -11.22 22.45
C THR A 635 36.94 -12.62 22.92
N ILE A 636 37.92 -13.52 22.98
CA ILE A 636 37.78 -14.90 23.50
C ILE A 636 38.82 -15.08 24.61
N ASP A 637 38.39 -15.44 25.81
CA ASP A 637 39.26 -15.60 26.99
C ASP A 637 40.25 -14.43 27.23
N ALA A 638 39.73 -13.20 27.11
CA ALA A 638 40.48 -11.94 27.23
C ALA A 638 41.59 -11.73 26.18
N LYS A 639 41.50 -12.41 25.04
CA LYS A 639 42.38 -12.24 23.88
C LYS A 639 41.57 -11.84 22.65
N ALA A 640 42.19 -11.05 21.77
CA ALA A 640 41.56 -10.55 20.57
C ALA A 640 41.68 -11.53 19.39
N TYR A 641 40.56 -11.73 18.67
CA TYR A 641 40.43 -12.63 17.54
C TYR A 641 39.74 -11.92 16.38
N TYR A 642 40.27 -12.03 15.17
CA TYR A 642 39.53 -11.73 13.95
C TYR A 642 38.42 -12.77 13.78
N HIS A 643 37.18 -12.33 13.54
CA HIS A 643 36.04 -13.19 13.26
C HIS A 643 35.60 -12.99 11.82
N ALA A 644 35.55 -14.07 11.06
CA ALA A 644 35.00 -14.06 9.71
C ALA A 644 33.98 -15.19 9.53
N GLU A 645 32.88 -14.88 8.86
CA GLU A 645 32.03 -15.89 8.26
C GLU A 645 32.60 -16.26 6.89
N VAL A 646 32.96 -17.52 6.75
CA VAL A 646 33.47 -18.08 5.50
C VAL A 646 32.32 -18.74 4.76
N LYS A 647 32.22 -18.50 3.45
CA LYS A 647 31.28 -19.17 2.53
C LYS A 647 32.00 -19.60 1.26
N VAL A 648 32.06 -20.91 1.02
CA VAL A 648 32.72 -21.52 -0.13
C VAL A 648 31.68 -22.21 -1.00
N ASN A 649 31.50 -21.71 -2.23
CA ASN A 649 30.58 -22.27 -3.21
C ASN A 649 31.15 -23.53 -3.87
N LEU A 650 30.29 -24.50 -4.13
CA LEU A 650 30.60 -25.81 -4.66
C LEU A 650 29.74 -26.12 -5.90
N PRO A 651 30.29 -26.82 -6.92
CA PRO A 651 29.54 -27.15 -8.12
C PRO A 651 28.48 -28.23 -7.83
N THR A 652 27.30 -28.10 -8.41
CA THR A 652 26.17 -29.03 -8.24
C THR A 652 26.35 -30.37 -8.98
N THR A 653 27.28 -30.45 -9.94
CA THR A 653 27.44 -31.62 -10.83
C THR A 653 28.49 -32.65 -10.39
N THR A 654 29.18 -32.40 -9.27
CA THR A 654 30.30 -33.24 -8.82
C THR A 654 29.86 -34.29 -7.80
N VAL A 655 30.01 -35.57 -8.15
CA VAL A 655 29.78 -36.70 -7.24
C VAL A 655 30.78 -36.65 -6.09
N ARG A 656 30.29 -36.72 -4.86
CA ARG A 656 31.10 -36.62 -3.65
C ARG A 656 30.70 -37.65 -2.60
N GLU A 657 31.70 -38.20 -1.92
CA GLU A 657 31.53 -39.21 -0.86
C GLU A 657 31.95 -38.67 0.52
N GLY A 658 32.60 -37.50 0.57
CA GLY A 658 32.99 -36.85 1.81
C GLY A 658 33.26 -35.36 1.61
N LEU A 659 33.64 -34.69 2.70
CA LEU A 659 33.96 -33.26 2.71
C LEU A 659 35.12 -32.96 3.65
N ALA A 660 36.06 -32.14 3.19
CA ALA A 660 37.20 -31.71 3.99
C ALA A 660 37.39 -30.20 3.88
N ILE A 661 37.81 -29.59 4.99
CA ILE A 661 38.08 -28.17 5.09
C ILE A 661 39.57 -28.00 5.38
N SER A 662 40.23 -27.12 4.65
CA SER A 662 41.62 -26.73 4.87
C SER A 662 41.72 -25.24 5.11
N LEU A 663 42.39 -24.87 6.19
CA LEU A 663 42.79 -23.49 6.47
C LEU A 663 44.24 -23.30 6.02
N VAL A 664 44.46 -22.43 5.03
CA VAL A 664 45.79 -22.18 4.47
C VAL A 664 46.21 -20.73 4.74
N GLY A 665 47.13 -20.57 5.68
CA GLY A 665 47.71 -19.26 5.98
C GLY A 665 49.03 -19.03 5.24
N LYS A 666 49.25 -17.79 4.81
CA LYS A 666 50.54 -17.35 4.27
C LYS A 666 51.32 -16.62 5.35
N GLN A 667 52.51 -17.11 5.71
CA GLN A 667 53.41 -16.47 6.67
C GLN A 667 52.83 -16.28 8.08
N MET A 668 51.82 -17.04 8.52
CA MET A 668 51.18 -16.84 9.82
C MET A 668 52.05 -17.37 10.98
N GLN A 669 52.11 -16.61 12.09
CA GLN A 669 52.71 -17.11 13.33
C GLN A 669 51.59 -17.46 14.29
N MET A 670 51.42 -18.74 14.62
CA MET A 670 50.34 -19.16 15.53
C MET A 670 50.88 -19.70 16.84
N ASN A 671 50.60 -18.96 17.91
CA ASN A 671 50.92 -19.32 19.28
C ASN A 671 49.66 -19.54 20.13
N GLU A 672 48.48 -19.31 19.55
CA GLU A 672 47.17 -19.36 20.18
C GLU A 672 46.23 -20.18 19.28
N PRO A 673 45.19 -20.82 19.84
CA PRO A 673 44.28 -21.67 19.06
C PRO A 673 43.50 -20.87 18.02
N ILE A 674 43.10 -21.51 16.92
CA ILE A 674 42.01 -21.04 16.03
C ILE A 674 40.72 -21.69 16.51
N TYR A 675 39.59 -20.98 16.45
CA TYR A 675 38.28 -21.59 16.66
C TYR A 675 37.51 -21.65 15.36
N ILE A 676 36.80 -22.76 15.14
CA ILE A 676 35.81 -22.92 14.07
C ILE A 676 34.48 -23.26 14.71
N ASP A 677 33.41 -22.64 14.23
CA ASP A 677 32.06 -22.90 14.71
C ASP A 677 31.07 -22.89 13.52
N ASN A 678 29.85 -23.39 13.77
CA ASN A 678 28.72 -23.36 12.83
C ASN A 678 29.05 -23.85 11.41
N ILE A 679 29.71 -25.01 11.28
CA ILE A 679 29.94 -25.58 9.96
C ILE A 679 28.60 -26.02 9.36
N ARG A 680 28.12 -25.27 8.38
CA ARG A 680 26.86 -25.49 7.67
C ARG A 680 27.15 -26.05 6.28
N LEU A 681 26.53 -27.18 5.97
CA LEU A 681 26.42 -27.72 4.63
C LEU A 681 25.10 -27.25 4.06
N LEU A 682 25.14 -26.42 3.02
CA LEU A 682 23.99 -25.66 2.53
C LEU A 682 23.65 -26.03 1.09
N ASN A 683 22.36 -26.00 0.80
CA ASN A 683 21.84 -25.78 -0.54
C ASN A 683 21.39 -24.32 -0.63
N GLN A 684 22.01 -23.55 -1.52
CA GLN A 684 21.76 -22.13 -1.73
C GLN A 684 21.21 -21.92 -3.13
N MET A 685 20.17 -21.10 -3.27
CA MET A 685 19.71 -20.66 -4.58
C MET A 685 20.73 -19.71 -5.19
N GLU A 686 21.11 -19.97 -6.44
CA GLU A 686 21.92 -19.03 -7.22
C GLU A 686 21.01 -17.88 -7.64
N LYS A 687 21.17 -16.71 -7.01
CA LYS A 687 20.42 -15.50 -7.40
C LYS A 687 20.98 -15.01 -8.74
N GLU A 688 20.12 -14.88 -9.74
CA GLU A 688 20.52 -14.25 -11.00
C GLU A 688 21.04 -12.83 -10.72
N THR A 689 22.10 -12.45 -11.43
CA THR A 689 22.62 -11.09 -11.35
C THR A 689 21.56 -10.11 -11.87
N VAL A 690 21.26 -9.06 -11.11
CA VAL A 690 20.35 -8.00 -11.52
C VAL A 690 21.04 -7.18 -12.61
N ASP A 691 20.91 -7.62 -13.85
CA ASP A 691 21.24 -6.84 -15.03
C ASP A 691 19.99 -6.02 -15.41
N PRO A 692 20.01 -4.69 -15.29
CA PRO A 692 18.83 -3.86 -15.55
C PRO A 692 18.38 -3.93 -17.02
N TRP A 693 19.23 -4.40 -17.93
CA TRP A 693 18.88 -4.58 -19.34
C TRP A 693 18.14 -5.89 -19.61
N VAL A 694 18.18 -6.87 -18.70
CA VAL A 694 17.44 -8.12 -18.87
C VAL A 694 15.97 -7.91 -18.51
N ILE A 695 15.08 -8.19 -19.46
CA ILE A 695 13.63 -8.17 -19.25
C ILE A 695 13.17 -9.55 -18.75
N ASP A 696 13.56 -10.62 -19.46
CA ASP A 696 13.23 -11.99 -19.09
C ASP A 696 14.07 -13.03 -19.87
N THR A 697 14.72 -13.93 -19.14
CA THR A 697 15.44 -15.11 -19.67
C THR A 697 14.65 -16.40 -19.49
N PHE A 698 13.50 -16.35 -18.81
CA PHE A 698 12.65 -17.49 -18.46
C PHE A 698 13.23 -18.50 -17.47
N GLU A 699 14.41 -18.24 -16.91
CA GLU A 699 15.07 -19.12 -15.93
C GLU A 699 14.55 -18.94 -14.50
N SER A 700 14.02 -17.76 -14.18
CA SER A 700 13.56 -17.40 -12.82
C SER A 700 12.27 -18.11 -12.38
N TYR A 701 11.63 -18.88 -13.27
CA TYR A 701 10.33 -19.51 -13.03
C TYR A 701 10.39 -20.94 -12.49
N LEU A 702 11.56 -21.43 -12.08
CA LEU A 702 11.75 -22.75 -11.45
C LEU A 702 11.20 -23.93 -12.28
N GLY A 703 11.07 -23.78 -13.60
CA GLY A 703 10.45 -24.78 -14.47
C GLY A 703 8.92 -24.87 -14.37
N GLU A 704 8.26 -23.88 -13.77
CA GLU A 704 6.82 -23.88 -13.48
C GLU A 704 6.07 -22.88 -14.36
N ASP A 705 5.25 -23.40 -15.29
CA ASP A 705 4.41 -22.59 -16.20
C ASP A 705 3.48 -21.62 -15.46
N ALA A 706 3.06 -21.97 -14.23
CA ALA A 706 2.19 -21.12 -13.43
C ALA A 706 2.90 -19.88 -12.85
N LEU A 707 4.20 -19.96 -12.57
CA LEU A 707 4.99 -18.78 -12.18
C LEU A 707 5.19 -17.86 -13.39
N LEU A 708 5.48 -18.44 -14.56
CA LEU A 708 5.54 -17.72 -15.82
C LEU A 708 4.21 -17.03 -16.15
N ASP A 709 3.09 -17.74 -16.07
CA ASP A 709 1.77 -17.18 -16.39
C ASP A 709 1.39 -16.02 -15.47
N ARG A 710 1.77 -16.09 -14.18
CA ARG A 710 1.54 -15.02 -13.20
C ARG A 710 2.36 -13.77 -13.47
N ALA A 711 3.59 -13.93 -13.96
CA ALA A 711 4.47 -12.80 -14.25
C ALA A 711 4.01 -11.96 -15.45
N TYR A 712 3.03 -12.44 -16.22
CA TYR A 712 2.51 -11.76 -17.40
C TYR A 712 0.98 -11.57 -17.34
N SER A 713 0.52 -10.33 -17.17
CA SER A 713 -0.91 -10.00 -17.24
C SER A 713 -1.46 -10.21 -18.66
N SER A 714 -2.74 -10.56 -18.76
CA SER A 714 -3.42 -10.86 -20.02
C SER A 714 -4.25 -9.67 -20.51
N ASN A 715 -4.27 -9.45 -21.82
CA ASN A 715 -5.14 -8.45 -22.45
C ASN A 715 -5.68 -8.97 -23.81
N GLY A 716 -6.94 -8.75 -24.13
CA GLY A 716 -7.56 -9.23 -25.37
C GLY A 716 -7.93 -10.72 -25.39
N ASP A 717 -7.88 -11.33 -26.57
CA ASP A 717 -8.19 -12.75 -26.77
C ASP A 717 -7.13 -13.69 -26.10
N PRO A 718 -7.42 -14.99 -25.90
CA PRO A 718 -6.58 -15.85 -25.07
C PRO A 718 -5.16 -16.11 -25.60
N ILE A 719 -4.18 -16.09 -24.70
CA ILE A 719 -2.81 -16.60 -24.89
C ILE A 719 -2.48 -17.59 -23.79
N GLN A 720 -1.85 -18.71 -24.14
CA GLN A 720 -1.25 -19.65 -23.22
C GLN A 720 0.28 -19.56 -23.29
N LEU A 721 0.90 -19.29 -22.14
CA LEU A 721 2.34 -19.32 -21.97
C LEU A 721 2.78 -20.67 -21.43
N ALA A 722 3.96 -21.14 -21.84
CA ALA A 722 4.61 -22.28 -21.22
C ALA A 722 6.13 -22.21 -21.42
N LEU A 723 6.89 -22.72 -20.46
CA LEU A 723 8.33 -22.89 -20.56
C LEU A 723 8.66 -24.01 -21.56
N SER A 724 9.75 -23.82 -22.32
CA SER A 724 10.21 -24.77 -23.33
C SER A 724 11.66 -25.15 -23.13
N GLU A 725 11.90 -26.41 -22.76
CA GLU A 725 13.26 -26.94 -22.65
C GLU A 725 13.94 -27.16 -24.02
N SER A 726 13.18 -27.21 -25.11
CA SER A 726 13.69 -27.56 -26.45
C SER A 726 13.85 -26.38 -27.39
N GLU A 727 13.09 -25.31 -27.18
CA GLU A 727 13.07 -24.12 -28.03
C GLU A 727 13.62 -22.94 -27.22
N LYS A 728 14.95 -22.97 -27.04
CA LYS A 728 15.76 -22.02 -26.25
C LYS A 728 17.11 -21.74 -26.91
N VAL A 729 17.76 -20.66 -26.53
CA VAL A 729 19.08 -20.22 -27.01
C VAL A 729 20.15 -20.56 -25.98
N GLU A 730 20.07 -19.97 -24.79
CA GLU A 730 20.90 -20.26 -23.63
C GLU A 730 20.03 -20.75 -22.46
N GLY A 731 20.62 -21.06 -21.31
CA GLY A 731 19.85 -21.50 -20.14
C GLY A 731 19.13 -22.85 -20.29
N SER A 732 18.07 -23.01 -19.49
CA SER A 732 17.26 -24.21 -19.34
C SER A 732 15.92 -24.10 -20.06
N TYR A 733 15.37 -22.90 -20.23
CA TYR A 733 14.03 -22.65 -20.75
C TYR A 733 14.00 -21.47 -21.74
N GLY A 734 13.20 -21.60 -22.79
CA GLY A 734 12.66 -20.47 -23.55
C GLY A 734 11.15 -20.38 -23.37
N LEU A 735 10.49 -19.43 -24.02
CA LEU A 735 9.05 -19.25 -23.96
C LEU A 735 8.34 -19.85 -25.17
N LYS A 736 7.30 -20.65 -24.92
CA LYS A 736 6.27 -21.00 -25.89
C LYS A 736 5.05 -20.08 -25.71
N TYR A 737 4.66 -19.41 -26.78
CA TYR A 737 3.57 -18.43 -26.81
C TYR A 737 2.47 -18.88 -27.78
N GLU A 738 1.40 -19.47 -27.25
CA GLU A 738 0.27 -19.98 -28.05
C GLU A 738 -0.92 -19.03 -27.95
N TYR A 739 -1.38 -18.49 -29.07
CA TYR A 739 -2.45 -17.48 -29.09
C TYR A 739 -3.66 -17.98 -29.86
N MET A 740 -4.85 -17.45 -29.51
CA MET A 740 -6.09 -17.64 -30.24
C MET A 740 -6.77 -16.28 -30.47
N LEU A 741 -6.72 -15.75 -31.70
CA LEU A 741 -7.44 -14.53 -32.06
C LEU A 741 -8.91 -14.85 -32.34
N GLY A 742 -9.78 -14.23 -31.57
CA GLY A 742 -11.23 -14.41 -31.53
C GLY A 742 -11.96 -13.11 -31.86
N ALA A 743 -12.92 -12.74 -31.02
CA ALA A 743 -13.79 -11.60 -31.29
C ALA A 743 -13.08 -10.25 -31.08
N GLN A 744 -12.07 -10.19 -30.19
CA GLN A 744 -11.33 -8.95 -29.92
C GLN A 744 -10.36 -8.60 -31.06
N GLY A 745 -9.86 -9.61 -31.79
CA GLY A 745 -8.97 -9.42 -32.93
C GLY A 745 -7.53 -9.09 -32.55
N TYR A 746 -7.23 -9.07 -31.26
CA TYR A 746 -5.89 -8.96 -30.69
C TYR A 746 -5.79 -9.80 -29.42
N ALA A 747 -4.59 -10.25 -29.09
CA ALA A 747 -4.28 -10.99 -27.86
C ALA A 747 -2.91 -10.55 -27.36
N GLY A 748 -2.77 -10.18 -26.09
CA GLY A 748 -1.51 -9.70 -25.53
C GLY A 748 -1.16 -10.24 -24.16
N ARG A 749 0.14 -10.24 -23.88
CA ARG A 749 0.74 -10.53 -22.57
C ARG A 749 1.73 -9.42 -22.22
N GLN A 750 1.67 -8.99 -20.98
CA GLN A 750 2.42 -7.83 -20.48
C GLN A 750 3.12 -8.14 -19.17
N LYS A 751 4.38 -7.72 -19.05
CA LYS A 751 5.18 -7.81 -17.82
C LYS A 751 5.44 -6.40 -17.30
N SER A 752 5.13 -6.17 -16.02
CA SER A 752 5.53 -4.94 -15.32
C SER A 752 7.02 -5.01 -14.96
N LEU A 753 7.69 -3.87 -15.01
CA LEU A 753 9.09 -3.69 -14.65
C LEU A 753 9.18 -2.66 -13.53
N ALA A 754 10.09 -2.86 -12.59
CA ALA A 754 10.24 -2.04 -11.38
C ALA A 754 10.95 -0.69 -11.64
N GLY A 755 10.59 0.00 -12.73
CA GLY A 755 11.18 1.29 -13.10
C GLY A 755 12.68 1.18 -13.43
N VAL A 756 13.06 0.21 -14.25
CA VAL A 756 14.47 -0.10 -14.56
C VAL A 756 15.11 0.95 -15.48
N ASP A 757 16.42 1.12 -15.33
CA ASP A 757 17.24 2.04 -16.13
C ASP A 757 17.92 1.30 -17.30
N TRP A 758 17.58 1.70 -18.53
CA TRP A 758 18.18 1.17 -19.77
C TRP A 758 19.21 2.11 -20.40
N THR A 759 19.74 3.09 -19.66
CA THR A 759 20.81 3.98 -20.15
C THR A 759 21.97 3.16 -20.72
N GLY A 760 22.35 3.51 -21.95
CA GLY A 760 23.38 2.83 -22.75
C GLY A 760 22.83 1.84 -23.79
N ALA A 761 21.59 1.39 -23.66
CA ALA A 761 20.91 0.64 -24.72
C ALA A 761 20.41 1.57 -25.83
N ASN A 762 20.36 1.07 -27.07
CA ASN A 762 19.76 1.79 -28.21
C ASN A 762 18.66 0.99 -28.93
N GLY A 763 18.29 -0.17 -28.38
CA GLY A 763 17.15 -0.97 -28.81
C GLY A 763 16.88 -2.15 -27.89
N ILE A 764 16.03 -3.06 -28.36
CA ILE A 764 15.65 -4.30 -27.69
C ILE A 764 16.02 -5.47 -28.60
N GLU A 765 16.52 -6.55 -28.02
CA GLU A 765 16.72 -7.82 -28.70
C GLU A 765 15.98 -8.96 -28.01
N PHE A 766 15.59 -9.94 -28.82
CA PHE A 766 15.11 -11.23 -28.35
C PHE A 766 15.18 -12.27 -29.44
N TYR A 767 15.31 -13.53 -29.06
CA TYR A 767 15.17 -14.63 -29.99
C TYR A 767 13.70 -14.86 -30.33
N LEU A 768 13.42 -15.11 -31.61
CA LEU A 768 12.09 -15.45 -32.10
C LEU A 768 12.17 -16.61 -33.08
N LYS A 769 11.25 -17.56 -32.94
CA LYS A 769 11.04 -18.63 -33.90
C LYS A 769 9.57 -18.91 -34.14
N HIS A 770 9.14 -18.89 -35.39
CA HIS A 770 7.78 -19.22 -35.78
C HIS A 770 7.67 -19.72 -37.23
N PRO A 771 6.66 -20.57 -37.54
CA PRO A 771 6.23 -20.77 -38.93
C PRO A 771 5.45 -19.54 -39.43
N PRO A 772 5.17 -19.43 -40.74
CA PRO A 772 4.40 -18.31 -41.31
C PRO A 772 3.06 -18.10 -40.59
N GLN A 773 2.80 -16.87 -40.13
CA GLN A 773 1.55 -16.43 -39.53
C GLN A 773 0.83 -15.47 -40.49
N VAL A 774 0.24 -16.02 -41.55
CA VAL A 774 -0.36 -15.25 -42.65
C VAL A 774 -1.38 -14.22 -42.14
N ASP A 775 -1.26 -12.98 -42.59
CA ASP A 775 -2.15 -11.85 -42.26
C ASP A 775 -2.17 -11.51 -40.75
N ARG A 776 -1.06 -11.76 -40.04
CA ARG A 776 -0.89 -11.47 -38.61
C ARG A 776 0.48 -10.83 -38.33
N HIS A 777 0.53 -10.05 -37.27
CA HIS A 777 1.75 -9.37 -36.82
C HIS A 777 1.91 -9.47 -35.31
N LEU A 778 3.16 -9.29 -34.84
CA LEU A 778 3.49 -9.12 -33.44
C LEU A 778 3.81 -7.64 -33.18
N THR A 779 3.04 -7.00 -32.32
CA THR A 779 3.35 -5.67 -31.79
C THR A 779 4.16 -5.84 -30.50
N VAL A 780 5.34 -5.22 -30.47
CA VAL A 780 6.16 -5.08 -29.26
C VAL A 780 5.90 -3.70 -28.70
N GLN A 781 5.47 -3.64 -27.44
CA GLN A 781 5.14 -2.39 -26.75
C GLN A 781 5.99 -2.25 -25.48
N ILE A 782 6.44 -1.03 -25.21
CA ILE A 782 7.22 -0.66 -24.02
C ILE A 782 6.69 0.63 -23.43
N GLN A 783 6.64 0.72 -22.10
CA GLN A 783 6.32 1.97 -21.41
C GLN A 783 7.59 2.57 -20.83
N ILE A 784 7.93 3.79 -21.27
CA ILE A 784 9.17 4.48 -20.91
C ILE A 784 8.85 5.92 -20.53
N GLY A 785 9.23 6.33 -19.32
CA GLY A 785 9.02 7.67 -18.80
C GLY A 785 7.55 8.10 -18.81
N GLY A 786 6.63 7.16 -18.59
CA GLY A 786 5.17 7.37 -18.57
C GLY A 786 4.48 7.37 -19.93
N VAL A 787 5.18 7.09 -21.03
CA VAL A 787 4.60 7.02 -22.39
C VAL A 787 4.75 5.61 -22.95
N SER A 788 3.67 5.06 -23.50
CA SER A 788 3.69 3.78 -24.22
C SER A 788 4.14 3.96 -25.66
N PHE A 789 5.15 3.20 -26.06
CA PHE A 789 5.66 3.14 -27.42
C PHE A 789 5.47 1.74 -28.01
N GLU A 790 5.18 1.65 -29.29
CA GLU A 790 4.97 0.38 -29.98
C GLU A 790 5.68 0.31 -31.34
N THR A 791 6.03 -0.91 -31.75
CA THR A 791 6.50 -1.23 -33.09
C THR A 791 6.05 -2.63 -33.50
N ASN A 792 5.99 -2.91 -34.80
CA ASN A 792 5.46 -4.17 -35.34
C ASN A 792 6.55 -5.02 -35.98
N VAL A 793 6.49 -6.32 -35.72
CA VAL A 793 7.25 -7.38 -36.39
C VAL A 793 6.30 -8.15 -37.32
N ASP A 794 6.67 -8.22 -38.59
CA ASP A 794 5.95 -8.98 -39.61
C ASP A 794 6.23 -10.49 -39.43
N LEU A 795 5.18 -11.30 -39.51
CA LEU A 795 5.23 -12.74 -39.27
C LEU A 795 4.84 -13.58 -40.50
N ASP A 796 4.68 -12.97 -41.68
CA ASP A 796 4.20 -13.65 -42.90
C ASP A 796 5.16 -14.74 -43.43
N GLU A 797 6.43 -14.69 -43.06
CA GLU A 797 7.46 -15.67 -43.44
C GLU A 797 7.95 -16.49 -42.24
N THR A 798 8.55 -17.66 -42.49
CA THR A 798 9.21 -18.43 -41.42
C THR A 798 10.41 -17.64 -40.88
N PHE A 799 10.52 -17.53 -39.56
CA PHE A 799 11.67 -16.90 -38.90
C PHE A 799 12.24 -17.80 -37.80
N ASP A 800 13.57 -17.74 -37.61
CA ASP A 800 14.35 -18.49 -36.61
C ASP A 800 15.66 -17.71 -36.40
N GLY A 801 15.73 -16.91 -35.33
CA GLY A 801 16.90 -16.08 -35.02
C GLY A 801 16.60 -14.93 -34.05
N THR A 802 17.57 -14.02 -33.89
CA THR A 802 17.41 -12.82 -33.06
C THR A 802 16.71 -11.72 -33.85
N VAL A 803 15.67 -11.12 -33.23
CA VAL A 803 15.03 -9.89 -33.66
C VAL A 803 15.68 -8.74 -32.90
N SER A 804 16.13 -7.72 -33.62
CA SER A 804 16.71 -6.50 -33.06
C SER A 804 15.84 -5.31 -33.46
N LEU A 805 15.28 -4.61 -32.47
CA LEU A 805 14.37 -3.48 -32.65
C LEU A 805 15.03 -2.21 -32.11
N PRO A 806 15.56 -1.33 -32.97
CA PRO A 806 16.13 -0.07 -32.51
C PRO A 806 15.03 0.82 -31.92
N PHE A 807 15.34 1.59 -30.88
CA PHE A 807 14.38 2.53 -30.28
C PHE A 807 13.85 3.56 -31.29
N SER A 808 14.62 3.86 -32.34
CA SER A 808 14.19 4.72 -33.46
C SER A 808 13.00 4.16 -34.27
N ALA A 809 12.71 2.86 -34.16
CA ALA A 809 11.57 2.21 -34.82
C ALA A 809 10.28 2.26 -33.99
N PHE A 810 10.38 2.60 -32.71
CA PHE A 810 9.24 2.72 -31.81
C PHE A 810 8.54 4.08 -31.99
N LYS A 811 7.22 4.08 -31.90
CA LYS A 811 6.39 5.29 -31.95
C LYS A 811 5.43 5.29 -30.79
N PRO A 812 4.99 6.46 -30.28
CA PRO A 812 3.93 6.50 -29.29
C PRO A 812 2.74 5.66 -29.77
N ALA A 813 2.19 4.83 -28.89
CA ALA A 813 1.06 3.98 -29.21
C ALA A 813 -0.10 4.84 -29.71
N HIS A 814 -0.90 4.35 -30.65
CA HIS A 814 -1.89 5.20 -31.34
C HIS A 814 -2.92 5.89 -30.43
N TRP A 815 -3.12 5.38 -29.21
CA TRP A 815 -4.02 5.92 -28.18
C TRP A 815 -3.33 6.91 -27.23
N GLU A 816 -2.01 7.07 -27.30
CA GLU A 816 -1.27 8.04 -26.49
C GLU A 816 -1.65 9.48 -26.86
N THR A 817 -1.80 10.33 -25.86
CA THR A 817 -2.10 11.76 -26.08
C THR A 817 -0.88 12.51 -26.62
N ASN A 818 0.32 12.12 -26.20
CA ASN A 818 1.58 12.69 -26.65
C ASN A 818 2.18 11.95 -27.85
N GLN A 819 1.54 12.08 -29.02
CA GLN A 819 2.03 11.50 -30.28
C GLN A 819 3.37 12.06 -30.79
N ALA A 820 3.90 13.11 -30.14
CA ALA A 820 5.20 13.70 -30.47
C ALA A 820 6.35 13.19 -29.58
N ALA A 821 6.05 12.39 -28.56
CA ALA A 821 7.06 11.82 -27.68
C ALA A 821 8.05 10.95 -28.47
N ILE A 822 9.31 10.99 -28.03
CA ILE A 822 10.38 10.12 -28.50
C ILE A 822 10.99 9.38 -27.30
N ILE A 823 11.68 8.29 -27.57
CA ILE A 823 12.55 7.65 -26.58
C ILE A 823 13.85 8.45 -26.55
N ASP A 824 14.15 9.07 -25.41
CA ASP A 824 15.31 9.94 -25.17
C ASP A 824 16.05 9.50 -23.89
N GLN A 825 17.20 10.13 -23.62
CA GLN A 825 18.07 9.81 -22.48
C GLN A 825 17.40 10.03 -21.11
N ASP A 826 16.38 10.88 -21.00
CA ASP A 826 15.69 11.14 -19.73
C ASP A 826 14.62 10.08 -19.49
N ARG A 827 13.93 9.65 -20.55
CA ARG A 827 12.89 8.64 -20.50
C ARG A 827 13.47 7.26 -20.22
N ILE A 828 14.58 6.90 -20.87
CA ILE A 828 15.14 5.54 -20.81
C ILE A 828 15.59 5.11 -19.40
N GLN A 829 15.75 6.06 -18.48
CA GLN A 829 16.03 5.81 -17.06
C GLN A 829 14.83 5.26 -16.28
N ARG A 830 13.62 5.30 -16.85
CA ARG A 830 12.36 4.91 -16.18
C ARG A 830 11.51 4.01 -17.07
N VAL A 831 11.92 2.74 -17.19
CA VAL A 831 11.17 1.73 -17.96
C VAL A 831 10.30 0.91 -17.02
N THR A 832 8.99 0.93 -17.27
CA THR A 832 7.99 0.36 -16.35
C THR A 832 7.24 -0.83 -16.92
N GLN A 833 7.33 -1.10 -18.22
CA GLN A 833 6.53 -2.15 -18.84
C GLN A 833 7.13 -2.67 -20.14
N PHE A 834 6.96 -3.98 -20.38
CA PHE A 834 7.17 -4.64 -21.66
C PHE A 834 5.96 -5.51 -22.01
N ALA A 835 5.48 -5.46 -23.25
CA ALA A 835 4.34 -6.23 -23.69
C ALA A 835 4.44 -6.73 -25.13
N LEU A 836 3.81 -7.87 -25.39
CA LEU A 836 3.70 -8.51 -26.69
C LEU A 836 2.23 -8.65 -27.05
N TYR A 837 1.85 -8.18 -28.22
CA TYR A 837 0.48 -8.28 -28.75
C TYR A 837 0.47 -8.95 -30.11
N MET A 838 -0.34 -9.98 -30.26
CA MET A 838 -0.71 -10.56 -31.54
C MET A 838 -1.92 -9.81 -32.10
N GLY A 839 -1.86 -9.38 -33.35
CA GLY A 839 -2.99 -8.77 -34.06
C GLY A 839 -3.15 -9.33 -35.47
N GLY A 840 -4.38 -9.37 -35.98
CA GLY A 840 -4.67 -9.81 -37.35
C GLY A 840 -5.97 -10.61 -37.49
N GLU A 841 -6.07 -11.43 -38.54
CA GLU A 841 -7.25 -12.27 -38.76
C GLU A 841 -7.41 -13.38 -37.70
N GLN A 842 -8.68 -13.73 -37.41
CA GLN A 842 -9.07 -14.77 -36.46
C GLN A 842 -8.33 -16.10 -36.67
N GLY A 843 -8.11 -16.80 -35.57
CA GLY A 843 -7.56 -18.15 -35.51
C GLY A 843 -6.35 -18.25 -34.58
N GLU A 844 -5.74 -19.43 -34.56
CA GLU A 844 -4.69 -19.78 -33.60
C GLU A 844 -3.30 -19.82 -34.23
N GLY A 845 -2.27 -19.66 -33.42
CA GLY A 845 -0.87 -19.77 -33.83
C GLY A 845 0.07 -19.94 -32.65
N LYS A 846 1.36 -20.12 -32.95
CA LYS A 846 2.40 -20.36 -31.95
C LYS A 846 3.71 -19.68 -32.34
N LEU A 847 4.30 -18.99 -31.36
CA LEU A 847 5.62 -18.39 -31.44
C LEU A 847 6.49 -18.97 -30.33
N HIS A 848 7.81 -18.93 -30.53
CA HIS A 848 8.80 -19.26 -29.52
C HIS A 848 9.70 -18.06 -29.32
N PHE A 849 9.93 -17.68 -28.07
CA PHE A 849 10.78 -16.55 -27.69
C PHE A 849 11.89 -17.00 -26.75
N ASP A 850 12.97 -16.24 -26.71
CA ASP A 850 13.97 -16.36 -25.65
C ASP A 850 14.72 -15.03 -25.45
N ASP A 851 15.36 -14.85 -24.29
CA ASP A 851 16.30 -13.75 -24.01
C ASP A 851 15.75 -12.32 -24.28
N PHE A 852 14.62 -11.94 -23.68
CA PHE A 852 14.15 -10.55 -23.76
C PHE A 852 15.14 -9.63 -23.04
N ARG A 853 15.73 -8.67 -23.77
CA ARG A 853 16.64 -7.68 -23.18
C ARG A 853 16.73 -6.37 -23.96
N ALA A 854 17.02 -5.29 -23.26
CA ALA A 854 17.61 -4.09 -23.86
C ALA A 854 19.04 -4.39 -24.33
N ALA A 855 19.48 -3.71 -25.39
CA ALA A 855 20.78 -3.97 -25.99
C ALA A 855 21.37 -2.72 -26.66
N GLU A 856 22.70 -2.71 -26.76
CA GLU A 856 23.45 -1.84 -27.66
C GLU A 856 23.55 -2.53 -29.04
N LEU A 857 22.68 -2.14 -29.97
CA LEU A 857 22.62 -2.64 -31.34
C LEU A 857 23.72 -2.01 -32.19
N GLU A 858 24.60 -2.84 -32.75
CA GLU A 858 25.71 -2.39 -33.59
C GLU A 858 25.19 -1.73 -34.88
N GLY A 859 25.53 -0.45 -35.08
CA GLY A 859 25.23 0.29 -36.30
C GLY A 859 23.89 1.04 -36.30
N GLU A 860 23.12 0.95 -35.21
CA GLU A 860 21.93 1.76 -34.97
C GLU A 860 22.29 3.09 -34.29
N ALA A 861 21.37 4.06 -34.37
CA ALA A 861 21.60 5.37 -33.77
C ALA A 861 21.48 5.30 -32.25
N ASP A 862 22.38 5.99 -31.54
CA ASP A 862 22.25 6.19 -30.09
C ASP A 862 20.92 6.89 -29.77
N VAL A 863 20.39 6.60 -28.58
CA VAL A 863 19.22 7.28 -28.06
C VAL A 863 19.51 8.77 -27.99
N PRO A 864 18.70 9.62 -28.64
CA PRO A 864 18.97 11.03 -28.71
C PRO A 864 18.99 11.61 -27.30
N MET A 865 20.04 12.38 -27.00
CA MET A 865 19.89 13.41 -25.98
C MET A 865 18.80 14.34 -26.49
N VAL A 866 17.87 14.75 -25.64
CA VAL A 866 17.01 15.88 -25.98
C VAL A 866 17.95 17.04 -26.26
N GLU A 867 18.11 17.42 -27.54
CA GLU A 867 18.74 18.70 -27.86
C GLU A 867 17.84 19.74 -27.21
N ALA A 868 18.31 20.32 -26.10
CA ALA A 868 17.73 21.55 -25.60
C ALA A 868 17.54 22.45 -26.83
N PRO A 869 16.31 22.96 -27.10
CA PRO A 869 16.13 23.89 -28.20
C PRO A 869 17.24 24.94 -28.08
N SER A 870 17.88 25.31 -29.18
CA SER A 870 18.96 26.29 -29.13
C SER A 870 18.40 27.59 -28.56
N GLU A 871 18.55 27.77 -27.26
CA GLU A 871 18.10 28.97 -26.58
C GLU A 871 19.33 29.85 -26.46
N GLY A 872 19.20 31.06 -26.99
CA GLY A 872 19.95 32.15 -26.39
C GLY A 872 19.59 32.25 -24.89
N PRO A 873 20.26 33.13 -24.14
CA PRO A 873 19.96 33.32 -22.71
C PRO A 873 18.45 33.40 -22.48
N VAL A 874 17.94 32.64 -21.51
CA VAL A 874 16.52 32.64 -21.13
C VAL A 874 16.16 34.08 -20.82
N LYS A 875 15.23 34.65 -21.59
CA LYS A 875 14.89 36.06 -21.43
C LYS A 875 13.99 36.21 -20.20
N PRO A 876 14.32 37.09 -19.25
CA PRO A 876 13.43 37.42 -18.14
C PRO A 876 12.04 37.81 -18.65
N ILE A 877 11.00 37.24 -18.04
CA ILE A 877 9.63 37.72 -18.24
C ILE A 877 9.37 38.73 -17.14
N VAL A 878 9.07 39.97 -17.51
CA VAL A 878 8.88 41.05 -16.55
C VAL A 878 7.54 41.74 -16.82
N TYR A 879 6.63 41.63 -15.86
CA TYR A 879 5.36 42.34 -15.84
C TYR A 879 5.54 43.65 -15.10
N ARG A 880 5.35 44.76 -15.83
CA ARG A 880 5.32 46.13 -15.29
C ARG A 880 3.93 46.70 -15.51
N PHE A 881 3.38 47.36 -14.51
CA PHE A 881 1.97 47.77 -14.50
C PHE A 881 1.79 49.25 -14.93
N ASP A 882 2.66 49.73 -15.82
CA ASP A 882 2.68 51.10 -16.33
C ASP A 882 1.49 51.43 -17.25
N GLU A 883 1.02 50.46 -18.03
CA GLU A 883 -0.01 50.66 -19.07
C GLU A 883 -1.21 49.70 -18.97
N SER A 884 -1.06 48.53 -18.34
CA SER A 884 -2.09 47.49 -18.23
C SER A 884 -1.95 46.64 -16.96
N ASP A 885 -2.93 45.78 -16.68
CA ASP A 885 -2.91 44.82 -15.56
C ASP A 885 -2.20 43.50 -15.90
N GLU A 886 -1.65 43.37 -17.12
CA GLU A 886 -0.88 42.22 -17.61
C GLU A 886 -1.59 40.86 -17.45
N GLY A 887 -2.93 40.87 -17.41
CA GLY A 887 -3.76 39.67 -17.26
C GLY A 887 -3.86 39.13 -15.83
N PHE A 888 -3.43 39.90 -14.83
CA PHE A 888 -3.74 39.64 -13.43
C PHE A 888 -5.21 39.99 -13.12
N SER A 889 -5.83 39.24 -12.23
CA SER A 889 -7.23 39.30 -11.85
C SER A 889 -7.41 38.77 -10.41
N GLY A 890 -8.62 38.83 -9.85
CA GLY A 890 -8.87 38.41 -8.46
C GLY A 890 -9.38 39.58 -7.62
N ALA A 891 -8.60 39.99 -6.60
CA ALA A 891 -8.94 41.07 -5.69
C ALA A 891 -9.26 42.41 -6.37
N ASP A 892 -10.02 43.28 -5.67
CA ASP A 892 -10.30 44.65 -6.13
C ASP A 892 -9.02 45.49 -6.11
N PHE A 893 -8.35 45.60 -7.26
CA PHE A 893 -7.17 46.43 -7.47
C PHE A 893 -7.38 47.55 -8.48
N THR A 894 -6.53 48.57 -8.42
CA THR A 894 -6.47 49.66 -9.41
C THR A 894 -5.05 49.87 -9.91
N LEU A 895 -4.90 50.34 -11.16
CA LEU A 895 -3.61 50.75 -11.70
C LEU A 895 -3.32 52.19 -11.30
N ASN A 896 -2.25 52.42 -10.54
CA ASN A 896 -1.83 53.75 -10.13
C ASN A 896 -0.31 53.87 -10.10
N GLU A 897 0.23 54.94 -10.67
CA GLU A 897 1.67 55.26 -10.71
C GLU A 897 2.58 54.10 -11.18
N GLY A 898 2.09 53.22 -12.06
CA GLY A 898 2.87 52.10 -12.63
C GLY A 898 2.84 50.80 -11.83
N ALA A 899 1.99 50.71 -10.80
CA ALA A 899 1.83 49.54 -9.95
C ALA A 899 0.36 49.09 -9.87
N LEU A 900 0.15 47.81 -9.55
CA LEU A 900 -1.15 47.32 -9.07
C LEU A 900 -1.31 47.72 -7.60
N VAL A 901 -2.32 48.55 -7.31
CA VAL A 901 -2.71 48.91 -5.95
C VAL A 901 -3.86 48.02 -5.52
N VAL A 902 -3.58 47.09 -4.62
CA VAL A 902 -4.48 46.04 -4.16
C VAL A 902 -5.03 46.42 -2.79
N ASN A 903 -6.35 46.40 -2.63
CA ASN A 903 -7.00 46.54 -1.33
C ASN A 903 -7.03 45.17 -0.65
N VAL A 904 -6.22 44.99 0.39
CA VAL A 904 -6.11 43.75 1.16
C VAL A 904 -6.98 43.82 2.40
N ASP A 905 -7.92 42.88 2.53
CA ASP A 905 -8.69 42.70 3.76
C ASP A 905 -7.80 42.09 4.85
N LEU A 906 -7.62 42.82 5.95
CA LEU A 906 -6.75 42.37 7.06
C LEU A 906 -7.37 41.24 7.89
N ALA A 907 -8.66 40.93 7.69
CA ALA A 907 -9.35 39.84 8.38
C ALA A 907 -9.35 38.53 7.58
N GLY A 908 -8.79 38.53 6.36
CA GLY A 908 -8.84 37.38 5.46
C GLY A 908 -7.67 37.33 4.48
N LYS A 909 -7.83 36.48 3.46
CA LYS A 909 -6.87 36.32 2.37
C LYS A 909 -7.31 37.09 1.14
N THR A 910 -6.38 37.74 0.48
CA THR A 910 -6.61 38.52 -0.74
C THR A 910 -5.64 38.05 -1.82
N GLU A 911 -6.17 37.49 -2.92
CA GLU A 911 -5.37 36.98 -4.03
C GLU A 911 -5.38 37.89 -5.26
N VAL A 912 -4.22 38.07 -5.89
CA VAL A 912 -4.08 38.68 -7.22
C VAL A 912 -3.29 37.72 -8.10
N LYS A 913 -3.93 37.19 -9.13
CA LYS A 913 -3.43 36.04 -9.90
C LYS A 913 -3.72 36.12 -11.39
N ARG A 914 -2.95 35.37 -12.17
CA ARG A 914 -3.13 35.22 -13.62
C ARG A 914 -3.15 33.75 -14.02
N SER A 915 -3.66 33.49 -15.22
CA SER A 915 -3.57 32.16 -15.83
C SER A 915 -2.11 31.74 -15.96
N GLY A 916 -1.85 30.47 -15.68
CA GLY A 916 -0.53 29.87 -15.65
C GLY A 916 0.10 29.74 -17.03
N MET A 917 1.38 29.40 -17.03
CA MET A 917 2.20 29.27 -18.23
C MET A 917 3.32 28.27 -17.98
N ASP A 918 3.92 27.73 -19.04
CA ASP A 918 5.10 26.87 -18.91
C ASP A 918 6.26 27.63 -18.24
N LEU A 919 6.65 27.21 -17.04
CA LEU A 919 7.73 27.77 -16.24
C LEU A 919 8.97 26.87 -16.20
N THR A 920 9.03 25.80 -17.02
CA THR A 920 10.14 24.81 -16.99
C THR A 920 11.53 25.42 -17.10
N LYS A 921 11.65 26.56 -17.78
CA LYS A 921 12.91 27.27 -18.04
C LYS A 921 13.29 28.33 -17.01
N TYR A 922 12.45 28.51 -15.99
CA TYR A 922 12.66 29.52 -14.96
C TYR A 922 12.80 28.86 -13.60
N ASN A 923 13.67 29.44 -12.79
CA ASN A 923 13.95 28.96 -11.44
C ASN A 923 13.36 29.89 -10.39
N TYR A 924 13.01 31.13 -10.74
CA TYR A 924 12.48 32.08 -9.76
C TYR A 924 11.29 32.87 -10.31
N LEU A 925 10.26 33.01 -9.48
CA LEU A 925 9.21 34.00 -9.61
C LEU A 925 9.41 35.04 -8.51
N VAL A 926 9.53 36.31 -8.89
CA VAL A 926 9.91 37.40 -7.98
C VAL A 926 8.92 38.54 -8.08
N GLY A 927 8.52 39.05 -6.93
CA GLY A 927 7.42 39.99 -6.79
C GLY A 927 7.83 41.19 -5.95
N ARG A 928 7.99 42.35 -6.59
CA ARG A 928 8.39 43.59 -5.90
C ARG A 928 7.17 44.30 -5.34
N VAL A 929 7.02 44.30 -4.02
CA VAL A 929 5.81 44.75 -3.32
C VAL A 929 6.13 45.71 -2.18
N LYS A 930 5.22 46.63 -1.88
CA LYS A 930 5.30 47.47 -0.67
C LYS A 930 3.93 47.71 -0.05
N LEU A 931 3.91 47.90 1.26
CA LEU A 931 2.73 48.37 1.97
C LEU A 931 2.63 49.90 1.80
N VAL A 932 1.49 50.42 1.35
CA VAL A 932 1.26 51.86 1.25
C VAL A 932 1.21 52.45 2.67
N ALA A 933 1.97 53.51 2.91
CA ALA A 933 2.19 54.08 4.24
C ALA A 933 0.88 54.48 4.94
N ASP A 934 0.42 53.64 5.88
CA ASP A 934 -0.63 53.95 6.85
C ASP A 934 -0.03 53.95 8.26
N THR A 935 0.18 55.16 8.80
CA THR A 935 0.75 55.39 10.14
C THR A 935 -0.08 54.82 11.30
N THR A 936 -1.23 54.20 11.03
CA THR A 936 -2.10 53.57 12.03
C THR A 936 -1.97 52.06 12.11
N LEU A 937 -1.36 51.40 11.12
CA LEU A 937 -1.13 49.96 11.11
C LEU A 937 0.18 49.57 11.83
N PRO A 938 0.18 48.58 12.73
CA PRO A 938 1.39 48.02 13.32
C PRO A 938 2.37 47.49 12.26
N GLN A 939 3.68 47.56 12.53
CA GLN A 939 4.68 46.90 11.68
C GLN A 939 4.46 45.37 11.67
N ASN A 940 4.67 44.74 10.52
CA ASN A 940 4.52 43.29 10.26
C ASN A 940 3.09 42.73 10.34
N ILE A 941 2.04 43.57 10.29
CA ILE A 941 0.65 43.10 10.35
C ILE A 941 0.17 42.43 9.05
N LEU A 942 0.88 42.65 7.94
CA LEU A 942 0.51 42.16 6.61
C LEU A 942 1.68 41.39 5.97
N GLN A 943 1.37 40.20 5.46
CA GLN A 943 2.29 39.32 4.78
C GLN A 943 1.82 39.07 3.35
N GLY A 944 2.77 38.86 2.45
CA GLY A 944 2.52 38.45 1.07
C GLY A 944 3.36 37.24 0.71
N LYS A 945 2.80 36.34 -0.09
CA LYS A 945 3.51 35.21 -0.69
C LYS A 945 3.17 35.09 -2.16
N LEU A 946 4.13 34.62 -2.95
CA LEU A 946 3.92 34.26 -4.35
C LEU A 946 3.52 32.79 -4.41
N PHE A 947 2.66 32.43 -5.36
CA PHE A 947 2.24 31.05 -5.55
C PHE A 947 2.17 30.66 -7.02
N VAL A 948 2.24 29.34 -7.26
CA VAL A 948 1.91 28.67 -8.51
C VAL A 948 1.01 27.48 -8.21
N LYS A 949 0.11 27.12 -9.13
CA LYS A 949 -0.65 25.87 -9.09
C LYS A 949 -0.28 25.00 -10.28
N THR A 950 0.11 23.75 -10.08
CA THR A 950 0.60 22.85 -11.14
C THR A 950 -0.28 21.61 -11.30
N GLY A 951 -0.13 20.91 -12.43
CA GLY A 951 -0.77 19.61 -12.65
C GLY A 951 -2.26 19.67 -12.94
N ASP A 952 -2.84 18.49 -13.16
CA ASP A 952 -4.29 18.32 -13.30
C ASP A 952 -5.03 18.36 -11.96
N ASP A 953 -4.30 18.13 -10.86
CA ASP A 953 -4.80 18.17 -9.48
C ASP A 953 -4.73 19.57 -8.84
N TRP A 954 -4.28 20.59 -9.59
CA TRP A 954 -4.16 21.98 -9.14
C TRP A 954 -3.32 22.18 -7.87
N THR A 955 -2.29 21.35 -7.70
CA THR A 955 -1.39 21.34 -6.55
C THR A 955 -0.81 22.73 -6.29
N TRP A 956 -1.03 23.26 -5.09
CA TRP A 956 -0.57 24.58 -4.68
C TRP A 956 0.87 24.54 -4.18
N HIS A 957 1.70 25.45 -4.70
CA HIS A 957 3.05 25.71 -4.20
C HIS A 957 3.21 27.22 -3.96
N ASP A 958 3.88 27.62 -2.87
CA ASP A 958 4.13 29.03 -2.59
C ASP A 958 5.51 29.33 -2.00
N SER A 959 5.89 30.60 -2.03
CA SER A 959 7.19 31.12 -1.56
C SER A 959 7.37 31.15 -0.05
N GLY A 960 6.37 30.75 0.72
CA GLY A 960 6.27 31.13 2.13
C GLY A 960 5.93 32.61 2.33
N ALA A 961 5.48 32.95 3.53
CA ALA A 961 4.98 34.28 3.87
C ALA A 961 6.11 35.29 4.12
N THR A 962 6.08 36.41 3.40
CA THR A 962 7.04 37.52 3.56
C THR A 962 6.34 38.74 4.16
N ALA A 963 6.85 39.27 5.27
CA ALA A 963 6.31 40.47 5.90
C ALA A 963 6.54 41.72 5.04
N LEU A 964 5.49 42.52 4.82
CA LEU A 964 5.56 43.75 4.02
C LEU A 964 5.95 44.96 4.88
N VAL A 965 6.74 45.88 4.31
CA VAL A 965 7.24 47.08 5.00
C VAL A 965 6.57 48.36 4.48
N GLN A 966 6.37 49.33 5.38
CA GLN A 966 5.69 50.62 5.09
C GLN A 966 6.59 51.65 4.38
N ASP A 967 7.92 51.50 4.47
CA ASP A 967 8.93 52.46 3.98
C ASP A 967 9.98 51.79 3.07
N GLY A 968 9.53 51.12 2.01
CA GLY A 968 10.40 50.47 1.01
C GLY A 968 9.70 49.38 0.23
N TYR A 969 10.29 48.95 -0.88
CA TYR A 969 9.87 47.73 -1.57
C TYR A 969 10.61 46.53 -0.99
N VAL A 970 9.91 45.39 -0.97
CA VAL A 970 10.44 44.07 -0.65
C VAL A 970 10.22 43.19 -1.87
N ASP A 971 11.25 42.44 -2.25
CA ASP A 971 11.14 41.41 -3.28
C ASP A 971 10.74 40.10 -2.58
N VAL A 972 9.51 39.63 -2.84
CA VAL A 972 9.08 38.28 -2.47
C VAL A 972 9.65 37.35 -3.52
N VAL A 973 10.45 36.36 -3.13
CA VAL A 973 11.15 35.45 -4.05
C VAL A 973 10.58 34.05 -3.87
N PHE A 974 10.12 33.45 -4.96
CA PHE A 974 9.68 32.07 -5.00
C PHE A 974 10.64 31.25 -5.85
N ASP A 975 11.36 30.32 -5.22
CA ASP A 975 12.15 29.31 -5.90
C ASP A 975 11.23 28.23 -6.48
N LEU A 976 11.30 28.05 -7.80
CA LEU A 976 10.53 27.11 -8.59
C LEU A 976 11.34 25.84 -8.93
N THR A 977 12.60 25.73 -8.50
CA THR A 977 13.49 24.62 -8.89
C THR A 977 12.99 23.27 -8.39
N SER A 978 12.39 23.24 -7.19
CA SER A 978 11.85 22.03 -6.56
C SER A 978 10.42 21.67 -6.99
N ILE A 979 9.79 22.49 -7.83
CA ILE A 979 8.40 22.28 -8.26
C ILE A 979 8.35 21.30 -9.44
N ASN A 980 7.64 20.19 -9.26
CA ASN A 980 7.32 19.23 -10.32
C ASN A 980 6.22 19.78 -11.26
N GLN A 981 6.20 19.31 -12.51
CA GLN A 981 5.17 19.67 -13.50
C GLN A 981 5.09 21.17 -13.87
N LYS A 982 6.22 21.88 -13.91
CA LYS A 982 6.31 23.30 -14.34
C LYS A 982 5.82 23.57 -15.77
N ASP A 983 5.71 22.55 -16.59
CA ASP A 983 5.14 22.58 -17.94
C ASP A 983 3.61 22.70 -17.94
N THR A 984 2.97 22.48 -16.78
CA THR A 984 1.51 22.47 -16.62
C THR A 984 0.99 23.44 -15.54
N VAL A 985 1.69 24.56 -15.29
CA VAL A 985 1.22 25.59 -14.35
C VAL A 985 -0.13 26.14 -14.82
N ARG A 986 -1.15 26.05 -13.95
CA ARG A 986 -2.54 26.46 -14.18
C ARG A 986 -2.81 27.89 -13.74
N GLU A 987 -2.23 28.33 -12.63
CA GLU A 987 -2.32 29.71 -12.11
C GLU A 987 -1.00 30.11 -11.44
N LEU A 988 -0.72 31.42 -11.43
CA LEU A 988 0.33 32.00 -10.59
C LEU A 988 -0.06 33.40 -10.11
N GLY A 989 0.38 33.81 -8.92
CA GLY A 989 -0.04 35.09 -8.35
C GLY A 989 0.53 35.38 -6.97
N PHE A 990 -0.05 36.36 -6.30
CA PHE A 990 0.19 36.67 -4.89
C PHE A 990 -1.03 36.32 -4.03
N GLU A 991 -0.78 35.80 -2.84
CA GLU A 991 -1.73 35.80 -1.73
C GLU A 991 -1.22 36.76 -0.64
N PHE A 992 -2.05 37.72 -0.24
CA PHE A 992 -1.81 38.58 0.91
C PHE A 992 -2.69 38.16 2.08
N SER A 993 -2.11 38.14 3.28
CA SER A 993 -2.83 37.84 4.52
C SER A 993 -2.48 38.85 5.59
N GLY A 994 -3.50 39.29 6.34
CA GLY A 994 -3.37 40.21 7.46
C GLY A 994 -3.82 39.58 8.77
N SER A 995 -3.41 40.21 9.89
CA SER A 995 -3.87 39.86 11.23
C SER A 995 -4.53 41.07 11.91
N GLY A 996 -5.73 41.46 11.47
CA GLY A 996 -6.46 42.59 12.06
C GLY A 996 -7.85 42.85 11.47
N GLU A 997 -8.49 43.94 11.86
CA GLU A 997 -9.74 44.43 11.24
C GLU A 997 -9.43 45.68 10.39
N GLY A 998 -9.88 45.71 9.13
CA GLY A 998 -9.72 46.85 8.23
C GLY A 998 -9.19 46.46 6.85
N VAL A 999 -8.90 47.45 6.02
CA VAL A 999 -8.32 47.26 4.68
C VAL A 999 -6.98 47.98 4.62
N ALA A 1000 -5.95 47.29 4.11
CA ALA A 1000 -4.63 47.86 3.84
C ALA A 1000 -4.39 47.93 2.32
N GLU A 1001 -3.69 48.96 1.85
CA GLU A 1001 -3.33 49.08 0.43
C GLU A 1001 -1.91 48.55 0.20
N VAL A 1002 -1.75 47.59 -0.72
CA VAL A 1002 -0.45 47.06 -1.16
C VAL A 1002 -0.19 47.49 -2.59
N MET A 1003 1.03 47.94 -2.88
CA MET A 1003 1.48 48.21 -4.25
C MET A 1003 2.38 47.06 -4.74
N ILE A 1004 2.01 46.44 -5.85
CA ILE A 1004 2.84 45.50 -6.61
C ILE A 1004 3.45 46.28 -7.77
N ASP A 1005 4.75 46.52 -7.71
CA ASP A 1005 5.51 47.29 -8.70
C ASP A 1005 5.79 46.47 -9.95
N GLN A 1006 6.24 45.23 -9.73
CA GLN A 1006 6.78 44.39 -10.77
C GLN A 1006 6.66 42.91 -10.37
N VAL A 1007 6.38 42.06 -11.37
CA VAL A 1007 6.52 40.60 -11.24
C VAL A 1007 7.50 40.13 -12.30
N SER A 1008 8.56 39.46 -11.87
CA SER A 1008 9.64 38.95 -12.70
C SER A 1008 9.70 37.43 -12.64
N ILE A 1009 9.92 36.78 -13.77
CA ILE A 1009 10.17 35.35 -13.87
C ILE A 1009 11.53 35.18 -14.53
N VAL A 1010 12.48 34.60 -13.82
CA VAL A 1010 13.90 34.58 -14.17
C VAL A 1010 14.53 33.20 -13.97
N GLU A 1011 15.60 32.92 -14.73
CA GLU A 1011 16.39 31.70 -14.60
C GLU A 1011 17.39 31.82 -13.44
N SER A 1012 17.96 33.00 -13.23
CA SER A 1012 18.80 33.34 -12.09
C SER A 1012 18.33 34.63 -11.43
N LEU A 1013 18.47 34.75 -10.10
CA LEU A 1013 18.23 36.02 -9.40
C LEU A 1013 19.19 37.13 -9.85
N GLU A 1014 20.33 36.78 -10.45
CA GLU A 1014 21.25 37.75 -11.08
C GLU A 1014 20.62 38.45 -12.31
N ASP A 1015 19.64 37.81 -12.98
CA ASP A 1015 18.97 38.37 -14.15
C ASP A 1015 18.00 39.52 -13.81
N LEU A 1016 17.70 39.72 -12.51
CA LEU A 1016 16.91 40.85 -12.02
C LEU A 1016 17.63 42.19 -12.23
N GLU A 1017 18.97 42.21 -12.18
CA GLU A 1017 19.77 43.43 -12.40
C GLU A 1017 19.85 43.81 -13.90
N GLU A 1018 19.86 42.83 -14.81
CA GLU A 1018 19.83 43.09 -16.27
C GLU A 1018 18.47 43.63 -16.74
N ALA A 1019 17.39 43.30 -16.03
CA ALA A 1019 16.04 43.80 -16.29
C ALA A 1019 15.81 45.28 -15.89
N GLU A 1020 16.76 45.91 -15.17
CA GLU A 1020 16.68 47.32 -14.73
C GLU A 1020 17.43 48.32 -15.65
N VAL A 1021 18.18 47.87 -16.66
CA VAL A 1021 19.04 48.75 -17.46
C VAL A 1021 18.55 48.89 -18.92
N PRO A 1022 18.15 50.09 -19.38
CA PRO A 1022 18.09 50.37 -20.82
C PRO A 1022 19.53 50.44 -21.36
N GLU A 1023 19.84 49.68 -22.41
CA GLU A 1023 21.15 49.69 -23.08
C GLU A 1023 21.67 51.13 -23.34
N GLU A 1024 22.76 51.52 -22.70
CA GLU A 1024 23.66 52.57 -23.20
C GLU A 1024 25.13 52.15 -23.18
N THR A 1025 25.83 52.66 -24.20
CA THR A 1025 27.15 52.32 -24.76
C THR A 1025 28.36 52.32 -23.80
N PRO A 1026 29.45 51.59 -24.15
CA PRO A 1026 30.59 51.31 -23.26
C PRO A 1026 31.73 52.33 -23.41
N GLU A 1027 32.48 52.60 -22.34
CA GLU A 1027 33.93 52.88 -22.35
C GLU A 1027 34.54 52.94 -20.92
N PRO A 1028 35.87 52.89 -20.71
CA PRO A 1028 36.50 51.79 -19.97
C PRO A 1028 37.41 52.20 -18.78
N ASP A 1029 37.86 51.17 -18.05
CA ASP A 1029 39.08 51.07 -17.22
C ASP A 1029 39.31 52.11 -16.10
N GLN A 1030 39.40 51.62 -14.85
CA GLN A 1030 40.64 51.74 -14.04
C GLN A 1030 40.54 51.11 -12.63
N ASN A 1031 41.52 50.24 -12.34
CA ASN A 1031 42.31 50.12 -11.12
C ASN A 1031 41.69 50.50 -9.75
N GLY A 1032 41.86 49.58 -8.79
CA GLY A 1032 42.54 49.94 -7.53
C GLY A 1032 42.01 49.30 -6.25
N GLN A 1033 42.75 48.29 -5.78
CA GLN A 1033 43.19 48.04 -4.40
C GLN A 1033 42.43 48.69 -3.23
N GLY A 1034 42.13 47.88 -2.20
CA GLY A 1034 42.43 48.25 -0.82
C GLY A 1034 41.45 47.81 0.27
N ASN A 1035 41.74 46.67 0.88
CA ASN A 1035 41.97 46.43 2.32
C ASN A 1035 41.19 47.19 3.44
N GLU A 1036 41.00 46.41 4.52
CA GLU A 1036 40.76 46.72 5.96
C GLU A 1036 39.29 46.81 6.40
N LYS A 1037 38.77 45.88 7.23
CA LYS A 1037 39.03 45.47 8.64
C LYS A 1037 38.36 46.37 9.71
N GLU A 1038 37.90 45.68 10.76
CA GLU A 1038 37.43 46.12 12.10
C GLU A 1038 35.96 46.58 12.19
N ASP A 1039 35.16 46.24 13.20
CA ASP A 1039 35.23 45.32 14.35
C ASP A 1039 33.85 45.44 15.08
N ASN A 1040 33.43 44.34 15.73
CA ASN A 1040 32.62 44.24 16.97
C ASN A 1040 31.18 44.81 17.00
N GLU A 1041 30.19 44.21 17.70
CA GLU A 1041 30.20 43.28 18.84
C GLU A 1041 28.78 42.68 19.03
N GLU A 1042 28.75 41.37 19.28
CA GLU A 1042 27.80 40.52 20.04
C GLU A 1042 26.42 41.02 20.50
N SER A 1043 25.41 40.18 20.22
CA SER A 1043 24.57 39.58 21.29
C SER A 1043 24.24 38.13 20.95
N THR A 1044 24.72 37.23 21.79
CA THR A 1044 24.67 35.76 21.77
C THR A 1044 23.28 35.18 22.05
N GLU A 1045 22.77 34.33 21.14
CA GLU A 1045 21.95 33.17 21.52
C GLU A 1045 22.88 31.95 21.54
N GLU A 1046 22.90 31.22 22.65
CA GLU A 1046 23.75 30.04 22.85
C GLU A 1046 23.30 28.94 21.88
N GLY A 1047 24.12 28.63 20.88
CA GLY A 1047 23.95 27.42 20.05
C GLY A 1047 24.37 26.16 20.81
N PRO A 1048 24.00 24.96 20.31
CA PRO A 1048 24.29 23.69 20.98
C PRO A 1048 25.79 23.52 21.26
N GLU A 1049 26.14 23.03 22.47
CA GLU A 1049 27.53 22.99 22.98
C GLU A 1049 28.48 22.07 22.19
N SER A 1050 27.98 21.19 21.30
CA SER A 1050 28.78 20.41 20.35
C SER A 1050 27.97 19.94 19.13
N ILE A 1051 28.32 20.39 17.92
CA ILE A 1051 27.77 19.92 16.64
C ILE A 1051 28.70 18.86 16.07
N ILE A 1052 28.16 17.67 15.79
CA ILE A 1052 28.85 16.55 15.17
C ILE A 1052 28.46 16.49 13.69
N GLN A 1053 29.45 16.46 12.81
CA GLN A 1053 29.24 16.26 11.38
C GLN A 1053 29.33 14.76 11.08
N VAL A 1054 28.29 14.22 10.47
CA VAL A 1054 28.17 12.80 10.13
C VAL A 1054 28.22 12.67 8.61
N ASP A 1055 29.40 12.29 8.11
CA ASP A 1055 29.70 12.14 6.70
C ASP A 1055 30.25 10.73 6.40
N GLU A 1056 30.58 10.45 5.14
CA GLU A 1056 31.07 9.14 4.70
C GLU A 1056 32.36 8.67 5.41
N SER A 1057 33.08 9.58 6.09
CA SER A 1057 34.27 9.27 6.89
C SER A 1057 33.96 8.99 8.36
N THR A 1058 32.72 9.22 8.80
CA THR A 1058 32.29 8.97 10.17
C THR A 1058 32.32 7.48 10.49
N THR A 1059 32.99 7.15 11.59
CA THR A 1059 33.09 5.75 12.05
C THR A 1059 31.80 5.35 12.75
N LEU A 1060 31.14 4.32 12.23
CA LEU A 1060 29.95 3.72 12.81
C LEU A 1060 30.30 2.43 13.55
N ILE A 1061 29.72 2.26 14.73
CA ILE A 1061 29.85 1.05 15.55
C ILE A 1061 28.55 0.27 15.42
N ASN A 1062 28.62 -0.94 14.87
CA ASN A 1062 27.47 -1.84 14.88
C ASN A 1062 27.22 -2.35 16.32
N LYS A 1063 26.15 -1.86 16.96
CA LYS A 1063 25.81 -2.23 18.34
C LYS A 1063 25.00 -3.52 18.43
N GLU A 1064 24.18 -3.81 17.43
CA GLU A 1064 23.25 -4.94 17.43
C GLU A 1064 23.16 -5.55 16.02
N ALA A 1065 23.85 -6.68 15.79
CA ALA A 1065 23.93 -7.33 14.47
C ALA A 1065 22.58 -7.88 13.96
N THR A 1066 21.61 -8.11 14.83
CA THR A 1066 20.28 -8.67 14.49
C THR A 1066 19.21 -7.62 14.18
N THR A 1067 19.39 -6.38 14.65
CA THR A 1067 18.45 -5.24 14.47
C THR A 1067 19.05 -4.14 13.58
N GLN A 1068 20.28 -4.33 13.11
CA GLN A 1068 20.98 -3.46 12.16
C GLN A 1068 21.11 -2.00 12.65
N VAL A 1069 21.43 -1.82 13.93
CA VAL A 1069 21.66 -0.49 14.55
C VAL A 1069 23.13 -0.08 14.44
N LEU A 1070 23.39 1.01 13.71
CA LEU A 1070 24.69 1.64 13.49
C LEU A 1070 24.82 2.87 14.38
N ALA A 1071 25.67 2.81 15.41
CA ALA A 1071 25.85 3.92 16.34
C ALA A 1071 26.98 4.85 15.89
N VAL A 1072 26.74 6.16 15.93
CA VAL A 1072 27.78 7.18 15.81
C VAL A 1072 28.64 7.15 17.08
N GLU A 1073 29.97 7.00 16.94
CA GLU A 1073 30.88 6.90 18.10
C GLU A 1073 30.96 8.21 18.91
N GLU A 1074 30.82 9.36 18.24
CA GLU A 1074 30.93 10.67 18.85
C GLU A 1074 29.68 11.06 19.64
N VAL A 1075 29.90 11.65 20.82
CA VAL A 1075 28.84 12.10 21.73
C VAL A 1075 28.59 13.59 21.50
N GLY A 1076 27.35 13.97 21.23
CA GLY A 1076 26.98 15.37 20.97
C GLY A 1076 25.49 15.65 21.12
N SER A 1077 25.12 16.93 21.16
CA SER A 1077 23.74 17.40 21.30
C SER A 1077 23.13 17.89 19.98
N ALA A 1078 23.92 17.90 18.90
CA ALA A 1078 23.46 18.18 17.55
C ALA A 1078 24.27 17.36 16.55
N PHE A 1079 23.60 16.74 15.58
CA PHE A 1079 24.19 15.89 14.55
C PHE A 1079 23.73 16.37 13.18
N VAL A 1080 24.66 16.57 12.26
CA VAL A 1080 24.38 16.99 10.88
C VAL A 1080 24.82 15.88 9.96
N PHE A 1081 23.86 15.19 9.34
CA PHE A 1081 24.07 14.08 8.43
C PHE A 1081 24.12 14.57 7.00
N THR A 1082 25.22 14.31 6.31
CA THR A 1082 25.32 14.62 4.88
C THR A 1082 24.45 13.67 4.05
N GLU A 1083 23.89 14.18 2.94
CA GLU A 1083 23.09 13.38 2.03
C GLU A 1083 23.84 12.16 1.49
N ALA A 1084 25.14 12.32 1.17
CA ALA A 1084 25.98 11.23 0.68
C ALA A 1084 26.14 10.10 1.70
N PHE A 1085 26.32 10.44 2.98
CA PHE A 1085 26.39 9.45 4.06
C PHE A 1085 25.09 8.66 4.20
N LEU A 1086 23.95 9.36 4.20
CA LEU A 1086 22.63 8.74 4.34
C LEU A 1086 22.30 7.83 3.16
N ASN A 1087 22.61 8.27 1.94
CA ASN A 1087 22.40 7.50 0.72
C ASN A 1087 23.31 6.25 0.63
N ALA A 1088 24.43 6.24 1.35
CA ALA A 1088 25.31 5.08 1.44
C ALA A 1088 24.84 4.03 2.47
N GLN A 1089 23.86 4.35 3.32
CA GLN A 1089 23.32 3.41 4.32
C GLN A 1089 22.14 2.60 3.75
N ASP A 1090 21.98 1.37 4.23
CA ASP A 1090 20.79 0.57 3.96
C ASP A 1090 19.56 1.20 4.65
N LYS A 1091 18.47 1.39 3.90
CA LYS A 1091 17.24 2.03 4.40
C LYS A 1091 16.54 1.23 5.49
N ALA A 1092 16.82 -0.07 5.61
CA ALA A 1092 16.32 -0.92 6.69
C ALA A 1092 17.06 -0.71 8.03
N HIS A 1093 18.23 -0.04 8.01
CA HIS A 1093 19.06 0.17 9.20
C HIS A 1093 18.57 1.34 10.06
N TRP A 1094 19.09 1.40 11.29
CA TRP A 1094 18.90 2.50 12.21
C TRP A 1094 20.24 3.17 12.52
N ILE A 1095 20.26 4.49 12.56
CA ILE A 1095 21.39 5.27 13.05
C ILE A 1095 21.12 5.66 14.50
N GLU A 1096 21.98 5.23 15.41
CA GLU A 1096 21.90 5.62 16.82
C GLU A 1096 22.86 6.76 17.12
N VAL A 1097 22.34 7.84 17.72
CA VAL A 1097 23.12 8.99 18.20
C VAL A 1097 22.89 9.20 19.70
N THR A 1098 23.83 9.86 20.37
CA THR A 1098 23.78 10.02 21.83
C THR A 1098 24.39 11.34 22.29
N ASP A 1099 23.75 11.98 23.27
CA ASP A 1099 24.32 13.11 24.02
C ASP A 1099 25.10 12.64 25.27
N GLY A 1100 25.18 11.31 25.48
CA GLY A 1100 25.79 10.66 26.63
C GLY A 1100 24.83 10.43 27.80
N SER A 1101 23.64 11.03 27.76
CA SER A 1101 22.56 10.87 28.74
C SER A 1101 21.25 10.32 28.17
N ILE A 1102 21.04 10.36 26.85
CA ILE A 1102 20.01 9.61 26.09
C ILE A 1102 20.61 9.02 24.81
N ASP A 1103 20.14 7.84 24.42
CA ASP A 1103 20.42 7.29 23.08
C ASP A 1103 19.15 7.39 22.22
N VAL A 1104 19.29 7.90 21.00
CA VAL A 1104 18.19 8.09 20.04
C VAL A 1104 18.48 7.25 18.80
N ARG A 1105 17.56 6.34 18.46
CA ARG A 1105 17.64 5.48 17.28
C ARG A 1105 16.75 6.04 16.18
N LEU A 1106 17.37 6.59 15.13
CA LEU A 1106 16.73 7.18 13.96
C LEU A 1106 16.72 6.16 12.81
N PRO A 1107 15.56 5.79 12.23
CA PRO A 1107 15.54 4.96 11.02
C PRO A 1107 16.27 5.67 9.87
N VAL A 1108 17.12 4.97 9.11
CA VAL A 1108 17.80 5.56 7.94
C VAL A 1108 16.79 6.09 6.93
N ARG A 1109 15.70 5.34 6.70
CA ARG A 1109 14.59 5.76 5.83
C ARG A 1109 13.91 7.07 6.23
N LEU A 1110 13.89 7.41 7.52
CA LEU A 1110 13.38 8.70 8.02
C LEU A 1110 14.32 9.86 7.65
N LEU A 1111 15.61 9.58 7.47
CA LEU A 1111 16.63 10.61 7.19
C LEU A 1111 16.89 10.75 5.68
N THR A 1112 16.70 9.68 4.89
CA THR A 1112 16.99 9.68 3.44
C THR A 1112 15.93 10.42 2.63
N GLY A 1113 16.35 11.21 1.64
CA GLY A 1113 15.45 11.95 0.74
C GLY A 1113 15.24 13.41 1.10
N HIS A 1114 15.87 13.88 2.19
CA HIS A 1114 15.76 15.26 2.70
C HIS A 1114 17.05 16.09 2.53
N GLY A 1115 18.02 15.62 1.72
CA GLY A 1115 19.31 16.29 1.59
C GLY A 1115 20.18 16.16 2.86
N GLU A 1116 20.79 17.26 3.30
CA GLU A 1116 21.48 17.33 4.59
C GLU A 1116 20.44 17.34 5.72
N VAL A 1117 20.63 16.55 6.78
CA VAL A 1117 19.67 16.44 7.87
C VAL A 1117 20.32 16.84 9.20
N THR A 1118 19.68 17.74 9.95
CA THR A 1118 20.11 18.15 11.27
C THR A 1118 19.19 17.58 12.34
N PHE A 1119 19.77 16.87 13.31
CA PHE A 1119 19.09 16.36 14.50
C PHE A 1119 19.64 16.99 15.76
N ILE A 1120 18.78 17.56 16.61
CA ILE A 1120 19.14 18.27 17.85
C ILE A 1120 18.47 17.60 19.04
N ILE A 1121 19.26 17.43 20.11
CA ILE A 1121 18.85 16.95 21.43
C ILE A 1121 19.02 18.13 22.41
N ASP A 1122 17.93 18.80 22.78
CA ASP A 1122 17.97 19.93 23.71
C ASP A 1122 17.57 19.51 25.14
N ASP A 1123 18.48 19.65 26.11
CA ASP A 1123 18.22 19.30 27.52
C ASP A 1123 17.40 20.41 28.23
N ILE A 1124 16.09 20.22 28.26
CA ILE A 1124 15.14 21.12 28.90
C ILE A 1124 14.91 20.80 30.39
N THR A 1125 15.65 19.87 30.99
CA THR A 1125 15.44 19.41 32.38
C THR A 1125 15.38 20.55 33.38
N ALA A 1126 16.18 21.61 33.18
CA ALA A 1126 16.18 22.77 34.07
C ALA A 1126 14.84 23.51 34.09
N ARG A 1127 14.11 23.54 32.97
CA ARG A 1127 12.79 24.16 32.82
C ARG A 1127 11.68 23.27 33.39
N VAL A 1128 11.85 21.94 33.30
CA VAL A 1128 10.84 20.95 33.70
C VAL A 1128 10.90 20.59 35.18
N LYS A 1129 12.10 20.51 35.78
CA LYS A 1129 12.31 20.09 37.18
C LYS A 1129 11.71 21.04 38.23
N GLU A 1130 11.28 22.24 37.84
CA GLU A 1130 10.54 23.16 38.73
C GLU A 1130 9.05 22.78 38.85
N LYS A 1131 8.54 21.97 37.92
CA LYS A 1131 7.11 21.62 37.79
C LYS A 1131 6.81 20.18 38.25
N TYR A 1132 7.77 19.27 38.10
CA TYR A 1132 7.63 17.86 38.51
C TYR A 1132 8.78 17.46 39.43
N ASP A 1133 8.46 17.08 40.66
CA ASP A 1133 9.45 16.72 41.70
C ASP A 1133 9.84 15.23 41.68
N ASN A 1134 9.12 14.41 40.90
CA ASN A 1134 9.23 12.94 40.81
C ASN A 1134 9.91 12.45 39.51
N TRP A 1135 10.74 13.29 38.88
CA TRP A 1135 11.44 12.90 37.67
C TRP A 1135 12.56 11.92 37.93
N LEU A 1136 12.71 10.96 37.01
CA LEU A 1136 13.70 9.90 37.09
C LEU A 1136 14.74 10.02 35.97
N SER A 1137 14.45 10.65 34.83
CA SER A 1137 15.45 10.99 33.81
C SER A 1137 15.48 12.49 33.52
N ARG A 1138 16.52 12.93 32.81
CA ARG A 1138 16.49 14.22 32.12
C ARG A 1138 15.32 14.28 31.13
N PHE A 1139 14.88 15.51 30.84
CA PHE A 1139 13.90 15.83 29.81
C PHE A 1139 14.58 16.46 28.61
N TYR A 1140 14.23 15.98 27.42
CA TYR A 1140 14.79 16.47 26.17
C TYR A 1140 13.69 16.94 25.24
N ASP A 1141 13.94 18.05 24.57
CA ASP A 1141 13.20 18.49 23.40
C ASP A 1141 14.00 18.10 22.16
N PHE A 1142 13.36 17.43 21.22
CA PHE A 1142 14.03 16.91 20.02
C PHE A 1142 13.60 17.70 18.79
N HIS A 1143 14.55 18.00 17.91
CA HIS A 1143 14.28 18.63 16.63
C HIS A 1143 14.97 17.86 15.51
N LEU A 1144 14.24 17.57 14.44
CA LEU A 1144 14.76 16.97 13.22
C LEU A 1144 14.38 17.87 12.05
N THR A 1145 15.37 18.41 11.35
CA THR A 1145 15.16 19.32 10.23
C THR A 1145 16.03 18.98 9.04
N ASP A 1146 15.62 19.37 7.85
CA ASP A 1146 16.45 19.30 6.64
C ASP A 1146 17.46 20.47 6.55
N GLY A 1147 18.22 20.52 5.45
CA GLY A 1147 19.27 21.52 5.20
C GLY A 1147 18.74 22.94 4.99
N ASP A 1148 17.43 23.09 4.73
CA ASP A 1148 16.73 24.37 4.63
C ASP A 1148 16.06 24.76 5.97
N GLY A 1149 16.15 23.89 6.98
CA GLY A 1149 15.60 24.09 8.32
C GLY A 1149 14.13 23.72 8.48
N ALA A 1150 13.51 23.05 7.50
CA ALA A 1150 12.14 22.56 7.60
C ALA A 1150 12.09 21.30 8.48
N VAL A 1151 11.04 21.15 9.29
CA VAL A 1151 10.86 19.98 10.17
C VAL A 1151 10.54 18.74 9.34
N ILE A 1152 11.26 17.66 9.60
CA ILE A 1152 11.04 16.36 8.97
C ILE A 1152 9.97 15.61 9.77
N ASP A 1153 8.82 15.34 9.13
CA ASP A 1153 7.73 14.52 9.70
C ASP A 1153 8.15 13.04 9.70
N PHE A 1154 7.56 12.25 10.59
CA PHE A 1154 7.91 10.86 10.76
C PHE A 1154 7.32 9.97 9.66
N ASP A 1155 6.32 10.43 8.90
CA ASP A 1155 5.72 9.70 7.77
C ASP A 1155 5.30 8.24 8.13
N GLY A 1156 4.88 8.03 9.38
CA GLY A 1156 4.48 6.72 9.90
C GLY A 1156 5.63 5.87 10.48
N GLU A 1157 6.88 6.33 10.36
CA GLU A 1157 8.04 5.75 11.02
C GLU A 1157 8.02 5.99 12.53
N ARG A 1158 8.79 5.16 13.26
CA ARG A 1158 8.97 5.31 14.72
C ARG A 1158 10.41 5.57 15.04
N VAL A 1159 10.65 6.43 16.03
CA VAL A 1159 11.98 6.69 16.59
C VAL A 1159 12.08 6.04 17.95
N GLY A 1160 13.18 5.33 18.19
CA GLY A 1160 13.47 4.73 19.49
C GLY A 1160 14.19 5.72 20.41
N LEU A 1161 13.71 5.89 21.64
CA LEU A 1161 14.35 6.68 22.69
C LEU A 1161 14.76 5.77 23.85
N VAL A 1162 16.02 5.89 24.29
CA VAL A 1162 16.57 5.15 25.44
C VAL A 1162 17.00 6.13 26.52
N PHE A 1163 16.13 6.34 27.52
CA PHE A 1163 16.41 7.24 28.64
C PHE A 1163 17.29 6.57 29.70
N ARG A 1164 18.25 7.32 30.26
CA ARG A 1164 18.99 6.90 31.46
C ARG A 1164 18.30 7.42 32.70
N ALA A 1165 17.59 6.55 33.41
CA ALA A 1165 16.90 6.88 34.66
C ALA A 1165 17.86 6.78 35.87
N ASN A 1166 17.73 7.71 36.82
CA ASN A 1166 18.47 7.76 38.06
C ASN A 1166 18.12 6.53 38.93
N GLN A 1167 19.11 5.68 39.22
CA GLN A 1167 18.98 4.50 40.07
C GLN A 1167 18.79 4.83 41.57
N ALA A 1168 17.76 5.60 41.89
CA ALA A 1168 17.38 5.88 43.26
C ALA A 1168 16.32 4.85 43.71
N GLU A 1169 16.81 3.70 44.20
CA GLU A 1169 16.05 2.59 44.82
C GLU A 1169 15.37 1.63 43.82
N GLU A 1170 15.06 0.39 44.24
CA GLU A 1170 14.39 -0.64 43.40
C GLU A 1170 13.05 -0.08 42.89
N ILE A 1171 13.01 0.39 41.63
CA ILE A 1171 11.79 0.90 40.99
C ILE A 1171 11.15 -0.25 40.21
N ASP A 1172 9.89 -0.53 40.48
CA ASP A 1172 9.09 -1.49 39.70
C ASP A 1172 8.81 -0.89 38.31
N ILE A 1173 8.91 -1.70 37.25
CA ILE A 1173 8.67 -1.24 35.87
C ILE A 1173 7.25 -0.68 35.70
N ASP A 1174 6.28 -1.20 36.46
CA ASP A 1174 4.90 -0.72 36.47
C ASP A 1174 4.75 0.69 37.06
N ASP A 1175 5.78 1.21 37.75
CA ASP A 1175 5.82 2.54 38.38
C ASP A 1175 6.61 3.57 37.55
N LEU A 1176 7.02 3.21 36.31
CA LEU A 1176 7.73 4.10 35.37
C LEU A 1176 6.80 4.54 34.23
N VAL A 1177 6.77 5.84 33.95
CA VAL A 1177 6.10 6.38 32.76
C VAL A 1177 7.01 7.34 32.00
N VAL A 1178 6.96 7.29 30.67
CA VAL A 1178 7.58 8.33 29.82
C VAL A 1178 6.53 9.41 29.57
N ALA A 1179 6.78 10.63 30.04
CA ALA A 1179 5.88 11.75 29.85
C ALA A 1179 6.22 12.51 28.56
N TYR A 1180 5.22 12.64 27.69
CA TYR A 1180 5.21 13.60 26.60
C TYR A 1180 4.70 14.95 27.14
N LEU A 1181 5.49 16.01 26.95
CA LEU A 1181 5.16 17.37 27.37
C LEU A 1181 4.77 18.24 26.17
N ASP A 1182 3.69 19.02 26.32
CA ASP A 1182 3.31 20.04 25.33
C ASP A 1182 4.26 21.27 25.35
N ASP A 1183 4.04 22.22 24.44
CA ASP A 1183 4.76 23.50 24.34
C ASP A 1183 4.70 24.36 25.62
N HIS A 1184 3.82 24.02 26.58
CA HIS A 1184 3.68 24.64 27.89
C HIS A 1184 4.29 23.81 29.03
N LEU A 1185 5.08 22.78 28.69
CA LEU A 1185 5.73 21.83 29.58
C LEU A 1185 4.72 21.07 30.47
N ALA A 1186 3.45 20.96 30.06
CA ALA A 1186 2.43 20.15 30.73
C ALA A 1186 2.43 18.73 30.17
N ILE A 1187 2.21 17.72 31.02
CA ILE A 1187 2.08 16.33 30.55
C ILE A 1187 0.85 16.27 29.64
N ALA A 1188 1.09 16.11 28.34
CA ALA A 1188 0.07 15.93 27.32
C ALA A 1188 -0.34 14.45 27.25
N GLU A 1189 0.63 13.54 27.37
CA GLU A 1189 0.42 12.10 27.34
C GLU A 1189 1.46 11.37 28.20
N THR A 1190 1.12 10.18 28.69
CA THR A 1190 2.06 9.25 29.32
C THR A 1190 2.15 7.98 28.49
N LEU A 1191 3.36 7.67 28.02
CA LEU A 1191 3.68 6.47 27.27
C LEU A 1191 4.20 5.38 28.22
N THR A 1192 3.78 4.15 27.95
CA THR A 1192 4.30 2.96 28.65
C THR A 1192 5.67 2.60 28.07
N ALA A 1193 6.66 2.36 28.93
CA ALA A 1193 7.96 1.86 28.50
C ALA A 1193 7.81 0.48 27.85
N LEU A 1194 8.52 0.26 26.74
CA LEU A 1194 8.55 -1.02 26.03
C LEU A 1194 9.51 -2.01 26.69
N ASP A 1195 10.59 -1.51 27.29
CA ASP A 1195 11.57 -2.31 28.04
C ASP A 1195 12.27 -1.47 29.12
N TYR A 1196 12.77 -2.13 30.17
CA TYR A 1196 13.57 -1.52 31.24
C TYR A 1196 14.77 -2.40 31.60
N ASP A 1197 15.97 -1.94 31.27
CA ASP A 1197 17.22 -2.58 31.71
C ASP A 1197 17.54 -2.12 33.14
N GLU A 1198 17.09 -2.89 34.13
CA GLU A 1198 17.36 -2.67 35.55
C GLU A 1198 18.86 -2.55 35.88
N THR A 1199 19.74 -3.21 35.11
CA THR A 1199 21.19 -3.25 35.38
C THR A 1199 21.83 -1.90 35.04
N ASN A 1200 21.43 -1.30 33.92
CA ASN A 1200 21.99 -0.06 33.41
C ASN A 1200 21.10 1.17 33.64
N GLY A 1201 19.86 0.96 34.11
CA GLY A 1201 18.87 2.01 34.32
C GLY A 1201 18.33 2.60 33.01
N HIS A 1202 18.24 1.80 31.95
CA HIS A 1202 17.77 2.27 30.63
C HIS A 1202 16.28 1.99 30.45
N VAL A 1203 15.51 3.02 30.07
CA VAL A 1203 14.08 2.92 29.76
C VAL A 1203 13.90 3.10 28.26
N TYR A 1204 13.39 2.09 27.58
CA TYR A 1204 13.15 2.11 26.12
C TYR A 1204 11.70 2.46 25.81
N VAL A 1205 11.51 3.34 24.83
CA VAL A 1205 10.18 3.71 24.28
C VAL A 1205 10.31 4.03 22.80
N GLU A 1206 9.25 3.83 22.03
CA GLU A 1206 9.14 4.30 20.66
C GLU A 1206 8.14 5.45 20.58
N VAL A 1207 8.51 6.48 19.84
CA VAL A 1207 7.68 7.67 19.61
C VAL A 1207 7.39 7.83 18.12
N ASN A 1208 6.26 8.47 17.82
CA ASN A 1208 5.78 8.73 16.46
C ASN A 1208 5.85 10.21 16.07
N HIS A 1209 6.46 11.05 16.91
CA HIS A 1209 6.79 12.43 16.63
C HIS A 1209 7.89 12.90 17.59
N PHE A 1210 8.66 13.91 17.20
CA PHE A 1210 9.56 14.61 18.11
C PHE A 1210 8.85 15.73 18.86
N SER A 1211 9.13 15.77 20.16
CA SER A 1211 8.72 16.83 21.09
C SER A 1211 9.50 16.65 22.39
N SER A 1212 8.97 17.18 23.49
CA SER A 1212 9.59 17.15 24.80
C SER A 1212 9.24 15.87 25.58
N TYR A 1213 10.24 15.04 25.91
CA TYR A 1213 10.05 13.75 26.60
C TYR A 1213 10.98 13.56 27.80
N GLY A 1214 10.51 12.81 28.81
CA GLY A 1214 11.34 12.35 29.94
C GLY A 1214 10.62 11.37 30.86
N VAL A 1215 11.35 10.69 31.74
CA VAL A 1215 10.82 9.64 32.62
C VAL A 1215 10.43 10.21 33.98
N LEU A 1216 9.23 9.86 34.44
CA LEU A 1216 8.71 10.18 35.78
C LEU A 1216 8.44 8.89 36.58
N GLY A 1217 8.64 8.96 37.90
CA GLY A 1217 8.29 7.88 38.83
C GLY A 1217 6.90 8.09 39.42
N VAL A 1218 6.07 7.06 39.44
CA VAL A 1218 4.73 7.12 40.02
C VAL A 1218 4.85 7.12 41.56
N THR A 1219 4.59 8.26 42.22
CA THR A 1219 4.66 8.31 43.70
C THR A 1219 3.34 7.81 44.31
N GLY A 1220 3.43 6.75 45.10
CA GLY A 1220 2.30 6.13 45.80
C GLY A 1220 1.67 7.02 46.86
N GLU A 1221 0.61 7.73 46.50
CA GLU A 1221 -0.67 7.91 47.18
C GLU A 1221 -1.48 8.89 46.31
N VAL A 1222 -2.27 8.37 45.36
CA VAL A 1222 -3.25 9.19 44.65
C VAL A 1222 -4.41 9.42 45.62
N ASP A 1223 -4.27 10.46 46.45
CA ASP A 1223 -5.37 11.09 47.16
C ASP A 1223 -6.41 11.54 46.13
N GLU A 1224 -7.63 11.03 46.29
CA GLU A 1224 -8.83 11.36 45.52
C GLU A 1224 -9.22 12.84 45.70
N GLU A 1225 -8.45 13.82 45.19
CA GLU A 1225 -8.90 15.22 45.07
C GLU A 1225 -7.91 16.10 44.28
N ARG A 1226 -7.82 15.93 42.95
CA ARG A 1226 -7.39 17.00 42.02
C ARG A 1226 -7.71 16.68 40.55
N ASP A 1227 -9.01 16.68 40.23
CA ASP A 1227 -9.50 16.95 38.86
C ASP A 1227 -10.63 17.97 38.94
N GLN A 1228 -10.23 19.24 39.06
CA GLN A 1228 -11.03 20.38 38.62
C GLN A 1228 -10.06 21.45 38.12
N VAL A 1229 -9.78 21.41 36.82
CA VAL A 1229 -9.98 22.50 35.85
C VAL A 1229 -9.28 22.06 34.56
N THR A 1230 -10.07 22.04 33.48
CA THR A 1230 -9.76 21.81 32.04
C THR A 1230 -9.37 20.40 31.59
N GLY A 1231 -10.35 19.66 31.06
CA GLY A 1231 -10.17 18.40 30.31
C GLY A 1231 -11.38 17.47 30.46
N GLN A 1232 -12.25 17.39 29.45
CA GLN A 1232 -13.39 16.45 29.41
C GLN A 1232 -12.87 15.04 29.09
N GLN A 1233 -12.99 14.10 30.03
CA GLN A 1233 -12.84 12.67 29.78
C GLN A 1233 -14.13 11.91 30.14
N LEU A 1234 -14.49 10.97 29.28
CA LEU A 1234 -15.72 10.17 29.27
C LEU A 1234 -15.69 9.05 30.35
N PRO A 1235 -16.85 8.62 30.90
CA PRO A 1235 -16.89 7.68 32.02
C PRO A 1235 -16.65 6.21 31.62
N ASP A 1236 -15.82 5.54 32.42
CA ASP A 1236 -15.53 4.10 32.42
C ASP A 1236 -16.81 3.26 32.62
N THR A 1237 -17.23 2.56 31.56
CA THR A 1237 -18.48 1.80 31.47
C THR A 1237 -18.35 0.34 31.94
N ALA A 1238 -17.15 -0.18 32.20
CA ALA A 1238 -16.96 -1.58 32.54
C ALA A 1238 -17.30 -1.90 34.02
N SER A 1239 -17.00 -0.97 34.93
CA SER A 1239 -17.16 -1.14 36.38
C SER A 1239 -18.59 -0.84 36.89
N MET A 1240 -19.31 0.07 36.23
CA MET A 1240 -20.73 0.37 36.53
C MET A 1240 -21.69 -0.72 36.06
N THR A 1241 -21.34 -1.46 34.99
CA THR A 1241 -22.18 -2.51 34.42
C THR A 1241 -22.34 -3.69 35.39
N TYR A 1242 -21.29 -4.05 36.14
CA TYR A 1242 -21.36 -5.11 37.15
C TYR A 1242 -22.21 -4.74 38.38
N GLN A 1243 -22.15 -3.49 38.84
CA GLN A 1243 -22.97 -3.03 39.98
C GLN A 1243 -24.44 -2.82 39.58
N LEU A 1244 -24.70 -2.33 38.36
CA LEU A 1244 -26.06 -2.20 37.81
C LEU A 1244 -26.69 -3.57 37.51
N LEU A 1245 -25.92 -4.58 37.13
CA LEU A 1245 -26.41 -5.96 37.00
C LEU A 1245 -26.86 -6.53 38.36
N TRP A 1246 -26.12 -6.29 39.44
CA TRP A 1246 -26.51 -6.74 40.79
C TRP A 1246 -27.71 -5.97 41.35
N VAL A 1247 -27.82 -4.67 41.08
CA VAL A 1247 -29.00 -3.87 41.45
C VAL A 1247 -30.21 -4.27 40.61
N GLY A 1248 -30.03 -4.55 39.31
CA GLY A 1248 -31.07 -5.04 38.40
C GLY A 1248 -31.61 -6.42 38.78
N ILE A 1249 -30.73 -7.37 39.10
CA ILE A 1249 -31.10 -8.71 39.61
C ILE A 1249 -31.83 -8.60 40.95
N SER A 1250 -31.41 -7.68 41.82
CA SER A 1250 -32.07 -7.41 43.12
C SER A 1250 -33.46 -6.78 42.95
N LEU A 1251 -33.64 -5.86 41.99
CA LEU A 1251 -34.93 -5.24 41.70
C LEU A 1251 -35.90 -6.21 41.01
N LEU A 1252 -35.40 -7.09 40.12
CA LEU A 1252 -36.19 -8.15 39.50
C LEU A 1252 -36.67 -9.20 40.52
N THR A 1253 -35.83 -9.57 41.49
CA THR A 1253 -36.24 -10.49 42.57
C THR A 1253 -37.25 -9.87 43.52
N VAL A 1254 -37.12 -8.58 43.86
CA VAL A 1254 -38.12 -7.85 44.67
C VAL A 1254 -39.43 -7.65 43.90
N GLY A 1255 -39.35 -7.33 42.61
CA GLY A 1255 -40.51 -7.21 41.72
C GLY A 1255 -41.28 -8.53 41.57
N ALA A 1256 -40.57 -9.65 41.38
CA ALA A 1256 -41.16 -10.98 41.34
C ALA A 1256 -41.81 -11.37 42.70
N LEU A 1257 -41.19 -11.02 43.83
CA LEU A 1257 -41.78 -11.25 45.15
C LEU A 1257 -43.06 -10.44 45.36
N LEU A 1258 -43.06 -9.17 44.97
CA LEU A 1258 -44.22 -8.28 45.07
C LEU A 1258 -45.36 -8.71 44.14
N PHE A 1259 -45.04 -9.21 42.94
CA PHE A 1259 -46.02 -9.79 42.03
C PHE A 1259 -46.65 -11.08 42.58
N ILE A 1260 -45.86 -11.95 43.21
CA ILE A 1260 -46.35 -13.17 43.89
C ILE A 1260 -47.20 -12.82 45.13
N ILE A 1261 -46.83 -11.79 45.88
CA ILE A 1261 -47.60 -11.31 47.04
C ILE A 1261 -48.93 -10.67 46.59
N ARG A 1262 -48.92 -9.89 45.50
CA ARG A 1262 -50.14 -9.30 44.92
C ARG A 1262 -51.10 -10.37 44.39
N LYS A 1263 -50.59 -11.40 43.71
CA LYS A 1263 -51.37 -12.55 43.21
C LYS A 1263 -51.88 -13.49 44.31
N ARG A 1264 -51.41 -13.35 45.56
CA ARG A 1264 -51.94 -14.05 46.74
C ARG A 1264 -52.91 -13.21 47.57
N LEU A 1265 -52.97 -11.90 47.33
CA LEU A 1265 -53.88 -10.96 48.00
C LEU A 1265 -55.10 -10.60 47.15
N GLU A 1266 -55.05 -10.89 45.84
CA GLU A 1266 -56.22 -11.12 44.97
C GLU A 1266 -56.68 -12.59 45.08
#